data_AF-A0A0C3ENC3-F1
#
_entry.id   AF-A0A0C3ENC3-F1
#
_cell.length_a   1.000
_cell.length_b   1.000
_cell.length_c   1.000
_cell.angle_alpha   90.00
_cell.angle_beta   90.00
_cell.angle_gamma   90.00
#
_symmetry.space_group_name_H-M   'P 1'
#
loop_
_entity.id
_entity.type
_entity.pdbx_description
1 polymer ?
#
loop_
_entity_poly.entity_id
_entity_poly.type
_entity_poly.pdbx_seq_one_letter_code
_entity_poly.pdbx_strand_id
1 'polypeptide(L)'
;MYTLLENPPPDQETWDFTVPPAQLVPKRRKPGDTKIFGKCISFAAQAITLDINQIPSNRVVLSDDPTKFILVSFEKLRFPQSGLRVIADYITRLMKAGLFINRTQYRFYHHSNSQLRSRSCFMREANNDAELDERIYKLGDYGRIMNAAKRAKRIGLLFSAAEIDIQLDPNRIADIEDIENASTVFSDGCGLMAKHFAMQVSKAKRIVFRNQRYTPSVFQIRYLGYKGVLMIHPEMDKEKKCLAKFRKSMKKFTTTQDHSFSVVGFSRPYSFGRLNNDVIVLLSSLGVTDEKLLAKQQEYFHWIEDASKDVNKAMDFASSLDNHKLAERVLLEGLDSDEVLRAIRGAQMSEVRQFLKNDKLRSRMMIHKSRLVYGVCDPFKVLKEGQVHIRVTSRTGLSTLINGDVLVVRNPCLHPGDCLKLRAVDHPRLSHLVDCLVFASVAKPKHQAAPAMSSGGDLDGDKFFVCWDPDIVPPRVHESYDYPPNKERPGGNVTRQDLANHFAAYNNAGLARVVKLHSQWLRASPKGALSPECQELNALHSQAVDGARVKIPDRLLTPPTPEGRYILDILAEAAEEFHTRFTQGGDDEPDTDTTPTEDAEDMLGILFKCKPNAISEYELFNMALKFARKFSMTAEELKPYLAHLDFDALATHEKHAISSTLGLTPMEHRRLWNSLMTSDILTSRDIRQRQLDRPLSMQRLYTSRINSSATFFQYLRIASEQFTRKLLVLKTDDRFAVGVFIRGKIPWDEEPEVSDNVVVCSFMPQASFSMAGYRPCTVGYRLHCDDRMFQLYNKNRVDTFIWISRPPRETQQDLITSIALQKISARVQKQLGRLLRTPVIAIEIHVISNRDRVAHQSFDLYFEHVQTEQHIGRFDRDLTSYELKSITKVEWESNPEWLKTLFVPRQSEDRFRELLSDLTPDQLAILMTFSLQHRANNELYWSFDVAISTLPLHPQVKTWIERHPPLVYVLLKAYPPTEEMTLPEPISEMCFSIVKSILRAANELGIATLVGLEKIAQSIKDLPTKDYTELLMLAALSIRSKTLFQETLLVLHESRRVAEVADAAATYLHKHLLAVAFDCAEEAADACPCDDNGRPRRGQKSYPVQRVLPTEDYSEVKVHLRVDLSIPVRLHSHVRLLCVSNPEHGWVDKAVLDGVVTKATRGEMTVELFHPLPPEAPDMQWNICEAGSIATANAMMEAITRLWVDREECCRIYDMIVMAPMPHEELEDARGDSEEEEIEGVENMNASQITAIRSCMAPLSLIWGPPGDP
;
A
#
# COMPACT_ATOMS: atom_id res chain seq x y z
N MET A 1 -7.29 6.18 -43.91
CA MET A 1 -8.40 6.64 -43.05
C MET A 1 -9.57 7.06 -43.93
N TYR A 2 -10.68 6.33 -43.82
CA TYR A 2 -11.94 6.49 -44.55
C TYR A 2 -13.06 6.77 -43.53
N THR A 3 -13.93 7.74 -43.79
CA THR A 3 -15.04 8.07 -42.87
C THR A 3 -16.24 7.18 -43.15
N LEU A 4 -16.70 6.45 -42.12
CA LEU A 4 -17.87 5.56 -42.19
C LEU A 4 -19.18 6.33 -41.92
N LEU A 5 -19.16 7.24 -40.94
CA LEU A 5 -20.32 8.06 -40.57
C LEU A 5 -19.83 9.36 -39.94
N GLU A 6 -20.36 10.49 -40.37
CA GLU A 6 -20.13 11.78 -39.72
C GLU A 6 -21.21 12.04 -38.65
N ASN A 7 -20.82 12.65 -37.53
CA ASN A 7 -21.69 13.03 -36.42
C ASN A 7 -22.67 11.91 -35.97
N PRO A 8 -22.17 10.76 -35.48
CA PRO A 8 -23.03 9.66 -35.05
C PRO A 8 -24.00 10.10 -33.92
N PRO A 9 -25.30 9.82 -34.02
CA PRO A 9 -26.28 10.24 -33.01
C PRO A 9 -26.19 9.36 -31.74
N PRO A 10 -26.40 9.92 -30.52
CA PRO A 10 -26.27 9.15 -29.28
C PRO A 10 -27.27 8.01 -29.11
N ASP A 11 -28.42 8.06 -29.79
CA ASP A 11 -29.53 7.11 -29.77
C ASP A 11 -29.48 6.08 -30.92
N GLN A 12 -28.39 6.03 -31.69
CA GLN A 12 -28.20 5.06 -32.76
C GLN A 12 -28.42 3.60 -32.31
N GLU A 13 -29.15 2.85 -33.13
CA GLU A 13 -29.48 1.43 -32.88
C GLU A 13 -28.82 0.46 -33.88
N THR A 14 -28.38 0.94 -35.05
CA THR A 14 -27.80 0.10 -36.12
C THR A 14 -26.51 0.69 -36.69
N TRP A 15 -25.51 -0.18 -36.96
CA TRP A 15 -24.20 0.20 -37.51
C TRP A 15 -23.89 -0.61 -38.76
N ASP A 16 -24.50 -0.24 -39.89
CA ASP A 16 -24.28 -0.87 -41.20
C ASP A 16 -23.57 0.08 -42.16
N PHE A 17 -22.41 -0.36 -42.65
CA PHE A 17 -21.52 0.44 -43.48
C PHE A 17 -21.16 -0.28 -44.78
N THR A 18 -21.21 0.46 -45.89
CA THR A 18 -20.72 0.01 -47.19
C THR A 18 -19.37 0.67 -47.47
N VAL A 19 -18.31 -0.12 -47.62
CA VAL A 19 -16.93 0.36 -47.79
C VAL A 19 -16.36 -0.13 -49.12
N PRO A 20 -15.79 0.76 -49.96
CA PRO A 20 -15.14 0.36 -51.20
C PRO A 20 -14.01 -0.67 -50.97
N PRO A 21 -13.92 -1.75 -51.77
CA PRO A 21 -12.89 -2.78 -51.59
C PRO A 21 -11.46 -2.25 -51.56
N ALA A 22 -11.17 -1.17 -52.30
CA ALA A 22 -9.86 -0.52 -52.32
C ALA A 22 -9.41 0.03 -50.95
N GLN A 23 -10.35 0.38 -50.07
CA GLN A 23 -10.08 0.86 -48.70
C GLN A 23 -9.90 -0.29 -47.69
N LEU A 24 -10.17 -1.54 -48.10
CA LEU A 24 -10.04 -2.75 -47.28
C LEU A 24 -8.73 -3.52 -47.55
N VAL A 25 -7.86 -3.01 -48.43
CA VAL A 25 -6.57 -3.62 -48.79
C VAL A 25 -5.40 -2.87 -48.12
N PRO A 26 -4.44 -3.57 -47.48
CA PRO A 26 -3.28 -2.93 -46.86
C PRO A 26 -2.39 -2.21 -47.89
N LYS A 27 -1.97 -0.97 -47.59
CA LYS A 27 -1.04 -0.21 -48.43
C LYS A 27 0.35 -0.89 -48.43
N ARG A 28 0.81 -1.36 -49.61
CA ARG A 28 2.13 -1.96 -49.94
C ARG A 28 2.91 -2.60 -48.76
N ARG A 29 2.92 -3.94 -48.71
CA ARG A 29 3.86 -4.69 -47.84
C ARG A 29 5.29 -4.59 -48.40
N LYS A 30 6.27 -4.28 -47.53
CA LYS A 30 7.68 -4.55 -47.84
C LYS A 30 7.91 -6.07 -47.80
N PRO A 31 8.63 -6.68 -48.75
CA PRO A 31 8.95 -8.10 -48.69
C PRO A 31 9.70 -8.42 -47.38
N GLY A 32 9.14 -9.32 -46.56
CA GLY A 32 9.74 -9.76 -45.29
C GLY A 32 9.16 -9.16 -43.99
N ASP A 33 8.11 -8.35 -44.04
CA ASP A 33 7.48 -7.79 -42.83
C ASP A 33 6.54 -8.82 -42.14
N THR A 34 6.84 -9.21 -40.90
CA THR A 34 6.09 -10.19 -40.09
C THR A 34 4.90 -9.59 -39.34
N LYS A 35 4.64 -8.29 -39.52
CA LYS A 35 3.59 -7.54 -38.81
C LYS A 35 2.19 -7.84 -39.37
N ILE A 36 1.25 -8.04 -38.46
CA ILE A 36 -0.17 -8.29 -38.79
C ILE A 36 -0.89 -6.95 -38.96
N PHE A 37 -1.45 -6.71 -40.14
CA PHE A 37 -2.29 -5.55 -40.45
C PHE A 37 -3.74 -5.98 -40.52
N GLY A 38 -4.65 -5.17 -39.98
CA GLY A 38 -6.08 -5.43 -40.06
C GLY A 38 -6.92 -4.16 -39.91
N LYS A 39 -8.25 -4.35 -39.89
CA LYS A 39 -9.24 -3.28 -39.87
C LYS A 39 -9.28 -2.63 -38.49
N CYS A 40 -9.08 -1.32 -38.41
CA CYS A 40 -9.14 -0.52 -37.18
C CYS A 40 -10.25 0.54 -37.32
N ILE A 41 -11.24 0.51 -36.43
CA ILE A 41 -12.35 1.47 -36.42
C ILE A 41 -12.23 2.35 -35.18
N SER A 42 -12.26 3.66 -35.38
CA SER A 42 -12.24 4.65 -34.29
C SER A 42 -13.58 5.38 -34.21
N PHE A 43 -14.21 5.32 -33.04
CA PHE A 43 -15.44 6.04 -32.73
C PHE A 43 -15.10 7.37 -32.04
N ALA A 44 -15.53 8.47 -32.65
CA ALA A 44 -15.47 9.81 -32.09
C ALA A 44 -16.82 10.51 -32.28
N ALA A 45 -17.06 11.59 -31.52
CA ALA A 45 -18.31 12.34 -31.64
C ALA A 45 -18.45 13.05 -33.00
N GLN A 46 -17.33 13.39 -33.64
CA GLN A 46 -17.32 14.04 -34.95
C GLN A 46 -17.51 13.03 -36.10
N ALA A 47 -16.92 11.84 -35.98
CA ALA A 47 -16.99 10.82 -37.03
C ALA A 47 -16.59 9.43 -36.53
N ILE A 48 -17.13 8.40 -37.18
CA ILE A 48 -16.64 7.03 -37.14
C ILE A 48 -15.71 6.84 -38.33
N THR A 49 -14.47 6.44 -38.10
CA THR A 49 -13.45 6.29 -39.14
C THR A 49 -12.88 4.87 -39.18
N LEU A 50 -12.60 4.38 -40.39
CA LEU A 50 -11.96 3.11 -40.68
C LEU A 50 -10.55 3.34 -41.22
N ASP A 51 -9.59 2.59 -40.72
CA ASP A 51 -8.21 2.59 -41.21
C ASP A 51 -7.62 1.18 -41.18
N ILE A 52 -6.59 0.91 -41.99
CA ILE A 52 -5.87 -0.36 -41.95
C ILE A 52 -4.53 -0.13 -41.29
N ASN A 53 -4.43 -0.56 -40.04
CA ASN A 53 -3.27 -0.36 -39.19
C ASN A 53 -2.73 -1.69 -38.65
N GLN A 54 -1.53 -1.65 -38.08
CA GLN A 54 -0.95 -2.80 -37.41
C GLN A 54 -1.80 -3.16 -36.19
N ILE A 55 -2.22 -4.43 -36.11
CA ILE A 55 -2.95 -4.99 -34.96
C ILE A 55 -1.92 -5.67 -34.04
N PRO A 56 -2.08 -5.60 -32.69
CA PRO A 56 -1.18 -6.30 -31.78
C PRO A 56 -1.28 -7.82 -31.96
N SER A 57 -0.14 -8.45 -32.23
CA SER A 57 -0.02 -9.91 -32.25
C SER A 57 -0.31 -10.48 -30.85
N ASN A 58 -1.18 -11.48 -30.80
CA ASN A 58 -1.58 -12.15 -29.56
C ASN A 58 -2.01 -13.58 -29.88
N ARG A 59 -2.18 -14.41 -28.84
CA ARG A 59 -2.49 -15.83 -28.99
C ARG A 59 -3.74 -16.08 -29.84
N VAL A 60 -4.77 -15.26 -29.66
CA VAL A 60 -6.06 -15.39 -30.35
C VAL A 60 -5.93 -15.07 -31.83
N VAL A 61 -5.28 -13.94 -32.16
CA VAL A 61 -5.08 -13.50 -33.55
C VAL A 61 -4.12 -14.43 -34.30
N LEU A 62 -3.20 -15.10 -33.62
CA LEU A 62 -2.30 -16.09 -34.23
C LEU A 62 -2.96 -17.46 -34.45
N SER A 63 -3.96 -17.81 -33.63
CA SER A 63 -4.69 -19.08 -33.74
C SER A 63 -5.83 -19.07 -34.77
N ASP A 64 -6.20 -17.90 -35.30
CA ASP A 64 -7.34 -17.71 -36.20
C ASP A 64 -6.94 -16.80 -37.38
N ASP A 65 -7.83 -16.61 -38.35
CA ASP A 65 -7.57 -15.76 -39.52
C ASP A 65 -7.59 -14.26 -39.16
N PRO A 66 -6.46 -13.53 -39.27
CA PRO A 66 -6.37 -12.12 -38.91
C PRO A 66 -7.33 -11.21 -39.70
N THR A 67 -7.77 -11.62 -40.90
CA THR A 67 -8.64 -10.82 -41.76
C THR A 67 -10.08 -10.70 -41.25
N LYS A 68 -10.48 -11.63 -40.38
CA LYS A 68 -11.81 -11.70 -39.73
C LYS A 68 -11.94 -10.80 -38.50
N PHE A 69 -10.86 -10.15 -38.08
CA PHE A 69 -10.85 -9.28 -36.90
C PHE A 69 -11.00 -7.81 -37.26
N ILE A 70 -11.67 -7.09 -36.37
CA ILE A 70 -11.69 -5.63 -36.33
C ILE A 70 -11.25 -5.18 -34.94
N LEU A 71 -10.31 -4.25 -34.89
CA LEU A 71 -9.96 -3.55 -33.66
C LEU A 71 -10.80 -2.28 -33.57
N VAL A 72 -11.65 -2.18 -32.55
CA VAL A 72 -12.52 -1.02 -32.34
C VAL A 72 -11.98 -0.18 -31.17
N SER A 73 -11.95 1.14 -31.33
CA SER A 73 -11.54 2.10 -30.29
C SER A 73 -12.64 3.11 -30.00
N PHE A 74 -12.98 3.27 -28.71
CA PHE A 74 -13.93 4.26 -28.18
C PHE A 74 -13.23 5.32 -27.33
N GLU A 75 -11.91 5.48 -27.47
CA GLU A 75 -11.11 6.41 -26.67
C GLU A 75 -11.60 7.86 -26.81
N LYS A 76 -11.90 8.26 -28.06
CA LYS A 76 -12.33 9.62 -28.42
C LYS A 76 -13.85 9.82 -28.39
N LEU A 77 -14.63 8.81 -28.03
CA LEU A 77 -16.09 8.90 -28.03
C LEU A 77 -16.58 9.67 -26.81
N ARG A 78 -17.02 10.92 -27.02
CA ARG A 78 -17.61 11.81 -26.00
C ARG A 78 -18.72 12.64 -26.62
N PHE A 79 -19.98 12.26 -26.38
CA PHE A 79 -21.12 13.05 -26.83
C PHE A 79 -21.21 14.36 -26.01
N PRO A 80 -21.29 15.53 -26.66
CA PRO A 80 -21.47 16.81 -25.97
C PRO A 80 -22.70 16.78 -25.06
N GLN A 81 -22.61 17.41 -23.88
CA GLN A 81 -23.73 17.58 -22.92
C GLN A 81 -24.40 16.28 -22.43
N SER A 82 -23.83 15.11 -22.72
CA SER A 82 -24.39 13.81 -22.35
C SER A 82 -23.59 13.17 -21.20
N GLY A 83 -24.29 12.54 -20.26
CA GLY A 83 -23.67 11.82 -19.15
C GLY A 83 -22.90 10.57 -19.60
N LEU A 84 -21.95 10.10 -18.77
CA LEU A 84 -21.17 8.88 -19.04
C LEU A 84 -22.04 7.63 -19.27
N ARG A 85 -23.25 7.62 -18.70
CA ARG A 85 -24.25 6.55 -18.89
C ARG A 85 -24.68 6.43 -20.35
N VAL A 86 -24.89 7.54 -21.05
CA VAL A 86 -25.29 7.55 -22.47
C VAL A 86 -24.24 6.88 -23.35
N ILE A 87 -22.94 7.12 -23.06
CA ILE A 87 -21.84 6.48 -23.79
C ILE A 87 -21.80 4.98 -23.51
N ALA A 88 -21.99 4.57 -22.25
CA ALA A 88 -22.05 3.15 -21.90
C ALA A 88 -23.24 2.46 -22.57
N ASP A 89 -24.40 3.11 -22.63
CA ASP A 89 -25.60 2.60 -23.29
C ASP A 89 -25.40 2.52 -24.82
N TYR A 90 -24.76 3.51 -25.45
CA TYR A 90 -24.40 3.49 -26.88
C TYR A 90 -23.50 2.30 -27.21
N ILE A 91 -22.43 2.10 -26.43
CA ILE A 91 -21.51 0.96 -26.62
C ILE A 91 -22.27 -0.36 -26.39
N THR A 92 -23.14 -0.42 -25.38
CA THR A 92 -23.93 -1.62 -25.08
C THR A 92 -24.86 -1.99 -26.24
N ARG A 93 -25.54 -1.01 -26.85
CA ARG A 93 -26.36 -1.20 -28.06
C ARG A 93 -25.52 -1.70 -29.23
N LEU A 94 -24.35 -1.10 -29.48
CA LEU A 94 -23.41 -1.54 -30.52
C LEU A 94 -22.94 -2.97 -30.31
N MET A 95 -22.59 -3.36 -29.08
CA MET A 95 -22.12 -4.72 -28.81
C MET A 95 -23.24 -5.76 -28.97
N LYS A 96 -24.49 -5.38 -28.68
CA LYS A 96 -25.68 -6.23 -28.87
C LYS A 96 -26.04 -6.41 -30.35
N ALA A 97 -26.07 -5.32 -31.11
CA ALA A 97 -26.41 -5.32 -32.53
C ALA A 97 -25.28 -5.90 -33.42
N GLY A 98 -24.02 -5.63 -33.06
CA GLY A 98 -22.86 -5.88 -33.90
C GLY A 98 -22.62 -4.76 -34.92
N LEU A 99 -21.48 -4.84 -35.60
CA LEU A 99 -21.06 -3.87 -36.62
C LEU A 99 -21.03 -4.56 -37.98
N PHE A 100 -21.69 -4.00 -38.99
CA PHE A 100 -21.74 -4.57 -40.34
C PHE A 100 -20.84 -3.79 -41.30
N ILE A 101 -19.98 -4.51 -42.03
CA ILE A 101 -19.22 -3.96 -43.16
C ILE A 101 -19.47 -4.84 -44.37
N ASN A 102 -19.99 -4.27 -45.45
CA ASN A 102 -20.30 -5.00 -46.69
C ASN A 102 -21.11 -6.29 -46.41
N ARG A 103 -22.17 -6.17 -45.60
CA ARG A 103 -23.05 -7.27 -45.15
C ARG A 103 -22.42 -8.34 -44.24
N THR A 104 -21.15 -8.19 -43.87
CA THR A 104 -20.47 -9.08 -42.92
C THR A 104 -20.65 -8.54 -41.51
N GLN A 105 -21.23 -9.33 -40.59
CA GLN A 105 -21.43 -8.94 -39.19
C GLN A 105 -20.19 -9.25 -38.35
N TYR A 106 -19.73 -8.25 -37.61
CA TYR A 106 -18.68 -8.37 -36.61
C TYR A 106 -19.29 -8.19 -35.22
N ARG A 107 -19.09 -9.18 -34.35
CA ARG A 107 -19.66 -9.21 -32.98
C ARG A 107 -18.55 -9.04 -31.94
N PHE A 108 -18.92 -8.59 -30.74
CA PHE A 108 -17.97 -8.39 -29.65
C PHE A 108 -17.24 -9.69 -29.31
N TYR A 109 -15.92 -9.70 -29.45
CA TYR A 109 -15.14 -10.90 -29.16
C TYR A 109 -14.52 -10.85 -27.76
N HIS A 110 -13.57 -9.93 -27.53
CA HIS A 110 -13.05 -9.62 -26.19
C HIS A 110 -12.08 -8.42 -26.21
N HIS A 111 -11.52 -8.10 -25.05
CA HIS A 111 -10.42 -7.16 -24.86
C HIS A 111 -9.36 -7.73 -23.87
N SER A 112 -8.14 -7.20 -23.92
CA SER A 112 -7.15 -7.33 -22.84
C SER A 112 -7.32 -6.23 -21.77
N ASN A 113 -6.56 -6.28 -20.67
CA ASN A 113 -6.61 -5.24 -19.63
C ASN A 113 -6.05 -3.89 -20.10
N SER A 114 -5.07 -3.88 -21.01
CA SER A 114 -4.59 -2.63 -21.62
C SER A 114 -5.67 -2.03 -22.50
N GLN A 115 -6.32 -2.86 -23.30
CA GLN A 115 -7.43 -2.48 -24.17
C GLN A 115 -8.65 -1.97 -23.39
N LEU A 116 -9.00 -2.59 -22.25
CA LEU A 116 -10.04 -2.08 -21.35
C LEU A 116 -9.73 -0.64 -20.90
N ARG A 117 -8.48 -0.37 -20.49
CA ARG A 117 -8.02 0.96 -20.07
C ARG A 117 -8.03 1.98 -21.19
N SER A 118 -7.65 1.60 -22.41
CA SER A 118 -7.72 2.46 -23.61
C SER A 118 -9.11 2.49 -24.25
N ARG A 119 -10.13 1.82 -23.68
CA ARG A 119 -11.48 1.67 -24.24
C ARG A 119 -11.46 1.14 -25.68
N SER A 120 -10.64 0.13 -25.95
CA SER A 120 -10.60 -0.59 -27.22
C SER A 120 -10.91 -2.08 -27.03
N CYS A 121 -11.37 -2.75 -28.08
CA CYS A 121 -11.69 -4.17 -28.05
C CYS A 121 -11.57 -4.81 -29.44
N PHE A 122 -11.47 -6.13 -29.46
CA PHE A 122 -11.57 -6.92 -30.67
C PHE A 122 -13.02 -7.33 -30.94
N MET A 123 -13.46 -7.11 -32.17
CA MET A 123 -14.65 -7.71 -32.75
C MET A 123 -14.22 -8.72 -33.82
N ARG A 124 -15.03 -9.75 -34.01
CA ARG A 124 -14.75 -10.84 -34.95
C ARG A 124 -15.99 -11.17 -35.76
N GLU A 125 -15.79 -11.53 -37.02
CA GLU A 125 -16.85 -12.10 -37.88
C GLU A 125 -17.44 -13.36 -37.23
N ALA A 126 -18.75 -13.37 -37.01
CA ALA A 126 -19.51 -14.52 -36.49
C ALA A 126 -21.00 -14.36 -36.73
N ASN A 127 -21.70 -15.47 -36.91
CA ASN A 127 -23.16 -15.48 -37.12
C ASN A 127 -23.94 -15.35 -35.79
N ASN A 128 -23.38 -15.86 -34.69
CA ASN A 128 -24.00 -15.81 -33.37
C ASN A 128 -22.94 -15.77 -32.25
N ASP A 129 -23.37 -15.43 -31.04
CA ASP A 129 -22.48 -15.33 -29.87
C ASP A 129 -21.98 -16.69 -29.37
N ALA A 130 -22.76 -17.76 -29.60
CA ALA A 130 -22.39 -19.12 -29.20
C ALA A 130 -21.15 -19.62 -29.95
N GLU A 131 -21.00 -19.28 -31.23
CA GLU A 131 -19.80 -19.60 -32.02
C GLU A 131 -18.54 -18.95 -31.41
N LEU A 132 -18.66 -17.69 -31.00
CA LEU A 132 -17.55 -16.96 -30.38
C LEU A 132 -17.21 -17.50 -28.99
N ASP A 133 -18.24 -17.86 -28.21
CA ASP A 133 -18.07 -18.50 -26.91
C ASP A 133 -17.37 -19.84 -27.05
N GLU A 134 -17.84 -20.73 -27.92
CA GLU A 134 -17.25 -22.05 -28.14
C GLU A 134 -15.76 -21.96 -28.49
N ARG A 135 -15.37 -20.98 -29.33
CA ARG A 135 -13.96 -20.72 -29.67
C ARG A 135 -13.12 -20.30 -28.46
N ILE A 136 -13.64 -19.41 -27.60
CA ILE A 136 -12.91 -18.98 -26.40
C ILE A 136 -12.82 -20.13 -25.39
N TYR A 137 -13.92 -20.86 -25.15
CA TYR A 137 -13.96 -21.96 -24.18
C TYR A 137 -13.10 -23.17 -24.62
N LYS A 138 -12.80 -23.34 -25.92
CA LYS A 138 -11.77 -24.27 -26.38
C LYS A 138 -10.37 -23.93 -25.82
N LEU A 139 -10.08 -22.65 -25.61
CA LEU A 139 -8.77 -22.17 -25.14
C LEU A 139 -8.61 -22.18 -23.61
N GLY A 140 -9.67 -22.48 -22.84
CA GLY A 140 -9.59 -22.64 -21.39
C GLY A 140 -10.93 -22.79 -20.68
N ASP A 141 -10.89 -23.32 -19.45
CA ASP A 141 -12.07 -23.46 -18.60
C ASP A 141 -12.40 -22.14 -17.89
N TYR A 142 -13.30 -21.36 -18.48
CA TYR A 142 -13.81 -20.10 -17.91
C TYR A 142 -15.20 -20.25 -17.28
N GLY A 143 -15.89 -21.37 -17.50
CA GLY A 143 -17.28 -21.59 -17.07
C GLY A 143 -17.44 -21.56 -15.55
N ARG A 144 -16.42 -22.00 -14.81
CA ARG A 144 -16.38 -21.97 -13.34
C ARG A 144 -16.28 -20.57 -12.74
N ILE A 145 -15.90 -19.56 -13.52
CA ILE A 145 -15.66 -18.20 -13.02
C ILE A 145 -16.96 -17.40 -13.11
N MET A 146 -17.77 -17.39 -12.06
CA MET A 146 -19.12 -16.77 -12.07
C MET A 146 -19.13 -15.24 -11.91
N ASN A 147 -17.98 -14.60 -11.82
CA ASN A 147 -17.88 -13.13 -11.77
C ASN A 147 -17.44 -12.58 -13.13
N ALA A 148 -18.27 -11.73 -13.75
CA ALA A 148 -18.03 -11.20 -15.09
C ALA A 148 -16.69 -10.43 -15.22
N ALA A 149 -16.36 -9.58 -14.25
CA ALA A 149 -15.11 -8.82 -14.25
C ALA A 149 -13.88 -9.73 -14.15
N LYS A 150 -13.94 -10.73 -13.25
CA LYS A 150 -12.87 -11.74 -13.09
C LYS A 150 -12.73 -12.61 -14.34
N ARG A 151 -13.85 -13.06 -14.92
CA ARG A 151 -13.88 -13.85 -16.17
C ARG A 151 -13.29 -13.05 -17.33
N ALA A 152 -13.71 -11.80 -17.51
CA ALA A 152 -13.13 -10.89 -18.51
C ALA A 152 -11.61 -10.71 -18.31
N LYS A 153 -11.16 -10.50 -17.07
CA LYS A 153 -9.72 -10.38 -16.73
C LYS A 153 -8.93 -11.64 -17.08
N ARG A 154 -9.52 -12.84 -16.99
CA ARG A 154 -8.86 -14.11 -17.36
C ARG A 154 -8.85 -14.36 -18.87
N ILE A 155 -9.97 -14.17 -19.55
CA ILE A 155 -10.04 -14.30 -21.01
C ILE A 155 -9.12 -13.27 -21.68
N GLY A 156 -9.07 -12.05 -21.16
CA GLY A 156 -8.22 -10.97 -21.65
C GLY A 156 -6.71 -11.26 -21.60
N LEU A 157 -6.27 -12.32 -20.90
CA LEU A 157 -4.88 -12.78 -20.95
C LEU A 157 -4.53 -13.37 -22.32
N LEU A 158 -5.49 -13.97 -23.03
CA LEU A 158 -5.29 -14.50 -24.39
C LEU A 158 -5.09 -13.37 -25.42
N PHE A 159 -5.71 -12.22 -25.17
CA PHE A 159 -5.67 -11.02 -26.02
C PHE A 159 -4.51 -10.08 -25.69
N SER A 160 -3.67 -10.43 -24.70
CA SER A 160 -2.50 -9.64 -24.35
C SER A 160 -1.46 -9.74 -25.48
N ALA A 161 -0.89 -8.59 -25.86
CA ALA A 161 0.11 -8.54 -26.92
C ALA A 161 1.33 -9.39 -26.54
N ALA A 162 1.61 -10.41 -27.33
CA ALA A 162 2.70 -11.34 -27.12
C ALA A 162 3.08 -12.01 -28.43
N GLU A 163 4.38 -12.04 -28.73
CA GLU A 163 4.93 -12.83 -29.83
C GLU A 163 5.17 -14.27 -29.33
N ILE A 164 4.91 -15.26 -30.17
CA ILE A 164 5.19 -16.67 -29.87
C ILE A 164 6.68 -16.94 -30.05
N ASP A 165 7.35 -17.45 -29.01
CA ASP A 165 8.79 -17.66 -29.02
C ASP A 165 9.18 -19.12 -29.22
N ILE A 166 8.64 -20.00 -28.39
CA ILE A 166 9.03 -21.42 -28.33
C ILE A 166 7.79 -22.26 -28.04
N GLN A 167 7.71 -23.44 -28.66
CA GLN A 167 6.76 -24.49 -28.27
C GLN A 167 7.41 -25.35 -27.18
N LEU A 168 6.80 -25.38 -25.99
CA LEU A 168 7.31 -26.15 -24.86
C LEU A 168 6.72 -27.55 -24.83
N ASP A 169 7.57 -28.56 -24.63
CA ASP A 169 7.11 -29.93 -24.36
C ASP A 169 6.48 -30.01 -22.94
N PRO A 170 5.20 -30.41 -22.83
CA PRO A 170 4.52 -30.59 -21.54
C PRO A 170 5.24 -31.57 -20.60
N ASN A 171 6.02 -32.52 -21.11
CA ASN A 171 6.77 -33.46 -20.28
C ASN A 171 8.00 -32.83 -19.61
N ARG A 172 8.41 -31.65 -20.06
CA ARG A 172 9.59 -30.93 -19.56
C ARG A 172 9.24 -29.74 -18.69
N ILE A 173 8.00 -29.65 -18.20
CA ILE A 173 7.55 -28.64 -17.24
C ILE A 173 7.07 -29.31 -15.96
N ALA A 174 7.03 -28.57 -14.86
CA ALA A 174 6.45 -29.08 -13.61
C ALA A 174 5.70 -27.98 -12.85
N ASP A 175 4.65 -28.35 -12.14
CA ASP A 175 4.00 -27.51 -11.13
C ASP A 175 4.67 -27.71 -9.77
N ILE A 176 4.93 -26.62 -9.05
CA ILE A 176 5.49 -26.60 -7.70
C ILE A 176 4.59 -25.77 -6.77
N GLU A 177 4.66 -26.03 -5.46
CA GLU A 177 3.90 -25.28 -4.46
C GLU A 177 4.40 -23.84 -4.31
N ASP A 178 3.56 -22.96 -3.76
CA ASP A 178 3.97 -21.62 -3.39
C ASP A 178 4.80 -21.59 -2.10
N ILE A 179 5.70 -20.62 -1.98
CA ILE A 179 6.39 -20.34 -0.72
C ILE A 179 5.45 -19.48 0.11
N GLU A 180 4.86 -20.06 1.15
CA GLU A 180 3.89 -19.39 2.00
C GLU A 180 4.09 -19.69 3.49
N ASN A 181 3.56 -18.79 4.32
CA ASN A 181 3.29 -19.01 5.74
C ASN A 181 1.75 -18.96 5.94
N ALA A 182 1.26 -19.25 7.15
CA ALA A 182 -0.19 -19.34 7.45
C ALA A 182 -1.05 -18.15 6.98
N SER A 183 -0.47 -16.95 6.79
CA SER A 183 -1.18 -15.73 6.40
C SER A 183 -0.77 -15.12 5.05
N THR A 184 0.30 -15.60 4.39
CA THR A 184 0.94 -14.83 3.31
C THR A 184 1.72 -15.69 2.33
N VAL A 185 1.59 -15.38 1.04
CA VAL A 185 2.34 -15.98 -0.07
C VAL A 185 3.52 -15.07 -0.46
N PHE A 186 4.74 -15.59 -0.42
CA PHE A 186 5.97 -14.86 -0.74
C PHE A 186 6.41 -15.01 -2.20
N SER A 187 5.92 -16.04 -2.89
CA SER A 187 6.30 -16.35 -4.27
C SER A 187 5.22 -15.99 -5.30
N ASP A 188 4.28 -15.11 -4.95
CA ASP A 188 3.10 -14.88 -5.79
C ASP A 188 3.49 -14.36 -7.18
N GLY A 189 3.37 -15.21 -8.20
CA GLY A 189 3.71 -14.87 -9.58
C GLY A 189 5.13 -15.24 -10.00
N CYS A 190 5.95 -15.85 -9.14
CA CYS A 190 7.37 -16.10 -9.38
C CYS A 190 7.71 -17.61 -9.48
N GLY A 191 8.02 -18.08 -10.71
CA GLY A 191 8.46 -19.44 -10.99
C GLY A 191 9.95 -19.56 -11.34
N LEU A 192 10.37 -20.76 -11.74
CA LEU A 192 11.79 -21.10 -11.98
C LEU A 192 12.01 -21.56 -13.42
N MET A 193 13.18 -21.26 -13.97
CA MET A 193 13.61 -21.67 -15.30
C MET A 193 15.05 -22.17 -15.30
N ALA A 194 15.35 -23.23 -16.04
CA ALA A 194 16.71 -23.70 -16.23
C ALA A 194 17.54 -22.71 -17.06
N LYS A 195 18.83 -22.54 -16.74
CA LYS A 195 19.72 -21.60 -17.46
C LYS A 195 19.85 -21.95 -18.94
N HIS A 196 19.92 -23.24 -19.29
CA HIS A 196 19.96 -23.63 -20.70
C HIS A 196 18.69 -23.26 -21.46
N PHE A 197 17.53 -23.32 -20.81
CA PHE A 197 16.27 -22.89 -21.42
C PHE A 197 16.25 -21.37 -21.61
N ALA A 198 16.72 -20.59 -20.63
CA ALA A 198 16.86 -19.15 -20.75
C ALA A 198 17.75 -18.73 -21.94
N MET A 199 18.85 -19.44 -22.20
CA MET A 199 19.69 -19.21 -23.37
C MET A 199 18.96 -19.52 -24.70
N GLN A 200 18.14 -20.58 -24.73
CA GLN A 200 17.33 -20.93 -25.91
C GLN A 200 16.28 -19.84 -26.20
N VAL A 201 15.56 -19.40 -25.17
CA VAL A 201 14.59 -18.29 -25.25
C VAL A 201 15.27 -17.02 -25.75
N SER A 202 16.44 -16.68 -25.19
CA SER A 202 17.20 -15.49 -25.58
C SER A 202 17.64 -15.54 -27.04
N LYS A 203 18.03 -16.73 -27.54
CA LYS A 203 18.40 -16.93 -28.95
C LYS A 203 17.18 -16.81 -29.87
N ALA A 204 16.04 -17.39 -29.50
CA ALA A 204 14.80 -17.31 -30.27
C ALA A 204 14.30 -15.86 -30.39
N LYS A 205 14.29 -15.12 -29.27
CA LYS A 205 13.94 -13.70 -29.21
C LYS A 205 14.98 -12.75 -29.80
N ARG A 206 16.17 -13.25 -30.19
CA ARG A 206 17.32 -12.44 -30.61
C ARG A 206 17.64 -11.34 -29.59
N ILE A 207 17.63 -11.68 -28.30
CA ILE A 207 17.97 -10.74 -27.23
C ILE A 207 19.44 -10.39 -27.34
N VAL A 208 19.70 -9.12 -27.65
CA VAL A 208 21.02 -8.56 -27.81
C VAL A 208 21.15 -7.38 -26.87
N PHE A 209 22.26 -7.35 -26.14
CA PHE A 209 22.70 -6.18 -25.39
C PHE A 209 24.07 -5.79 -25.95
N ARG A 210 24.20 -4.54 -26.41
CA ARG A 210 25.46 -4.01 -26.99
C ARG A 210 26.10 -4.89 -28.07
N ASN A 211 25.28 -5.30 -29.04
CA ASN A 211 25.68 -6.17 -30.16
C ASN A 211 26.19 -7.57 -29.75
N GLN A 212 26.05 -7.95 -28.48
CA GLN A 212 26.35 -9.29 -27.96
C GLN A 212 25.07 -10.02 -27.54
N ARG A 213 25.08 -11.34 -27.63
CA ARG A 213 23.97 -12.16 -27.15
C ARG A 213 23.87 -12.03 -25.64
N TYR A 214 22.70 -11.65 -25.14
CA TYR A 214 22.46 -11.46 -23.71
C TYR A 214 21.41 -12.45 -23.22
N THR A 215 21.66 -13.04 -22.04
CA THR A 215 20.70 -13.93 -21.37
C THR A 215 20.22 -13.27 -20.08
N PRO A 216 19.00 -12.71 -20.05
CA PRO A 216 18.39 -12.13 -18.85
C PRO A 216 18.24 -13.14 -17.70
N SER A 217 18.31 -12.65 -16.47
CA SER A 217 18.04 -13.46 -15.26
C SER A 217 16.55 -13.73 -15.04
N VAL A 218 15.69 -12.82 -15.52
CA VAL A 218 14.24 -12.86 -15.31
C VAL A 218 13.50 -12.63 -16.62
N PHE A 219 12.49 -13.45 -16.87
CA PHE A 219 11.57 -13.32 -18.00
C PHE A 219 10.13 -13.21 -17.50
N GLN A 220 9.41 -12.18 -17.90
CA GLN A 220 7.96 -12.11 -17.73
C GLN A 220 7.28 -12.88 -18.85
N ILE A 221 6.42 -13.83 -18.50
CA ILE A 221 5.93 -14.86 -19.43
C ILE A 221 4.42 -14.99 -19.47
N ARG A 222 3.95 -15.58 -20.56
CA ARG A 222 2.62 -16.14 -20.74
C ARG A 222 2.76 -17.54 -21.31
N TYR A 223 2.19 -18.52 -20.63
CA TYR A 223 2.22 -19.92 -21.04
C TYR A 223 0.95 -20.61 -20.55
N LEU A 224 0.16 -21.23 -21.43
CA LEU A 224 -1.15 -21.79 -21.06
C LEU A 224 -1.98 -20.77 -20.24
N GLY A 225 -2.46 -21.16 -19.06
CA GLY A 225 -3.11 -20.28 -18.09
C GLY A 225 -2.15 -19.64 -17.05
N TYR A 226 -0.84 -19.84 -17.19
CA TYR A 226 0.19 -19.26 -16.32
C TYR A 226 0.54 -17.83 -16.74
N LYS A 227 0.55 -16.94 -15.74
CA LYS A 227 1.06 -15.57 -15.80
C LYS A 227 2.07 -15.39 -14.68
N GLY A 228 3.23 -14.83 -15.00
CA GLY A 228 4.16 -14.37 -13.98
C GLY A 228 5.55 -14.10 -14.54
N VAL A 229 6.54 -14.16 -13.66
CA VAL A 229 7.95 -14.15 -14.02
C VAL A 229 8.59 -15.52 -13.79
N LEU A 230 9.57 -15.87 -14.61
CA LEU A 230 10.46 -17.00 -14.39
C LEU A 230 11.87 -16.47 -14.18
N MET A 231 12.49 -16.87 -13.07
CA MET A 231 13.88 -16.58 -12.78
C MET A 231 14.78 -17.77 -13.09
N ILE A 232 16.01 -17.50 -13.54
CA ILE A 232 17.01 -18.56 -13.75
C ILE A 232 17.31 -19.25 -12.42
N HIS A 233 17.28 -20.59 -12.43
CA HIS A 233 17.62 -21.43 -11.28
C HIS A 233 18.65 -22.51 -11.66
N PRO A 234 19.94 -22.30 -11.40
CA PRO A 234 21.02 -23.20 -11.86
C PRO A 234 20.94 -24.65 -11.35
N GLU A 235 20.25 -24.91 -10.23
CA GLU A 235 20.08 -26.28 -9.73
C GLU A 235 19.22 -27.12 -10.69
N MET A 236 18.32 -26.51 -11.47
CA MET A 236 17.51 -27.23 -12.48
C MET A 236 18.36 -27.79 -13.62
N ASP A 237 19.44 -27.09 -14.01
CA ASP A 237 20.36 -27.59 -15.03
C ASP A 237 21.14 -28.82 -14.55
N LYS A 238 21.32 -28.98 -13.24
CA LYS A 238 21.94 -30.18 -12.64
C LYS A 238 20.98 -31.36 -12.64
N GLU A 239 19.70 -31.10 -12.35
CA GLU A 239 18.65 -32.13 -12.37
C GLU A 239 18.37 -32.65 -13.79
N LYS A 240 18.47 -31.77 -14.81
CA LYS A 240 18.18 -32.06 -16.23
C LYS A 240 16.76 -32.61 -16.53
N LYS A 241 15.84 -32.57 -15.56
CA LYS A 241 14.46 -33.07 -15.70
C LYS A 241 13.53 -32.07 -16.38
N CYS A 242 13.44 -30.85 -15.86
CA CYS A 242 12.49 -29.83 -16.31
C CYS A 242 13.19 -28.57 -16.85
N LEU A 243 12.57 -27.93 -17.84
CA LEU A 243 12.97 -26.64 -18.42
C LEU A 243 12.41 -25.46 -17.62
N ALA A 244 11.18 -25.58 -17.13
CA ALA A 244 10.49 -24.56 -16.34
C ALA A 244 9.65 -25.21 -15.22
N LYS A 245 9.56 -24.55 -14.06
CA LYS A 245 8.70 -24.91 -12.94
C LYS A 245 7.76 -23.75 -12.63
N PHE A 246 6.45 -23.99 -12.59
CA PHE A 246 5.42 -22.98 -12.38
C PHE A 246 4.76 -23.14 -11.02
N ARG A 247 4.32 -22.04 -10.41
CA ARG A 247 3.63 -22.07 -9.10
C ARG A 247 2.12 -22.01 -9.23
N LYS A 248 1.41 -22.46 -8.19
CA LYS A 248 -0.06 -22.43 -8.12
C LYS A 248 -0.61 -21.01 -8.31
N SER A 249 -0.01 -19.99 -7.68
CA SER A 249 -0.46 -18.61 -7.81
C SER A 249 -0.33 -18.04 -9.23
N MET A 250 0.59 -18.59 -10.05
CA MET A 250 0.76 -18.18 -11.46
C MET A 250 -0.40 -18.66 -12.34
N LYS A 251 -1.07 -19.78 -11.98
CA LYS A 251 -2.12 -20.43 -12.76
C LYS A 251 -3.44 -19.67 -12.59
N LYS A 252 -3.76 -18.81 -13.56
CA LYS A 252 -4.93 -17.92 -13.49
C LYS A 252 -6.21 -18.57 -14.05
N PHE A 253 -6.08 -19.59 -14.90
CA PHE A 253 -7.15 -20.48 -15.39
C PHE A 253 -6.53 -21.81 -15.86
N THR A 254 -7.34 -22.83 -16.10
CA THR A 254 -6.88 -24.14 -16.55
C THR A 254 -7.08 -24.29 -18.06
N THR A 255 -6.04 -24.72 -18.77
CA THR A 255 -6.09 -25.09 -20.18
C THR A 255 -4.98 -26.08 -20.51
N THR A 256 -5.25 -27.00 -21.43
CA THR A 256 -4.29 -27.99 -21.95
C THR A 256 -3.92 -27.74 -23.41
N GLN A 257 -4.58 -26.76 -24.07
CA GLN A 257 -4.35 -26.42 -25.47
C GLN A 257 -3.33 -25.30 -25.60
N ASP A 258 -2.57 -25.31 -26.69
CA ASP A 258 -1.54 -24.32 -27.05
C ASP A 258 -0.36 -24.21 -26.07
N HIS A 259 0.70 -24.97 -26.36
CA HIS A 259 1.96 -24.96 -25.61
C HIS A 259 2.93 -23.84 -26.04
N SER A 260 2.41 -22.76 -26.64
CA SER A 260 3.19 -21.56 -26.94
C SER A 260 3.68 -20.88 -25.67
N PHE A 261 5.00 -20.77 -25.57
CA PHE A 261 5.68 -19.97 -24.58
C PHE A 261 5.98 -18.59 -25.16
N SER A 262 5.48 -17.55 -24.50
CA SER A 262 5.65 -16.16 -24.92
C SER A 262 6.28 -15.32 -23.84
N VAL A 263 7.32 -14.57 -24.21
CA VAL A 263 7.99 -13.58 -23.37
C VAL A 263 7.36 -12.20 -23.61
N VAL A 264 6.87 -11.58 -22.54
CA VAL A 264 6.31 -10.22 -22.53
C VAL A 264 7.38 -9.18 -22.21
N GLY A 265 8.35 -9.54 -21.35
CA GLY A 265 9.42 -8.65 -20.91
C GLY A 265 10.55 -9.43 -20.24
N PHE A 266 11.68 -8.77 -20.00
CA PHE A 266 12.87 -9.39 -19.39
C PHE A 266 13.74 -8.37 -18.65
N SER A 267 14.53 -8.83 -17.67
CA SER A 267 15.49 -8.01 -16.91
C SER A 267 16.57 -7.42 -17.83
N ARG A 268 16.98 -6.16 -17.62
CA ARG A 268 17.95 -5.47 -18.48
C ARG A 268 19.02 -4.72 -17.66
N PRO A 269 20.29 -4.72 -18.12
CA PRO A 269 21.34 -3.89 -17.55
C PRO A 269 21.00 -2.39 -17.62
N TYR A 270 21.57 -1.59 -16.71
CA TYR A 270 21.47 -0.12 -16.70
C TYR A 270 20.04 0.45 -16.82
N SER A 271 19.04 -0.30 -16.35
CA SER A 271 17.64 0.18 -16.29
C SER A 271 17.51 1.23 -15.18
N PHE A 272 17.97 2.46 -15.41
CA PHE A 272 17.96 3.52 -14.40
C PHE A 272 16.53 3.86 -13.97
N GLY A 273 16.37 4.05 -12.66
CA GLY A 273 15.13 4.52 -12.08
C GLY A 273 14.94 6.02 -12.32
N ARG A 274 13.68 6.45 -12.33
CA ARG A 274 13.31 7.86 -12.44
C ARG A 274 12.34 8.22 -11.33
N LEU A 275 12.59 9.33 -10.66
CA LEU A 275 11.65 9.92 -9.72
C LEU A 275 10.51 10.58 -10.49
N ASN A 276 9.28 10.29 -10.08
CA ASN A 276 8.04 10.92 -10.55
C ASN A 276 7.40 11.70 -9.40
N ASN A 277 6.40 12.53 -9.71
CA ASN A 277 5.65 13.30 -8.72
C ASN A 277 5.16 12.44 -7.54
N ASP A 278 4.64 11.25 -7.83
CA ASP A 278 4.08 10.36 -6.82
C ASP A 278 5.13 9.96 -5.76
N VAL A 279 6.33 9.52 -6.20
CA VAL A 279 7.41 9.15 -5.28
C VAL A 279 7.99 10.38 -4.56
N ILE A 280 8.18 11.50 -5.27
CA ILE A 280 8.77 12.74 -4.71
C ILE A 280 7.97 13.23 -3.51
N VAL A 281 6.65 13.22 -3.63
CA VAL A 281 5.71 13.64 -2.59
C VAL A 281 5.83 12.77 -1.32
N LEU A 282 5.93 11.45 -1.50
CA LEU A 282 6.10 10.54 -0.38
C LEU A 282 7.46 10.75 0.30
N LEU A 283 8.52 10.97 -0.49
CA LEU A 283 9.86 11.25 0.03
C LEU A 283 9.91 12.54 0.85
N SER A 284 9.29 13.62 0.35
CA SER A 284 9.16 14.88 1.09
C SER A 284 8.42 14.66 2.43
N SER A 285 7.32 13.91 2.41
CA SER A 285 6.55 13.58 3.62
C SER A 285 7.34 12.69 4.62
N LEU A 286 8.27 11.86 4.13
CA LEU A 286 9.16 11.01 4.94
C LEU A 286 10.45 11.71 5.39
N GLY A 287 10.60 13.01 5.13
CA GLY A 287 11.69 13.83 5.65
C GLY A 287 12.89 14.00 4.72
N VAL A 288 12.76 13.71 3.42
CA VAL A 288 13.73 14.18 2.42
C VAL A 288 13.45 15.67 2.17
N THR A 289 14.47 16.51 2.35
CA THR A 289 14.28 17.96 2.28
C THR A 289 14.17 18.47 0.84
N ASP A 290 13.50 19.59 0.67
CA ASP A 290 13.25 20.21 -0.63
C ASP A 290 14.55 20.62 -1.32
N GLU A 291 15.58 21.03 -0.57
CA GLU A 291 16.90 21.38 -1.11
C GLU A 291 17.59 20.17 -1.75
N LYS A 292 17.45 18.97 -1.15
CA LYS A 292 18.03 17.74 -1.71
C LYS A 292 17.35 17.36 -3.03
N LEU A 293 16.03 17.49 -3.10
CA LEU A 293 15.27 17.19 -4.32
C LEU A 293 15.60 18.18 -5.46
N LEU A 294 15.72 19.47 -5.13
CA LEU A 294 16.15 20.50 -6.06
C LEU A 294 17.58 20.27 -6.56
N ALA A 295 18.51 19.93 -5.67
CA ALA A 295 19.89 19.65 -6.04
C ALA A 295 19.99 18.49 -7.05
N LYS A 296 19.19 17.41 -6.86
CA LYS A 296 19.13 16.30 -7.82
C LYS A 296 18.48 16.68 -9.14
N GLN A 297 17.48 17.56 -9.12
CA GLN A 297 16.88 18.07 -10.35
C GLN A 297 17.88 18.92 -11.13
N GLN A 298 18.64 19.78 -10.45
CA GLN A 298 19.67 20.61 -11.09
C GLN A 298 20.82 19.76 -11.66
N GLU A 299 21.26 18.74 -10.93
CA GLU A 299 22.23 17.75 -11.43
C GLU A 299 21.74 17.10 -12.74
N TYR A 300 20.45 16.77 -12.79
CA TYR A 300 19.82 16.20 -13.98
C TYR A 300 19.72 17.19 -15.15
N PHE A 301 19.43 18.47 -14.88
CA PHE A 301 19.41 19.52 -15.91
C PHE A 301 20.79 19.78 -16.52
N HIS A 302 21.83 19.89 -15.69
CA HIS A 302 23.20 20.00 -16.17
C HIS A 302 23.61 18.78 -16.98
N TRP A 303 23.21 17.57 -16.56
CA TRP A 303 23.47 16.35 -17.31
C TRP A 303 22.84 16.35 -18.71
N ILE A 304 21.66 16.96 -18.89
CA ILE A 304 21.04 17.15 -20.20
C ILE A 304 21.79 18.21 -21.00
N GLU A 305 22.06 19.40 -20.44
CA GLU A 305 22.71 20.51 -21.17
C GLU A 305 24.13 20.19 -21.61
N ASP A 306 24.93 19.60 -20.73
CA ASP A 306 26.33 19.30 -20.99
C ASP A 306 26.50 18.23 -22.07
N ALA A 307 25.45 17.46 -22.36
CA ALA A 307 25.48 16.41 -23.38
C ALA A 307 25.76 16.94 -24.80
N SER A 308 25.53 18.22 -25.10
CA SER A 308 25.89 18.82 -26.39
C SER A 308 27.23 19.56 -26.39
N LYS A 309 27.86 19.71 -25.22
CA LYS A 309 29.09 20.48 -25.04
C LYS A 309 30.31 19.59 -24.81
N ASP A 310 30.13 18.47 -24.12
CA ASP A 310 31.19 17.55 -23.74
C ASP A 310 30.91 16.16 -24.32
N VAL A 311 31.87 15.62 -25.11
CA VAL A 311 31.80 14.28 -25.72
C VAL A 311 31.52 13.19 -24.69
N ASN A 312 32.02 13.35 -23.47
CA ASN A 312 31.91 12.36 -22.40
C ASN A 312 30.51 12.38 -21.78
N LYS A 313 29.95 13.58 -21.61
CA LYS A 313 28.58 13.77 -21.17
C LYS A 313 27.61 13.31 -22.25
N ALA A 314 27.90 13.57 -23.52
CA ALA A 314 27.15 13.09 -24.67
C ALA A 314 27.09 11.57 -24.74
N MET A 315 28.24 10.91 -24.54
CA MET A 315 28.35 9.45 -24.51
C MET A 315 27.61 8.84 -23.32
N ASP A 316 27.73 9.43 -22.13
CA ASP A 316 27.01 8.99 -20.93
C ASP A 316 25.49 9.18 -21.07
N PHE A 317 25.07 10.32 -21.62
CA PHE A 317 23.69 10.67 -21.90
C PHE A 317 23.05 9.68 -22.87
N ALA A 318 23.65 9.48 -24.05
CA ALA A 318 23.17 8.53 -25.04
C ALA A 318 23.13 7.09 -24.49
N SER A 319 24.13 6.70 -23.69
CA SER A 319 24.19 5.36 -23.10
C SER A 319 23.13 5.12 -22.03
N SER A 320 22.84 6.11 -21.20
CA SER A 320 21.84 6.02 -20.13
C SER A 320 20.39 6.08 -20.66
N LEU A 321 20.20 6.61 -21.88
CA LEU A 321 18.93 6.58 -22.62
C LEU A 321 18.73 5.31 -23.46
N ASP A 322 19.57 4.27 -23.29
CA ASP A 322 19.53 3.02 -24.07
C ASP A 322 19.79 3.24 -25.58
N ASN A 323 20.45 4.35 -25.95
CA ASN A 323 20.83 4.67 -27.33
C ASN A 323 22.33 4.44 -27.58
N HIS A 324 22.76 3.19 -27.44
CA HIS A 324 24.17 2.81 -27.57
C HIS A 324 24.78 3.06 -28.95
N LYS A 325 23.97 2.99 -30.02
CA LYS A 325 24.44 3.32 -31.37
C LYS A 325 24.85 4.78 -31.47
N LEU A 326 24.07 5.67 -30.87
CA LEU A 326 24.43 7.09 -30.80
C LEU A 326 25.67 7.30 -29.93
N ALA A 327 25.79 6.61 -28.79
CA ALA A 327 26.99 6.69 -27.95
C ALA A 327 28.27 6.24 -28.69
N GLU A 328 28.20 5.16 -29.48
CA GLU A 328 29.32 4.69 -30.32
C GLU A 328 29.67 5.71 -31.41
N ARG A 329 28.67 6.33 -32.05
CA ARG A 329 28.89 7.39 -33.04
C ARG A 329 29.51 8.65 -32.44
N VAL A 330 29.04 9.09 -31.27
CA VAL A 330 29.63 10.21 -30.51
C VAL A 330 31.12 9.97 -30.30
N LEU A 331 31.52 8.75 -29.96
CA LEU A 331 32.93 8.44 -29.79
C LEU A 331 33.70 8.40 -31.12
N LEU A 332 33.12 7.81 -32.16
CA LEU A 332 33.84 7.56 -33.42
C LEU A 332 33.90 8.77 -34.36
N GLU A 333 32.93 9.68 -34.28
CA GLU A 333 32.74 10.82 -35.18
C GLU A 333 32.90 12.16 -34.44
N GLY A 334 32.93 12.17 -33.10
CA GLY A 334 33.00 13.38 -32.29
C GLY A 334 31.68 14.17 -32.26
N LEU A 335 31.68 15.29 -31.53
CA LEU A 335 30.57 16.25 -31.53
C LEU A 335 30.63 17.24 -32.69
N ASP A 336 31.76 17.31 -33.42
CA ASP A 336 31.95 18.15 -34.61
C ASP A 336 31.14 17.64 -35.81
N SER A 337 30.70 16.38 -35.78
CA SER A 337 29.80 15.82 -36.79
C SER A 337 28.39 16.39 -36.62
N ASP A 338 27.95 17.19 -37.59
CA ASP A 338 26.59 17.76 -37.66
C ASP A 338 25.48 16.72 -37.47
N GLU A 339 25.68 15.49 -37.96
CA GLU A 339 24.70 14.42 -37.79
C GLU A 339 24.60 13.93 -36.35
N VAL A 340 25.73 13.77 -35.67
CA VAL A 340 25.80 13.33 -34.27
C VAL A 340 25.24 14.42 -33.36
N LEU A 341 25.64 15.67 -33.57
CA LEU A 341 25.16 16.80 -32.79
C LEU A 341 23.65 16.97 -32.94
N ARG A 342 23.11 16.85 -34.16
CA ARG A 342 21.65 16.85 -34.40
C ARG A 342 20.95 15.70 -33.70
N ALA A 343 21.53 14.50 -33.70
CA ALA A 343 20.95 13.34 -33.02
C ALA A 343 20.95 13.49 -31.49
N ILE A 344 22.03 14.06 -30.91
CA ILE A 344 22.11 14.38 -29.48
C ILE A 344 21.12 15.49 -29.11
N ARG A 345 21.07 16.60 -29.86
CA ARG A 345 20.07 17.66 -29.67
C ARG A 345 18.64 17.13 -29.78
N GLY A 346 18.39 16.22 -30.72
CA GLY A 346 17.11 15.51 -30.84
C GLY A 346 16.77 14.67 -29.60
N ALA A 347 17.76 13.98 -29.02
CA ALA A 347 17.59 13.20 -27.79
C ALA A 347 17.40 14.10 -26.54
N GLN A 348 18.17 15.19 -26.41
CA GLN A 348 17.96 16.21 -25.37
C GLN A 348 16.54 16.76 -25.46
N MET A 349 16.14 17.26 -26.64
CA MET A 349 14.79 17.79 -26.88
C MET A 349 13.70 16.75 -26.58
N SER A 350 13.93 15.47 -26.89
CA SER A 350 13.01 14.39 -26.54
C SER A 350 12.88 14.19 -25.03
N GLU A 351 13.97 14.32 -24.27
CA GLU A 351 13.93 14.20 -22.80
C GLU A 351 13.32 15.45 -22.14
N VAL A 352 13.64 16.67 -22.61
CA VAL A 352 13.03 17.91 -22.10
C VAL A 352 11.52 17.94 -22.39
N ARG A 353 11.07 17.53 -23.59
CA ARG A 353 9.64 17.40 -23.91
C ARG A 353 8.90 16.44 -22.98
N GLN A 354 9.58 15.46 -22.38
CA GLN A 354 8.95 14.55 -21.42
C GLN A 354 8.63 15.21 -20.08
N PHE A 355 9.09 16.42 -19.80
CA PHE A 355 8.65 17.21 -18.64
C PHE A 355 7.21 17.70 -18.79
N LEU A 356 6.69 17.73 -20.03
CA LEU A 356 5.30 18.02 -20.32
C LEU A 356 4.53 16.72 -20.58
N LYS A 357 3.36 16.59 -19.96
CA LYS A 357 2.38 15.55 -20.27
C LYS A 357 1.01 16.19 -20.39
N ASN A 358 0.43 16.19 -21.58
CA ASN A 358 -0.82 16.89 -21.90
C ASN A 358 -0.76 18.37 -21.49
N ASP A 359 0.32 19.05 -21.90
CA ASP A 359 0.59 20.47 -21.61
C ASP A 359 0.71 20.83 -20.11
N LYS A 360 0.84 19.82 -19.24
CA LYS A 360 1.11 20.00 -17.81
C LYS A 360 2.52 19.57 -17.47
N LEU A 361 3.23 20.41 -16.73
CA LEU A 361 4.54 20.11 -16.18
C LEU A 361 4.45 18.95 -15.17
N ARG A 362 5.46 18.08 -15.22
CA ARG A 362 5.68 17.01 -14.25
C ARG A 362 7.17 16.94 -13.91
N SER A 363 7.45 16.67 -12.64
CA SER A 363 8.79 16.38 -12.18
C SER A 363 9.16 14.97 -12.61
N ARG A 364 10.19 14.87 -13.45
CA ARG A 364 10.75 13.61 -13.93
C ARG A 364 12.26 13.75 -14.01
N MET A 365 12.97 13.05 -13.13
CA MET A 365 14.44 13.08 -13.10
C MET A 365 15.03 11.69 -12.98
N MET A 366 16.12 11.43 -13.71
CA MET A 366 16.87 10.17 -13.62
C MET A 366 17.82 10.21 -12.43
N ILE A 367 17.81 9.15 -11.63
CA ILE A 367 18.75 8.99 -10.52
C ILE A 367 19.74 7.86 -10.88
N HIS A 368 21.00 8.20 -11.12
CA HIS A 368 22.01 7.22 -11.56
C HIS A 368 22.28 6.12 -10.52
N LYS A 369 22.19 6.45 -9.22
CA LYS A 369 22.23 5.51 -8.08
C LYS A 369 20.88 4.82 -7.82
N SER A 370 20.20 4.44 -8.90
CA SER A 370 18.93 3.72 -8.82
C SER A 370 18.74 2.75 -9.98
N ARG A 371 17.81 1.80 -9.83
CA ARG A 371 17.35 0.92 -10.90
C ARG A 371 15.83 0.74 -10.88
N LEU A 372 15.24 0.47 -12.03
CA LEU A 372 13.87 -0.02 -12.18
C LEU A 372 13.92 -1.48 -12.62
N VAL A 373 13.73 -2.40 -11.68
CA VAL A 373 14.01 -3.84 -11.86
C VAL A 373 12.81 -4.71 -11.50
N TYR A 374 12.73 -5.91 -12.07
CA TYR A 374 11.71 -6.88 -11.69
C TYR A 374 11.96 -7.43 -10.28
N GLY A 375 10.88 -7.59 -9.52
CA GLY A 375 10.92 -8.33 -8.25
C GLY A 375 10.90 -9.84 -8.49
N VAL A 376 11.66 -10.59 -7.68
CA VAL A 376 11.61 -12.06 -7.60
C VAL A 376 11.67 -12.52 -6.14
N CYS A 377 11.24 -13.75 -5.87
CA CYS A 377 11.31 -14.34 -4.53
C CYS A 377 12.67 -15.00 -4.30
N ASP A 378 13.11 -15.09 -3.04
CA ASP A 378 14.25 -15.91 -2.65
C ASP A 378 13.85 -17.41 -2.63
N PRO A 379 14.28 -18.22 -3.61
CA PRO A 379 13.88 -19.62 -3.66
C PRO A 379 14.54 -20.46 -2.57
N PHE A 380 15.57 -19.95 -1.87
CA PHE A 380 16.37 -20.67 -0.90
C PHE A 380 16.07 -20.32 0.55
N LYS A 381 15.25 -19.28 0.80
CA LYS A 381 14.94 -18.76 2.15
C LYS A 381 16.20 -18.39 2.96
N VAL A 382 17.18 -17.79 2.30
CA VAL A 382 18.45 -17.33 2.91
C VAL A 382 18.39 -15.87 3.39
N LEU A 383 17.51 -15.06 2.80
CA LEU A 383 17.28 -13.67 3.22
C LEU A 383 16.31 -13.62 4.42
N LYS A 384 16.59 -12.72 5.37
CA LYS A 384 15.69 -12.44 6.50
C LYS A 384 14.67 -11.36 6.15
N GLU A 385 13.62 -11.25 6.94
CA GLU A 385 12.66 -10.14 6.84
C GLU A 385 13.39 -8.79 6.88
N GLY A 386 12.99 -7.85 6.02
CA GLY A 386 13.65 -6.55 5.85
C GLY A 386 14.92 -6.59 4.99
N GLN A 387 15.36 -7.77 4.53
CA GLN A 387 16.53 -7.90 3.65
C GLN A 387 16.13 -8.15 2.20
N VAL A 388 16.94 -7.63 1.30
CA VAL A 388 16.85 -7.85 -0.15
C VAL A 388 18.22 -8.17 -0.72
N HIS A 389 18.26 -8.94 -1.80
CA HIS A 389 19.46 -9.11 -2.61
C HIS A 389 19.29 -8.37 -3.92
N ILE A 390 20.26 -7.52 -4.26
CA ILE A 390 20.25 -6.79 -5.52
C ILE A 390 21.68 -6.73 -6.07
N ARG A 391 21.84 -7.36 -7.24
CA ARG A 391 23.07 -7.38 -8.00
C ARG A 391 22.84 -6.68 -9.32
N VAL A 392 23.51 -5.56 -9.53
CA VAL A 392 23.30 -4.67 -10.69
C VAL A 392 24.50 -4.72 -11.60
N THR A 393 24.23 -4.63 -12.90
CA THR A 393 25.25 -4.28 -13.86
C THR A 393 25.59 -2.80 -13.65
N SER A 394 26.85 -2.56 -13.28
CA SER A 394 27.40 -1.25 -12.96
C SER A 394 28.61 -0.95 -13.85
N ARG A 395 29.21 0.23 -13.68
CA ARG A 395 30.47 0.55 -14.34
C ARG A 395 31.59 -0.40 -13.92
N THR A 396 31.66 -0.77 -12.65
CA THR A 396 32.72 -1.65 -12.14
C THR A 396 32.42 -3.14 -12.39
N GLY A 397 31.65 -3.43 -13.44
CA GLY A 397 31.10 -4.75 -13.72
C GLY A 397 29.91 -5.08 -12.83
N LEU A 398 29.74 -6.38 -12.57
CA LEU A 398 28.66 -6.88 -11.72
C LEU A 398 28.91 -6.54 -10.26
N SER A 399 28.16 -5.57 -9.74
CA SER A 399 28.26 -5.15 -8.36
C SER A 399 27.03 -5.57 -7.58
N THR A 400 27.24 -6.19 -6.42
CA THR A 400 26.15 -6.46 -5.47
C THR A 400 26.10 -5.31 -4.49
N LEU A 401 24.94 -4.69 -4.30
CA LEU A 401 24.78 -3.67 -3.27
C LEU A 401 24.80 -4.37 -1.91
N ILE A 402 25.70 -3.96 -1.03
CA ILE A 402 25.97 -4.67 0.22
C ILE A 402 26.01 -3.69 1.36
N ASN A 403 25.31 -4.03 2.45
CA ASN A 403 25.31 -3.27 3.69
C ASN A 403 24.92 -1.80 3.51
N GLY A 404 24.04 -1.52 2.55
CA GLY A 404 23.41 -0.23 2.34
C GLY A 404 21.90 -0.32 2.52
N ASP A 405 21.30 0.76 3.01
CA ASP A 405 19.84 0.90 3.03
C ASP A 405 19.39 1.29 1.62
N VAL A 406 18.35 0.62 1.14
CA VAL A 406 17.78 0.87 -0.18
C VAL A 406 16.32 1.23 -0.03
N LEU A 407 15.93 2.29 -0.73
CA LEU A 407 14.54 2.65 -0.94
C LEU A 407 13.98 1.75 -2.05
N VAL A 408 12.86 1.07 -1.77
CA VAL A 408 12.13 0.23 -2.71
C VAL A 408 10.70 0.73 -2.82
N VAL A 409 10.28 1.13 -4.01
CA VAL A 409 8.93 1.67 -4.26
C VAL A 409 8.35 1.07 -5.53
N ARG A 410 7.07 0.72 -5.50
CA ARG A 410 6.30 0.30 -6.68
C ARG A 410 5.35 1.41 -7.12
N ASN A 411 5.34 1.71 -8.41
CA ASN A 411 4.41 2.69 -8.98
C ASN A 411 3.14 2.00 -9.52
N PRO A 412 1.95 2.62 -9.39
CA PRO A 412 1.67 3.89 -8.70
C PRO A 412 1.68 3.75 -7.18
N CYS A 413 2.17 4.76 -6.46
CA CYS A 413 2.22 4.80 -4.99
C CYS A 413 1.53 6.07 -4.48
N LEU A 414 0.78 5.96 -3.38
CA LEU A 414 0.12 7.11 -2.73
C LEU A 414 0.25 7.07 -1.21
N HIS A 415 0.57 5.91 -0.62
CA HIS A 415 0.74 5.79 0.82
C HIS A 415 2.20 6.02 1.21
N PRO A 416 2.52 6.77 2.27
CA PRO A 416 3.89 6.93 2.76
C PRO A 416 4.59 5.58 3.03
N GLY A 417 3.85 4.60 3.54
CA GLY A 417 4.34 3.22 3.75
C GLY A 417 4.59 2.41 2.47
N ASP A 418 4.29 2.92 1.27
CA ASP A 418 4.68 2.29 -0.01
C ASP A 418 6.19 2.41 -0.26
N CYS A 419 6.82 3.40 0.36
CA CYS A 419 8.26 3.64 0.34
C CYS A 419 8.96 2.74 1.35
N LEU A 420 9.33 1.53 0.92
CA LEU A 420 9.98 0.56 1.79
C LEU A 420 11.46 0.88 1.90
N LYS A 421 11.96 0.96 3.13
CA LYS A 421 13.39 1.01 3.42
C LYS A 421 13.85 -0.41 3.77
N LEU A 422 14.64 -1.03 2.90
CA LEU A 422 15.11 -2.41 3.03
C LEU A 422 16.63 -2.47 3.05
N ARG A 423 17.20 -3.56 3.56
CA ARG A 423 18.66 -3.74 3.67
C ARG A 423 19.19 -4.59 2.53
N ALA A 424 20.12 -4.08 1.75
CA ALA A 424 20.78 -4.85 0.70
C ALA A 424 21.84 -5.81 1.29
N VAL A 425 21.72 -7.10 0.99
CA VAL A 425 22.59 -8.18 1.49
C VAL A 425 23.07 -9.05 0.34
N ASP A 426 24.34 -9.43 0.36
CA ASP A 426 24.91 -10.42 -0.57
C ASP A 426 24.82 -11.83 0.00
N HIS A 427 24.40 -12.78 -0.85
CA HIS A 427 24.40 -14.20 -0.53
C HIS A 427 24.85 -15.02 -1.75
N PRO A 428 25.87 -15.90 -1.61
CA PRO A 428 26.44 -16.64 -2.76
C PRO A 428 25.42 -17.48 -3.54
N ARG A 429 24.39 -18.02 -2.88
CA ARG A 429 23.34 -18.79 -3.59
C ARG A 429 22.50 -17.94 -4.54
N LEU A 430 22.42 -16.61 -4.32
CA LEU A 430 21.63 -15.68 -5.11
C LEU A 430 22.47 -14.95 -6.18
N SER A 431 23.79 -15.14 -6.21
CA SER A 431 24.71 -14.36 -7.06
C SER A 431 24.48 -14.49 -8.57
N HIS A 432 23.71 -15.49 -9.01
CA HIS A 432 23.34 -15.71 -10.40
C HIS A 432 22.15 -14.83 -10.85
N LEU A 433 21.42 -14.23 -9.90
CA LEU A 433 20.31 -13.33 -10.14
C LEU A 433 20.85 -11.89 -10.28
N VAL A 434 20.90 -11.41 -11.52
CA VAL A 434 21.45 -10.10 -11.90
C VAL A 434 20.36 -9.23 -12.52
N ASP A 435 20.40 -7.92 -12.24
CA ASP A 435 19.46 -6.89 -12.73
C ASP A 435 18.00 -7.20 -12.34
N CYS A 436 17.82 -7.78 -11.16
CA CYS A 436 16.53 -8.03 -10.51
C CYS A 436 16.66 -7.80 -8.99
N LEU A 437 15.53 -7.55 -8.34
CA LEU A 437 15.42 -7.38 -6.89
C LEU A 437 14.88 -8.68 -6.28
N VAL A 438 15.67 -9.34 -5.44
CA VAL A 438 15.25 -10.55 -4.74
C VAL A 438 14.73 -10.19 -3.35
N PHE A 439 13.47 -10.52 -3.10
CA PHE A 439 12.81 -10.32 -1.82
C PHE A 439 12.94 -11.53 -0.91
N ALA A 440 13.05 -11.28 0.40
CA ALA A 440 12.97 -12.33 1.39
C ALA A 440 11.65 -13.10 1.30
N SER A 441 11.73 -14.42 1.44
CA SER A 441 10.56 -15.32 1.46
C SER A 441 10.23 -15.82 2.86
N VAL A 442 10.46 -14.94 3.84
CA VAL A 442 10.17 -15.14 5.26
C VAL A 442 9.66 -13.82 5.87
N ALA A 443 8.72 -13.92 6.80
CA ALA A 443 8.26 -12.79 7.62
C ALA A 443 7.81 -13.29 9.00
N LYS A 444 7.80 -12.38 9.98
CA LYS A 444 7.18 -12.59 11.29
C LYS A 444 5.67 -12.90 11.16
N PRO A 445 5.06 -13.57 12.15
CA PRO A 445 3.61 -13.77 12.18
C PRO A 445 2.86 -12.45 12.03
N LYS A 446 1.81 -12.42 11.20
CA LYS A 446 0.98 -11.24 10.85
C LYS A 446 1.66 -10.17 9.99
N HIS A 447 2.93 -10.33 9.62
CA HIS A 447 3.60 -9.44 8.66
C HIS A 447 3.40 -9.94 7.22
N GLN A 448 3.25 -9.02 6.28
CA GLN A 448 3.08 -9.32 4.86
C GLN A 448 4.43 -9.47 4.13
N ALA A 449 4.40 -10.01 2.91
CA ALA A 449 5.57 -10.04 2.04
C ALA A 449 5.91 -8.61 1.59
N ALA A 450 7.19 -8.25 1.57
CA ALA A 450 7.64 -6.91 1.19
C ALA A 450 7.06 -6.39 -0.15
N PRO A 451 6.91 -7.20 -1.23
CA PRO A 451 6.25 -6.74 -2.45
C PRO A 451 4.81 -6.23 -2.21
N ALA A 452 4.04 -6.94 -1.38
CA ALA A 452 2.65 -6.58 -1.07
C ALA A 452 2.55 -5.30 -0.24
N MET A 453 3.55 -5.02 0.60
CA MET A 453 3.62 -3.80 1.40
C MET A 453 3.79 -2.53 0.54
N SER A 454 4.29 -2.65 -0.71
CA SER A 454 4.45 -1.51 -1.63
C SER A 454 3.33 -1.49 -2.67
N SER A 455 2.29 -0.69 -2.42
CA SER A 455 1.14 -0.53 -3.31
C SER A 455 0.34 -1.83 -3.58
N GLY A 456 0.47 -2.88 -2.75
CA GLY A 456 -0.18 -4.17 -3.02
C GLY A 456 0.45 -4.94 -4.18
N GLY A 457 1.77 -4.82 -4.34
CA GLY A 457 2.52 -5.47 -5.41
C GLY A 457 2.61 -6.98 -5.27
N ASP A 458 2.84 -7.64 -6.40
CA ASP A 458 3.15 -9.07 -6.47
C ASP A 458 4.45 -9.31 -7.24
N LEU A 459 4.77 -10.55 -7.59
CA LEU A 459 5.94 -10.90 -8.38
C LEU A 459 5.55 -11.44 -9.76
N ASP A 460 4.38 -11.06 -10.29
CA ASP A 460 3.87 -11.55 -11.59
C ASP A 460 4.36 -10.74 -12.80
N GLY A 461 5.23 -9.76 -12.54
CA GLY A 461 5.81 -8.85 -13.51
C GLY A 461 6.02 -7.43 -13.01
N ASP A 462 5.74 -7.17 -11.72
CA ASP A 462 5.94 -5.86 -11.12
C ASP A 462 7.41 -5.45 -11.13
N LYS A 463 7.61 -4.15 -11.42
CA LYS A 463 8.91 -3.49 -11.39
C LYS A 463 8.97 -2.55 -10.20
N PHE A 464 10.10 -2.59 -9.50
CA PHE A 464 10.37 -1.79 -8.33
C PHE A 464 11.45 -0.77 -8.66
N PHE A 465 11.19 0.48 -8.30
CA PHE A 465 12.21 1.52 -8.23
C PHE A 465 13.05 1.25 -6.98
N VAL A 466 14.33 0.95 -7.18
CA VAL A 466 15.30 0.70 -6.12
C VAL A 466 16.34 1.81 -6.15
N CYS A 467 16.47 2.57 -5.07
CA CYS A 467 17.42 3.68 -4.96
C CYS A 467 18.31 3.48 -3.74
N TRP A 468 19.61 3.72 -3.91
CA TRP A 468 20.62 3.68 -2.86
C TRP A 468 21.40 4.99 -2.77
N ASP A 469 20.82 6.08 -3.27
CA ASP A 469 21.36 7.42 -3.08
C ASP A 469 21.04 7.90 -1.65
N PRO A 470 22.05 8.21 -0.81
CA PRO A 470 21.82 8.62 0.57
C PRO A 470 21.03 9.93 0.71
N ASP A 471 20.97 10.76 -0.35
CA ASP A 471 20.15 11.98 -0.33
C ASP A 471 18.66 11.68 -0.53
N ILE A 472 18.34 10.54 -1.15
CA ILE A 472 16.98 10.12 -1.53
C ILE A 472 16.43 9.04 -0.60
N VAL A 473 17.27 8.21 -0.01
CA VAL A 473 16.83 7.22 0.98
C VAL A 473 16.26 7.96 2.21
N PRO A 474 14.96 7.79 2.53
CA PRO A 474 14.32 8.62 3.54
C PRO A 474 14.82 8.28 4.96
N PRO A 475 14.91 9.28 5.85
CA PRO A 475 15.31 9.08 7.24
C PRO A 475 14.18 8.44 8.09
N ARG A 476 12.91 8.63 7.70
CA ARG A 476 11.73 8.09 8.39
C ARG A 476 11.13 6.93 7.61
N VAL A 477 10.56 5.96 8.34
CA VAL A 477 9.83 4.82 7.76
C VAL A 477 8.42 4.82 8.32
N HIS A 478 7.42 4.68 7.46
CA HIS A 478 6.02 4.60 7.84
C HIS A 478 5.50 3.18 7.66
N GLU A 479 4.61 2.74 8.55
CA GLU A 479 3.94 1.44 8.45
C GLU A 479 3.18 1.31 7.12
N SER A 480 3.28 0.15 6.46
CA SER A 480 2.64 -0.09 5.16
C SER A 480 1.12 -0.22 5.27
N TYR A 481 0.41 0.08 4.18
CA TYR A 481 -1.01 -0.20 4.05
C TYR A 481 -1.23 -1.66 3.63
N ASP A 482 -2.28 -2.32 4.13
CA ASP A 482 -2.49 -3.77 3.93
C ASP A 482 -3.04 -4.18 2.55
N TYR A 483 -3.43 -3.22 1.70
CA TYR A 483 -3.97 -3.41 0.34
C TYR A 483 -4.95 -4.60 0.21
N PRO A 484 -6.09 -4.61 0.95
CA PRO A 484 -7.01 -5.73 0.93
C PRO A 484 -7.68 -5.90 -0.45
N PRO A 485 -7.91 -7.14 -0.92
CA PRO A 485 -8.55 -7.39 -2.20
C PRO A 485 -10.01 -6.92 -2.20
N ASN A 486 -10.50 -6.54 -3.38
CA ASN A 486 -11.91 -6.18 -3.56
C ASN A 486 -12.83 -7.39 -3.27
N LYS A 487 -13.91 -7.18 -2.52
CA LYS A 487 -14.91 -8.23 -2.23
C LYS A 487 -15.57 -8.69 -3.53
N GLU A 488 -15.50 -9.99 -3.81
CA GLU A 488 -16.17 -10.61 -4.95
C GLU A 488 -17.67 -10.72 -4.66
N ARG A 489 -18.52 -10.27 -5.59
CA ARG A 489 -19.94 -10.62 -5.56
C ARG A 489 -20.12 -11.92 -6.34
N PRO A 490 -20.72 -12.98 -5.76
CA PRO A 490 -21.07 -14.16 -6.50
C PRO A 490 -22.14 -13.77 -7.54
N GLY A 491 -21.80 -13.90 -8.82
CA GLY A 491 -22.76 -13.73 -9.91
C GLY A 491 -23.43 -15.05 -10.26
N GLY A 492 -24.56 -15.00 -10.95
CA GLY A 492 -25.14 -16.14 -11.66
C GLY A 492 -24.34 -16.51 -12.92
N ASN A 493 -24.98 -17.19 -13.86
CA ASN A 493 -24.35 -17.57 -15.13
C ASN A 493 -23.96 -16.33 -15.96
N VAL A 494 -22.65 -16.09 -16.13
CA VAL A 494 -22.12 -14.95 -16.90
C VAL A 494 -22.24 -15.22 -18.41
N THR A 495 -22.93 -14.32 -19.12
CA THR A 495 -23.09 -14.33 -20.58
C THR A 495 -22.08 -13.42 -21.29
N ARG A 496 -21.95 -13.53 -22.62
CA ARG A 496 -21.15 -12.59 -23.44
C ARG A 496 -21.66 -11.16 -23.34
N GLN A 497 -22.98 -10.97 -23.23
CA GLN A 497 -23.58 -9.65 -23.02
C GLN A 497 -23.12 -9.05 -21.69
N ASP A 498 -22.96 -9.84 -20.62
CA ASP A 498 -22.44 -9.35 -19.34
C ASP A 498 -20.98 -8.89 -19.43
N LEU A 499 -20.16 -9.60 -20.23
CA LEU A 499 -18.78 -9.20 -20.51
C LEU A 499 -18.73 -7.90 -21.32
N ALA A 500 -19.61 -7.74 -22.31
CA ALA A 500 -19.75 -6.51 -23.09
C ALA A 500 -20.25 -5.34 -22.24
N ASN A 501 -21.24 -5.58 -21.37
CA ASN A 501 -21.77 -4.60 -20.42
C ASN A 501 -20.68 -4.16 -19.43
N HIS A 502 -19.85 -5.09 -18.96
CA HIS A 502 -18.70 -4.78 -18.11
C HIS A 502 -17.69 -3.86 -18.83
N PHE A 503 -17.35 -4.17 -20.08
CA PHE A 503 -16.48 -3.33 -20.91
C PHE A 503 -17.10 -1.93 -21.14
N ALA A 504 -18.39 -1.85 -21.47
CA ALA A 504 -19.09 -0.60 -21.74
C ALA A 504 -19.20 0.29 -20.48
N ALA A 505 -19.47 -0.31 -19.32
CA ALA A 505 -19.61 0.36 -18.05
C ALA A 505 -18.26 0.80 -17.43
N TYR A 506 -17.14 0.24 -17.91
CA TYR A 506 -15.82 0.56 -17.41
C TYR A 506 -15.48 2.04 -17.63
N ASN A 507 -15.15 2.73 -16.54
CA ASN A 507 -14.70 4.12 -16.57
C ASN A 507 -13.59 4.36 -15.55
N ASN A 508 -12.62 5.18 -15.93
CA ASN A 508 -11.54 5.63 -15.06
C ASN A 508 -11.86 6.98 -14.38
N ALA A 509 -13.10 7.46 -14.48
CA ALA A 509 -13.49 8.77 -13.95
C ALA A 509 -13.41 8.80 -12.41
N GLY A 510 -13.85 7.73 -11.75
CA GLY A 510 -13.73 7.58 -10.29
C GLY A 510 -12.27 7.60 -9.83
N LEU A 511 -11.42 6.80 -10.47
CA LEU A 511 -9.98 6.76 -10.19
C LEU A 511 -9.33 8.13 -10.40
N ALA A 512 -9.61 8.79 -11.53
CA ALA A 512 -9.08 10.12 -11.83
C ALA A 512 -9.54 11.19 -10.81
N ARG A 513 -10.79 11.10 -10.33
CA ARG A 513 -11.31 11.99 -9.28
C ARG A 513 -10.59 11.77 -7.95
N VAL A 514 -10.36 10.51 -7.55
CA VAL A 514 -9.61 10.18 -6.33
C VAL A 514 -8.18 10.71 -6.41
N VAL A 515 -7.47 10.49 -7.52
CA VAL A 515 -6.10 11.02 -7.71
C VAL A 515 -6.08 12.54 -7.65
N LYS A 516 -7.05 13.22 -8.30
CA LYS A 516 -7.17 14.67 -8.26
C LYS A 516 -7.36 15.19 -6.83
N LEU A 517 -8.29 14.60 -6.08
CA LEU A 517 -8.56 14.98 -4.69
C LEU A 517 -7.34 14.71 -3.81
N HIS A 518 -6.67 13.57 -4.00
CA HIS A 518 -5.44 13.24 -3.27
C HIS A 518 -4.39 14.32 -3.47
N SER A 519 -4.12 14.73 -4.72
CA SER A 519 -3.17 15.83 -5.01
C SER A 519 -3.58 17.17 -4.40
N GLN A 520 -4.87 17.44 -4.23
CA GLN A 520 -5.35 18.68 -3.59
C GLN A 520 -5.16 18.64 -2.06
N TRP A 521 -5.59 17.55 -1.42
CA TRP A 521 -5.40 17.35 0.03
C TRP A 521 -3.94 17.34 0.44
N LEU A 522 -3.10 16.74 -0.40
CA LEU A 522 -1.65 16.70 -0.22
C LEU A 522 -1.03 18.10 -0.10
N ARG A 523 -1.48 19.03 -0.95
CA ARG A 523 -0.99 20.42 -0.96
C ARG A 523 -1.58 21.24 0.17
N ALA A 524 -2.79 20.90 0.62
CA ALA A 524 -3.50 21.67 1.63
C ALA A 524 -3.08 21.31 3.06
N SER A 525 -2.59 20.09 3.30
CA SER A 525 -2.18 19.64 4.65
C SER A 525 -0.69 19.85 4.88
N PRO A 526 -0.26 20.45 6.02
CA PRO A 526 1.16 20.56 6.36
C PRO A 526 1.83 19.20 6.60
N LYS A 527 1.04 18.15 6.86
CA LYS A 527 1.53 16.77 7.00
C LYS A 527 1.74 16.07 5.64
N GLY A 528 1.37 16.70 4.51
CA GLY A 528 1.48 16.12 3.18
C GLY A 528 0.76 14.77 3.07
N ALA A 529 1.47 13.75 2.58
CA ALA A 529 0.93 12.39 2.42
C ALA A 529 0.67 11.66 3.75
N LEU A 530 1.19 12.16 4.88
CA LEU A 530 0.91 11.62 6.21
C LEU A 530 -0.48 12.04 6.74
N SER A 531 -1.18 12.95 6.04
CA SER A 531 -2.53 13.36 6.44
C SER A 531 -3.52 12.18 6.39
N PRO A 532 -4.44 12.07 7.37
CA PRO A 532 -5.49 11.05 7.36
C PRO A 532 -6.29 11.03 6.06
N GLU A 533 -6.59 12.20 5.51
CA GLU A 533 -7.37 12.37 4.28
C GLU A 533 -6.65 11.77 3.07
N CYS A 534 -5.34 11.98 2.92
CA CYS A 534 -4.54 11.34 1.87
C CYS A 534 -4.50 9.82 2.03
N GLN A 535 -4.34 9.31 3.26
CA GLN A 535 -4.35 7.86 3.51
C GLN A 535 -5.70 7.21 3.15
N GLU A 536 -6.82 7.89 3.42
CA GLU A 536 -8.15 7.42 3.04
C GLU A 536 -8.37 7.45 1.52
N LEU A 537 -7.87 8.49 0.85
CA LEU A 537 -7.88 8.57 -0.60
C LEU A 537 -7.00 7.48 -1.23
N ASN A 538 -5.88 7.10 -0.60
CA ASN A 538 -5.11 5.92 -1.02
C ASN A 538 -5.93 4.62 -0.92
N ALA A 539 -6.67 4.43 0.17
CA ALA A 539 -7.53 3.26 0.33
C ALA A 539 -8.62 3.19 -0.74
N LEU A 540 -9.22 4.33 -1.10
CA LEU A 540 -10.18 4.47 -2.19
C LEU A 540 -9.51 4.21 -3.56
N HIS A 541 -8.28 4.71 -3.75
CA HIS A 541 -7.50 4.50 -4.97
C HIS A 541 -7.21 3.01 -5.19
N SER A 542 -6.69 2.31 -4.17
CA SER A 542 -6.39 0.87 -4.21
C SER A 542 -7.58 0.05 -4.72
N GLN A 543 -8.80 0.37 -4.28
CA GLN A 543 -10.00 -0.33 -4.72
C GLN A 543 -10.39 0.01 -6.16
N ALA A 544 -10.23 1.28 -6.55
CA ALA A 544 -10.57 1.77 -7.88
C ALA A 544 -9.62 1.28 -8.98
N VAL A 545 -8.37 0.89 -8.65
CA VAL A 545 -7.36 0.44 -9.63
C VAL A 545 -7.83 -0.74 -10.49
N ASP A 546 -8.61 -1.66 -9.90
CA ASP A 546 -9.21 -2.80 -10.61
C ASP A 546 -10.55 -2.47 -11.31
N GLY A 547 -10.89 -1.18 -11.45
CA GLY A 547 -12.12 -0.73 -12.11
C GLY A 547 -13.38 -0.81 -11.25
N ALA A 548 -13.24 -1.04 -9.94
CA ALA A 548 -14.36 -1.03 -9.03
C ALA A 548 -14.93 0.39 -8.88
N ARG A 549 -16.26 0.50 -8.76
CA ARG A 549 -16.91 1.78 -8.46
C ARG A 549 -16.68 2.12 -7.00
N VAL A 550 -16.19 3.34 -6.77
CA VAL A 550 -15.89 3.84 -5.43
C VAL A 550 -16.71 5.10 -5.17
N LYS A 551 -17.40 5.15 -4.01
CA LYS A 551 -18.08 6.35 -3.51
C LYS A 551 -17.09 7.10 -2.62
N ILE A 552 -16.83 8.37 -2.94
CA ILE A 552 -15.95 9.24 -2.16
C ILE A 552 -16.83 9.97 -1.13
N PRO A 553 -16.51 9.93 0.17
CA PRO A 553 -17.20 10.69 1.21
C PRO A 553 -17.19 12.20 0.93
N ASP A 554 -18.28 12.90 1.27
CA ASP A 554 -18.46 14.32 0.95
C ASP A 554 -17.39 15.21 1.58
N ARG A 555 -16.93 14.87 2.79
CA ARG A 555 -15.83 15.56 3.48
C ARG A 555 -14.50 15.56 2.70
N LEU A 556 -14.26 14.56 1.85
CA LEU A 556 -13.04 14.48 1.05
C LEU A 556 -13.18 15.23 -0.28
N LEU A 557 -14.38 15.71 -0.64
CA LEU A 557 -14.64 16.42 -1.89
C LEU A 557 -14.22 17.89 -1.85
N THR A 558 -14.16 18.47 -0.65
CA THR A 558 -13.86 19.89 -0.42
C THR A 558 -12.54 20.04 0.34
N PRO A 559 -11.39 19.97 -0.36
CA PRO A 559 -10.08 20.21 0.26
C PRO A 559 -9.93 21.71 0.65
N PRO A 560 -9.20 22.01 1.73
CA PRO A 560 -8.87 23.38 2.09
C PRO A 560 -7.97 24.06 1.04
N THR A 561 -7.93 25.38 1.06
CA THR A 561 -7.01 26.14 0.21
C THR A 561 -5.56 25.93 0.68
N PRO A 562 -4.62 25.62 -0.22
CA PRO A 562 -3.24 25.39 0.16
C PRO A 562 -2.56 26.67 0.63
N GLU A 563 -1.82 26.58 1.74
CA GLU A 563 -1.01 27.67 2.27
C GLU A 563 0.44 27.53 1.78
N GLY A 564 0.87 28.43 0.89
CA GLY A 564 2.24 28.47 0.37
C GLY A 564 2.49 27.58 -0.86
N ARG A 565 3.75 27.54 -1.31
CA ARG A 565 4.20 26.72 -2.45
C ARG A 565 4.57 25.33 -1.97
N TYR A 566 4.08 24.31 -2.68
CA TYR A 566 4.44 22.93 -2.39
C TYR A 566 5.64 22.48 -3.23
N ILE A 567 6.37 21.45 -2.79
CA ILE A 567 7.61 20.97 -3.46
C ILE A 567 7.43 20.68 -4.97
N LEU A 568 6.28 20.12 -5.36
CA LEU A 568 6.00 19.85 -6.78
C LEU A 568 5.89 21.13 -7.61
N ASP A 569 5.41 22.23 -7.02
CA ASP A 569 5.27 23.50 -7.70
C ASP A 569 6.65 24.13 -7.90
N ILE A 570 7.51 24.07 -6.87
CA ILE A 570 8.91 24.52 -6.95
C ILE A 570 9.70 23.75 -8.03
N LEU A 571 9.59 22.42 -8.05
CA LEU A 571 10.25 21.58 -9.06
C LEU A 571 9.64 21.78 -10.47
N ALA A 572 8.35 22.10 -10.57
CA ALA A 572 7.70 22.36 -11.84
C ALA A 572 8.12 23.72 -12.41
N GLU A 573 8.18 24.77 -11.59
CA GLU A 573 8.70 26.10 -11.94
C GLU A 573 10.14 25.99 -12.44
N ALA A 574 11.03 25.32 -11.70
CA ALA A 574 12.42 25.09 -12.13
C ALA A 574 12.51 24.31 -13.46
N ALA A 575 11.61 23.34 -13.67
CA ALA A 575 11.54 22.60 -14.93
C ALA A 575 10.97 23.44 -16.08
N GLU A 576 10.07 24.36 -15.82
CA GLU A 576 9.51 25.30 -16.80
C GLU A 576 10.55 26.33 -17.23
N GLU A 577 11.26 26.91 -16.27
CA GLU A 577 12.39 27.82 -16.51
C GLU A 577 13.45 27.13 -17.35
N PHE A 578 13.83 25.89 -16.99
CA PHE A 578 14.74 25.08 -17.78
C PHE A 578 14.20 24.77 -19.18
N HIS A 579 12.96 24.30 -19.30
CA HIS A 579 12.34 23.97 -20.59
C HIS A 579 12.29 25.20 -21.50
N THR A 580 11.89 26.36 -20.97
CA THR A 580 11.80 27.62 -21.70
C THR A 580 13.18 28.09 -22.11
N ARG A 581 14.15 28.14 -21.19
CA ARG A 581 15.55 28.48 -21.50
C ARG A 581 16.15 27.55 -22.56
N PHE A 582 15.91 26.25 -22.46
CA PHE A 582 16.43 25.24 -23.39
C PHE A 582 15.76 25.26 -24.77
N THR A 583 14.46 25.63 -24.85
CA THR A 583 13.73 25.70 -26.13
C THR A 583 13.84 27.06 -26.82
N GLN A 584 13.97 28.15 -26.06
CA GLN A 584 14.17 29.51 -26.58
C GLN A 584 15.63 29.83 -26.87
N GLY A 585 16.58 29.21 -26.17
CA GLY A 585 18.03 29.30 -26.43
C GLY A 585 18.48 28.58 -27.70
N GLY A 586 17.67 28.63 -28.76
CA GLY A 586 18.09 28.25 -30.10
C GLY A 586 19.12 29.26 -30.61
N ASP A 587 20.25 28.73 -31.08
CA ASP A 587 21.32 29.45 -31.79
C ASP A 587 22.25 30.36 -30.98
N ASP A 588 22.66 29.97 -29.78
CA ASP A 588 24.05 30.30 -29.39
C ASP A 588 24.96 29.30 -30.11
N GLU A 589 25.67 29.80 -31.14
CA GLU A 589 26.81 29.11 -31.74
C GLU A 589 27.69 28.58 -30.61
N PRO A 590 28.05 27.28 -30.61
CA PRO A 590 29.08 26.82 -29.69
C PRO A 590 30.31 27.70 -29.94
N ASP A 591 30.83 28.31 -28.88
CA ASP A 591 32.17 28.87 -28.87
C ASP A 591 33.09 27.67 -29.08
N THR A 592 33.37 27.37 -30.34
CA THR A 592 34.27 26.29 -30.76
C THR A 592 35.67 26.78 -30.46
N ASP A 593 36.07 26.68 -29.19
CA ASP A 593 37.48 26.64 -28.86
C ASP A 593 37.99 25.32 -29.45
N THR A 594 38.68 25.49 -30.57
CA THR A 594 39.21 24.46 -31.44
C THR A 594 40.05 23.49 -30.63
N THR A 595 39.60 22.25 -30.50
CA THR A 595 40.52 21.13 -30.28
C THR A 595 40.94 20.67 -31.68
N PRO A 596 42.22 20.87 -32.08
CA PRO A 596 42.68 20.40 -33.38
C PRO A 596 42.46 18.90 -33.50
N THR A 597 42.17 18.44 -34.71
CA THR A 597 42.19 17.02 -35.12
C THR A 597 43.62 16.43 -35.15
N GLU A 598 44.53 16.94 -34.34
CA GLU A 598 45.82 16.33 -34.04
C GLU A 598 45.70 15.64 -32.68
N ASP A 599 45.92 14.33 -32.71
CA ASP A 599 46.10 13.39 -31.60
C ASP A 599 44.87 12.52 -31.24
N ALA A 600 44.75 11.40 -31.97
CA ALA A 600 44.03 10.21 -31.53
C ALA A 600 44.49 9.75 -30.11
N GLU A 601 45.71 10.10 -29.73
CA GLU A 601 46.30 9.93 -28.40
C GLU A 601 45.61 10.80 -27.31
N ASP A 602 45.32 12.07 -27.61
CA ASP A 602 44.60 12.95 -26.68
C ASP A 602 43.14 12.52 -26.51
N MET A 603 42.48 12.09 -27.58
CA MET A 603 41.12 11.52 -27.49
C MET A 603 41.09 10.21 -26.70
N LEU A 604 42.10 9.34 -26.83
CA LEU A 604 42.24 8.16 -25.96
C LEU A 604 42.50 8.56 -24.51
N GLY A 605 43.35 9.55 -24.28
CA GLY A 605 43.62 10.12 -22.95
C GLY A 605 42.36 10.69 -22.30
N ILE A 606 41.51 11.39 -23.06
CA ILE A 606 40.22 11.90 -22.62
C ILE A 606 39.27 10.73 -22.34
N LEU A 607 39.15 9.74 -23.24
CA LEU A 607 38.27 8.58 -23.07
C LEU A 607 38.55 7.82 -21.76
N PHE A 608 39.83 7.52 -21.48
CA PHE A 608 40.20 6.79 -20.26
C PHE A 608 40.13 7.64 -18.99
N LYS A 609 40.22 8.98 -19.09
CA LYS A 609 39.92 9.88 -17.96
C LYS A 609 38.42 9.88 -17.64
N CYS A 610 37.58 9.49 -18.58
CA CYS A 610 36.14 9.61 -18.47
C CYS A 610 35.47 8.47 -17.72
N LYS A 611 34.37 8.83 -17.06
CA LYS A 611 33.73 8.04 -16.02
C LYS A 611 32.23 7.85 -16.28
N PRO A 612 31.83 7.33 -17.47
CA PRO A 612 30.42 7.17 -17.83
C PRO A 612 29.68 6.23 -16.86
N ASN A 613 28.45 6.57 -16.49
CA ASN A 613 27.60 5.84 -15.55
C ASN A 613 27.08 4.52 -16.13
N ALA A 614 26.90 4.48 -17.45
CA ALA A 614 26.28 3.35 -18.15
C ALA A 614 27.28 2.42 -18.85
N ILE A 615 28.60 2.68 -18.87
CA ILE A 615 29.58 1.87 -19.60
C ILE A 615 30.54 1.23 -18.59
N SER A 616 30.82 -0.08 -18.72
CA SER A 616 31.80 -0.75 -17.86
C SER A 616 33.24 -0.48 -18.30
N GLU A 617 34.21 -0.65 -17.39
CA GLU A 617 35.63 -0.46 -17.70
C GLU A 617 36.12 -1.37 -18.84
N TYR A 618 35.65 -2.61 -18.89
CA TYR A 618 36.01 -3.52 -19.97
C TYR A 618 35.42 -3.08 -21.32
N GLU A 619 34.22 -2.52 -21.32
CA GLU A 619 33.60 -1.99 -22.54
C GLU A 619 34.27 -0.69 -22.99
N LEU A 620 34.66 0.17 -22.06
CA LEU A 620 35.45 1.36 -22.32
C LEU A 620 36.78 0.97 -23.00
N PHE A 621 37.48 -0.04 -22.46
CA PHE A 621 38.69 -0.59 -23.07
C PHE A 621 38.44 -1.13 -24.48
N ASN A 622 37.36 -1.89 -24.69
CA ASN A 622 37.03 -2.43 -26.02
C ASN A 622 36.64 -1.32 -27.01
N MET A 623 36.02 -0.24 -26.54
CA MET A 623 35.74 0.94 -27.36
C MET A 623 37.04 1.64 -27.76
N ALA A 624 37.94 1.85 -26.79
CA ALA A 624 39.28 2.39 -27.01
C ALA A 624 40.08 1.54 -28.00
N LEU A 625 40.01 0.21 -27.88
CA LEU A 625 40.70 -0.72 -28.76
C LEU A 625 40.14 -0.69 -30.20
N LYS A 626 38.82 -0.59 -30.35
CA LYS A 626 38.18 -0.42 -31.66
C LYS A 626 38.55 0.92 -32.29
N PHE A 627 38.58 1.99 -31.49
CA PHE A 627 39.01 3.32 -31.90
C PHE A 627 40.47 3.29 -32.37
N ALA A 628 41.39 2.78 -31.56
CA ALA A 628 42.81 2.61 -31.88
C ALA A 628 43.01 1.82 -33.19
N ARG A 629 42.29 0.70 -33.39
CA ARG A 629 42.33 -0.09 -34.64
C ARG A 629 41.84 0.69 -35.87
N LYS A 630 40.85 1.56 -35.72
CA LYS A 630 40.30 2.38 -36.82
C LYS A 630 41.30 3.45 -37.25
N PHE A 631 42.11 3.97 -36.32
CA PHE A 631 43.15 4.97 -36.58
C PHE A 631 44.57 4.37 -36.75
N SER A 632 44.68 3.05 -36.94
CA SER A 632 45.95 2.32 -37.16
C SER A 632 46.97 2.41 -36.01
N MET A 633 46.53 2.69 -34.78
CA MET A 633 47.39 2.70 -33.59
C MET A 633 47.73 1.28 -33.12
N THR A 634 48.95 1.08 -32.63
CA THR A 634 49.42 -0.23 -32.16
C THR A 634 48.95 -0.55 -30.74
N ALA A 635 48.91 -1.85 -30.38
CA ALA A 635 48.58 -2.27 -29.02
C ALA A 635 49.60 -1.78 -27.97
N GLU A 636 50.81 -1.39 -28.38
CA GLU A 636 51.84 -0.84 -27.50
C GLU A 636 51.55 0.62 -27.11
N GLU A 637 51.00 1.41 -28.03
CA GLU A 637 50.59 2.82 -27.80
C GLU A 637 49.42 2.95 -26.80
N LEU A 638 48.68 1.86 -26.55
CA LEU A 638 47.61 1.80 -25.54
C LEU A 638 48.14 1.58 -24.11
N LYS A 639 49.37 1.08 -23.95
CA LYS A 639 49.96 0.71 -22.64
C LYS A 639 50.06 1.91 -21.67
N PRO A 640 50.45 3.13 -22.08
CA PRO A 640 50.52 4.29 -21.18
C PRO A 640 49.18 4.68 -20.56
N TYR A 641 48.08 4.49 -21.32
CA TYR A 641 46.73 4.86 -20.89
C TYR A 641 46.09 3.85 -19.92
N LEU A 642 46.67 2.65 -19.79
CA LEU A 642 46.21 1.64 -18.82
C LEU A 642 46.21 2.14 -17.37
N ALA A 643 47.07 3.10 -17.03
CA ALA A 643 47.10 3.70 -15.70
C ALA A 643 45.79 4.42 -15.34
N HIS A 644 44.96 4.76 -16.32
CA HIS A 644 43.66 5.39 -16.16
C HIS A 644 42.51 4.38 -16.10
N LEU A 645 42.74 3.13 -16.52
CA LEU A 645 41.75 2.07 -16.44
C LEU A 645 41.63 1.57 -15.00
N ASP A 646 40.41 1.42 -14.51
CA ASP A 646 40.18 0.79 -13.22
C ASP A 646 40.27 -0.74 -13.39
N PHE A 647 41.47 -1.29 -13.18
CA PHE A 647 41.68 -2.73 -13.26
C PHE A 647 40.88 -3.50 -12.20
N ASP A 648 40.50 -2.86 -11.10
CA ASP A 648 39.76 -3.49 -10.01
C ASP A 648 38.28 -3.74 -10.38
N ALA A 649 37.76 -2.99 -11.35
CA ALA A 649 36.45 -3.20 -11.97
C ALA A 649 36.36 -4.39 -12.94
N LEU A 650 37.50 -4.95 -13.35
CA LEU A 650 37.55 -6.03 -14.35
C LEU A 650 37.46 -7.42 -13.70
N ALA A 651 36.65 -8.31 -14.28
CA ALA A 651 36.61 -9.70 -13.91
C ALA A 651 37.93 -10.43 -14.27
N THR A 652 38.25 -11.54 -13.59
CA THR A 652 39.51 -12.28 -13.81
C THR A 652 39.73 -12.67 -15.27
N HIS A 653 38.68 -13.06 -15.99
CA HIS A 653 38.77 -13.40 -17.41
C HIS A 653 38.95 -12.16 -18.31
N GLU A 654 38.38 -11.00 -17.93
CA GLU A 654 38.58 -9.72 -18.63
C GLU A 654 40.01 -9.21 -18.42
N LYS A 655 40.55 -9.35 -17.20
CA LYS A 655 41.97 -9.09 -16.89
C LYS A 655 42.90 -9.95 -17.75
N HIS A 656 42.60 -11.24 -17.87
CA HIS A 656 43.35 -12.14 -18.77
C HIS A 656 43.19 -11.76 -20.24
N ALA A 657 41.99 -11.37 -20.68
CA ALA A 657 41.75 -10.91 -22.04
C ALA A 657 42.58 -9.66 -22.35
N ILE A 658 42.58 -8.64 -21.48
CA ILE A 658 43.39 -7.43 -21.63
C ILE A 658 44.89 -7.76 -21.60
N SER A 659 45.34 -8.58 -20.65
CA SER A 659 46.73 -9.03 -20.54
C SER A 659 47.19 -9.77 -21.81
N SER A 660 46.35 -10.65 -22.38
CA SER A 660 46.64 -11.34 -23.63
C SER A 660 46.61 -10.41 -24.86
N THR A 661 45.73 -9.41 -24.87
CA THR A 661 45.60 -8.45 -25.97
C THR A 661 46.78 -7.48 -26.03
N LEU A 662 47.36 -7.15 -24.86
CA LEU A 662 48.45 -6.17 -24.73
C LEU A 662 49.82 -6.80 -24.42
N GLY A 663 49.90 -8.13 -24.29
CA GLY A 663 51.15 -8.85 -24.01
C GLY A 663 51.76 -8.58 -22.63
N LEU A 664 50.95 -8.33 -21.59
CA LEU A 664 51.42 -7.94 -20.26
C LEU A 664 51.88 -9.17 -19.43
N THR A 665 53.06 -9.11 -18.80
CA THR A 665 53.55 -10.21 -17.94
C THR A 665 53.13 -10.06 -16.46
N PRO A 666 52.88 -11.17 -15.73
CA PRO A 666 52.48 -11.12 -14.30
C PRO A 666 53.52 -10.51 -13.35
N MET A 667 54.80 -10.47 -13.74
CA MET A 667 55.87 -9.91 -12.90
C MET A 667 55.98 -8.38 -12.98
N GLU A 668 55.53 -7.76 -14.08
CA GLU A 668 55.66 -6.32 -14.33
C GLU A 668 54.58 -5.48 -13.62
N HIS A 669 53.45 -6.07 -13.21
CA HIS A 669 52.34 -5.33 -12.58
C HIS A 669 51.80 -5.99 -11.29
N ARG A 670 52.60 -5.98 -10.22
CA ARG A 670 52.19 -6.41 -8.85
C ARG A 670 51.00 -5.63 -8.27
N ARG A 671 50.70 -4.44 -8.78
CA ARG A 671 49.60 -3.55 -8.32
C ARG A 671 48.19 -4.05 -8.65
N LEU A 672 48.05 -5.14 -9.41
CA LEU A 672 46.78 -5.74 -9.81
C LEU A 672 46.04 -6.50 -8.68
N TRP A 673 46.63 -6.59 -7.47
CA TRP A 673 46.14 -7.44 -6.38
C TRP A 673 46.04 -6.70 -5.04
N ASN A 674 44.89 -6.84 -4.37
CA ASN A 674 44.64 -6.39 -2.99
C ASN A 674 45.71 -6.95 -2.03
N SER A 675 46.49 -6.07 -1.36
CA SER A 675 47.62 -6.51 -0.50
C SER A 675 47.22 -7.35 0.70
N LEU A 676 45.94 -7.39 1.09
CA LEU A 676 45.49 -8.35 2.10
C LEU A 676 45.60 -9.79 1.60
N MET A 677 45.46 -10.02 0.29
CA MET A 677 45.61 -11.36 -0.30
C MET A 677 47.03 -11.91 -0.14
N THR A 678 47.99 -11.06 0.25
CA THR A 678 49.38 -11.41 0.58
C THR A 678 49.73 -11.14 2.06
N SER A 679 48.72 -10.96 2.93
CA SER A 679 48.90 -10.81 4.38
C SER A 679 49.54 -12.05 4.99
N ASP A 680 50.51 -11.85 5.87
CA ASP A 680 51.15 -12.91 6.65
C ASP A 680 50.33 -13.28 7.90
N ILE A 681 49.34 -12.45 8.27
CA ILE A 681 48.48 -12.62 9.45
C ILE A 681 47.13 -13.21 9.08
N LEU A 682 46.47 -12.64 8.07
CA LEU A 682 45.12 -13.00 7.69
C LEU A 682 45.14 -14.10 6.63
N THR A 683 44.38 -15.16 6.88
CA THR A 683 44.20 -16.20 5.86
C THR A 683 43.24 -15.73 4.77
N SER A 684 43.31 -16.31 3.57
CA SER A 684 42.33 -16.04 2.49
C SER A 684 40.88 -16.33 2.90
N ARG A 685 40.70 -17.06 4.00
CA ARG A 685 39.41 -17.31 4.64
C ARG A 685 38.98 -16.12 5.51
N ASP A 686 39.86 -15.59 6.34
CA ASP A 686 39.60 -14.41 7.19
C ASP A 686 39.24 -13.18 6.35
N ILE A 687 39.94 -13.03 5.23
CA ILE A 687 39.75 -11.96 4.25
C ILE A 687 38.37 -12.08 3.59
N ARG A 688 38.02 -13.27 3.07
CA ARG A 688 36.69 -13.55 2.50
C ARG A 688 35.57 -13.36 3.51
N GLN A 689 35.77 -13.81 4.75
CA GLN A 689 34.77 -13.71 5.80
C GLN A 689 34.45 -12.26 6.15
N ARG A 690 35.46 -11.40 6.13
CA ARG A 690 35.34 -9.96 6.39
C ARG A 690 35.08 -9.15 5.12
N GLN A 691 34.81 -9.82 4.00
CA GLN A 691 34.56 -9.20 2.69
C GLN A 691 35.70 -8.29 2.23
N LEU A 692 36.89 -8.52 2.79
CA LEU A 692 38.13 -7.79 2.48
C LEU A 692 38.82 -8.36 1.24
N ASP A 693 38.25 -9.36 0.58
CA ASP A 693 38.67 -9.92 -0.71
C ASP A 693 38.16 -9.10 -1.90
N ARG A 694 37.34 -8.09 -1.63
CA ARG A 694 36.88 -7.11 -2.61
C ARG A 694 38.04 -6.27 -3.17
N PRO A 695 37.83 -5.58 -4.30
CA PRO A 695 38.83 -4.68 -4.87
C PRO A 695 39.01 -3.49 -3.93
N LEU A 696 39.98 -3.63 -3.03
CA LEU A 696 40.41 -2.62 -2.09
C LEU A 696 41.90 -2.46 -2.36
N SER A 697 42.26 -1.40 -3.08
CA SER A 697 43.65 -1.08 -3.46
C SER A 697 44.44 -0.62 -2.23
N MET A 698 44.65 -1.56 -1.30
CA MET A 698 45.51 -1.36 -0.15
C MET A 698 46.93 -1.75 -0.50
N GLN A 699 47.86 -0.95 0.00
CA GLN A 699 49.29 -1.21 -0.06
C GLN A 699 49.76 -1.61 1.33
N ARG A 700 50.54 -2.70 1.41
CA ARG A 700 51.18 -3.10 2.66
C ARG A 700 52.39 -2.20 2.90
N LEU A 701 52.29 -1.33 3.91
CA LEU A 701 53.33 -0.38 4.30
C LEU A 701 54.35 -1.01 5.24
N TYR A 702 53.92 -1.93 6.10
CA TYR A 702 54.77 -2.58 7.10
C TYR A 702 54.31 -4.03 7.36
N THR A 703 55.27 -4.94 7.56
CA THR A 703 55.05 -6.29 8.11
C THR A 703 56.20 -6.64 9.06
N SER A 704 55.88 -7.18 10.23
CA SER A 704 56.89 -7.65 11.19
C SER A 704 57.74 -8.84 10.70
N ARG A 705 57.37 -9.46 9.57
CA ARG A 705 58.13 -10.57 8.97
C ARG A 705 59.35 -10.08 8.18
N ILE A 706 59.24 -8.92 7.56
CA ILE A 706 60.28 -8.33 6.70
C ILE A 706 60.98 -7.18 7.43
N ASN A 707 60.22 -6.38 8.17
CA ASN A 707 60.71 -5.21 8.88
C ASN A 707 60.87 -5.54 10.38
N SER A 708 61.89 -4.96 11.02
CA SER A 708 62.07 -5.09 12.46
C SER A 708 60.90 -4.45 13.22
N SER A 709 60.44 -5.12 14.27
CA SER A 709 59.54 -4.59 15.31
C SER A 709 60.01 -3.24 15.90
N ALA A 710 61.31 -2.94 15.81
CA ALA A 710 61.92 -1.67 16.19
C ALA A 710 61.46 -0.48 15.33
N THR A 711 61.02 -0.70 14.09
CA THR A 711 60.59 0.37 13.17
C THR A 711 59.07 0.55 13.09
N PHE A 712 58.28 -0.25 13.83
CA PHE A 712 56.81 -0.18 13.79
C PHE A 712 56.26 1.23 14.00
N PHE A 713 56.65 1.93 15.06
CA PHE A 713 56.15 3.28 15.35
C PHE A 713 56.58 4.32 14.30
N GLN A 714 57.74 4.12 13.65
CA GLN A 714 58.18 4.97 12.55
C GLN A 714 57.25 4.81 11.32
N TYR A 715 56.91 3.57 10.96
CA TYR A 715 55.96 3.31 9.88
C TYR A 715 54.52 3.70 10.23
N LEU A 716 54.13 3.59 11.52
CA LEU A 716 52.84 4.06 12.00
C LEU A 716 52.72 5.59 11.90
N ARG A 717 53.81 6.32 12.16
CA ARG A 717 53.88 7.77 11.94
C ARG A 717 53.69 8.15 10.48
N ILE A 718 54.41 7.48 9.58
CA ILE A 718 54.25 7.65 8.13
C ILE A 718 52.80 7.35 7.70
N ALA A 719 52.22 6.24 8.17
CA ALA A 719 50.83 5.88 7.89
C ALA A 719 49.84 6.93 8.42
N SER A 720 50.14 7.55 9.57
CA SER A 720 49.25 8.48 10.24
C SER A 720 49.25 9.87 9.61
N GLU A 721 50.43 10.38 9.24
CA GLU A 721 50.64 11.70 8.66
C GLU A 721 50.34 11.73 7.14
N GLN A 722 50.75 10.70 6.40
CA GLN A 722 50.72 10.70 4.93
C GLN A 722 49.45 10.06 4.34
N PHE A 723 48.73 9.22 5.09
CA PHE A 723 47.57 8.48 4.58
C PHE A 723 46.31 8.69 5.42
N THR A 724 45.18 8.88 4.72
CA THR A 724 43.89 9.16 5.35
C THR A 724 43.06 7.91 5.63
N ARG A 725 43.42 6.75 5.06
CA ARG A 725 42.75 5.47 5.30
C ARG A 725 43.79 4.40 5.57
N LYS A 726 43.67 3.73 6.71
CA LYS A 726 44.67 2.77 7.19
C LYS A 726 44.02 1.65 7.98
N LEU A 727 44.57 0.45 7.82
CA LEU A 727 44.19 -0.76 8.53
C LEU A 727 45.43 -1.30 9.24
N LEU A 728 45.37 -1.34 10.56
CA LEU A 728 46.34 -2.00 11.41
C LEU A 728 45.85 -3.42 11.71
N VAL A 729 46.64 -4.44 11.42
CA VAL A 729 46.31 -5.84 11.75
C VAL A 729 47.31 -6.37 12.76
N LEU A 730 46.81 -6.95 13.85
CA LEU A 730 47.58 -7.44 14.99
C LEU A 730 47.22 -8.89 15.27
N LYS A 731 48.24 -9.75 15.44
CA LYS A 731 48.09 -11.14 15.89
C LYS A 731 48.74 -11.34 17.26
N THR A 732 47.98 -11.90 18.20
CA THR A 732 48.45 -12.17 19.57
C THR A 732 48.64 -13.65 19.84
N ASP A 733 47.80 -14.52 19.27
CA ASP A 733 47.97 -15.98 19.23
C ASP A 733 47.46 -16.53 17.88
N ASP A 734 47.56 -17.85 17.66
CA ASP A 734 47.06 -18.48 16.43
C ASP A 734 45.53 -18.55 16.32
N ARG A 735 44.82 -18.20 17.40
CA ARG A 735 43.36 -18.29 17.49
C ARG A 735 42.69 -16.92 17.31
N PHE A 736 43.46 -15.82 17.40
CA PHE A 736 42.92 -14.48 17.46
C PHE A 736 43.82 -13.42 16.80
N ALA A 737 43.24 -12.71 15.84
CA ALA A 737 43.78 -11.47 15.30
C ALA A 737 42.76 -10.34 15.37
N VAL A 738 43.25 -9.10 15.45
CA VAL A 738 42.44 -7.87 15.52
C VAL A 738 42.85 -6.94 14.40
N GLY A 739 41.87 -6.38 13.70
CA GLY A 739 42.07 -5.28 12.77
C GLY A 739 41.55 -3.96 13.38
N VAL A 740 42.26 -2.87 13.17
CA VAL A 740 41.83 -1.52 13.53
C VAL A 740 41.79 -0.70 12.24
N PHE A 741 40.59 -0.41 11.76
CA PHE A 741 40.35 0.48 10.64
C PHE A 741 40.31 1.91 11.14
N ILE A 742 41.02 2.80 10.46
CA ILE A 742 41.15 4.19 10.84
C ILE A 742 40.89 5.06 9.61
N ARG A 743 39.97 6.01 9.78
CA ARG A 743 39.59 7.05 8.82
C ARG A 743 40.11 8.41 9.29
N GLY A 744 40.60 9.21 8.34
CA GLY A 744 41.08 10.57 8.60
C GLY A 744 42.54 10.65 9.05
N LYS A 745 42.97 11.90 9.33
CA LYS A 745 44.30 12.19 9.88
C LYS A 745 44.26 12.00 11.39
N ILE A 746 45.29 11.38 11.94
CA ILE A 746 45.51 11.34 13.39
C ILE A 746 46.75 12.20 13.65
N PRO A 747 46.61 13.38 14.26
CA PRO A 747 47.76 14.16 14.70
C PRO A 747 48.61 13.34 15.69
N TRP A 748 49.93 13.35 15.48
CA TRP A 748 50.90 12.68 16.33
C TRP A 748 51.07 13.48 17.64
N ASP A 749 51.26 12.80 18.77
CA ASP A 749 51.38 13.41 20.11
C ASP A 749 50.13 14.20 20.61
N GLU A 750 49.00 14.11 19.92
CA GLU A 750 47.72 14.70 20.33
C GLU A 750 46.72 13.62 20.81
N GLU A 751 45.57 14.04 21.34
CA GLU A 751 44.46 13.16 21.77
C GLU A 751 43.13 13.51 21.06
N PRO A 752 43.04 13.40 19.73
CA PRO A 752 41.83 13.71 18.98
C PRO A 752 40.67 12.77 19.37
N GLU A 753 39.46 13.32 19.39
CA GLU A 753 38.24 12.52 19.44
C GLU A 753 38.03 11.84 18.08
N VAL A 754 37.98 10.51 18.08
CA VAL A 754 37.92 9.72 16.85
C VAL A 754 36.51 9.31 16.48
N SER A 755 35.60 9.15 17.45
CA SER A 755 34.19 8.74 17.23
C SER A 755 34.09 7.63 16.17
N ASP A 756 33.21 7.78 15.19
CA ASP A 756 32.95 6.79 14.14
C ASP A 756 34.12 6.62 13.15
N ASN A 757 35.23 7.35 13.27
CA ASN A 757 36.38 7.22 12.36
C ASN A 757 37.29 6.03 12.69
N VAL A 758 37.04 5.30 13.79
CA VAL A 758 37.83 4.12 14.15
C VAL A 758 36.90 2.92 14.38
N VAL A 759 37.14 1.84 13.64
CA VAL A 759 36.39 0.57 13.76
C VAL A 759 37.35 -0.56 14.12
N VAL A 760 37.04 -1.30 15.17
CA VAL A 760 37.81 -2.47 15.58
C VAL A 760 37.11 -3.73 15.09
N CYS A 761 37.86 -4.65 14.48
CA CYS A 761 37.37 -5.95 14.03
C CYS A 761 38.18 -7.11 14.63
N SER A 762 37.55 -8.27 14.78
CA SER A 762 38.22 -9.51 15.20
C SER A 762 38.20 -10.58 14.11
N PHE A 763 39.20 -11.46 14.08
CA PHE A 763 39.34 -12.61 13.18
C PHE A 763 39.51 -13.89 14.01
N MET A 764 38.67 -14.92 13.79
CA MET A 764 38.59 -16.15 14.62
C MET A 764 38.14 -17.42 13.84
N PRO A 765 38.50 -18.66 14.28
CA PRO A 765 38.08 -19.94 13.67
C PRO A 765 36.58 -20.33 13.81
N GLN A 766 36.11 -21.26 12.95
CA GLN A 766 34.67 -21.59 12.72
C GLN A 766 33.85 -22.09 13.91
N ALA A 767 34.46 -22.72 14.91
CA ALA A 767 33.72 -23.41 15.98
C ALA A 767 32.97 -22.48 16.95
N SER A 768 33.15 -21.15 16.82
CA SER A 768 32.68 -20.16 17.80
C SER A 768 31.62 -19.17 17.29
N PHE A 769 30.96 -19.39 16.15
CA PHE A 769 30.17 -18.34 15.47
C PHE A 769 28.72 -18.13 15.93
N SER A 770 28.43 -16.91 16.41
CA SER A 770 27.16 -16.18 16.21
C SER A 770 27.44 -14.66 16.20
N MET A 771 27.17 -13.97 15.08
CA MET A 771 27.37 -12.53 14.78
C MET A 771 28.79 -12.04 14.38
N ALA A 772 28.78 -11.01 13.51
CA ALA A 772 29.95 -10.34 12.92
C ALA A 772 30.54 -9.29 13.87
N GLY A 773 31.84 -9.39 14.17
CA GLY A 773 32.53 -8.58 15.19
C GLY A 773 33.24 -7.35 14.62
N TYR A 774 32.48 -6.42 13.99
CA TYR A 774 32.93 -5.04 13.76
C TYR A 774 32.36 -4.16 14.88
N ARG A 775 33.19 -3.31 15.46
CA ARG A 775 32.83 -2.40 16.55
C ARG A 775 33.26 -0.98 16.20
N PRO A 776 32.37 -0.13 15.67
CA PRO A 776 32.65 1.29 15.55
C PRO A 776 32.83 1.88 16.95
N CYS A 777 33.76 2.81 17.07
CA CYS A 777 33.89 3.62 18.28
C CYS A 777 32.75 4.65 18.31
N THR A 778 32.12 4.86 19.46
CA THR A 778 31.02 5.84 19.61
C THR A 778 31.57 7.24 19.93
N VAL A 779 30.71 8.26 19.92
CA VAL A 779 31.03 9.60 20.43
C VAL A 779 31.67 9.51 21.83
N GLY A 780 32.82 10.16 22.02
CA GLY A 780 33.64 10.12 23.23
C GLY A 780 34.90 9.23 23.20
N TYR A 781 35.10 8.40 22.17
CA TYR A 781 36.37 7.66 22.01
C TYR A 781 37.51 8.57 21.53
N ARG A 782 38.69 8.40 22.11
CA ARG A 782 39.94 9.11 21.77
C ARG A 782 41.05 8.12 21.42
N LEU A 783 41.95 8.55 20.53
CA LEU A 783 43.09 7.77 20.10
C LEU A 783 44.38 8.58 20.27
N HIS A 784 45.33 8.02 21.01
CA HIS A 784 46.63 8.62 21.27
C HIS A 784 47.75 7.79 20.63
N CYS A 785 48.62 8.44 19.86
CA CYS A 785 49.76 7.84 19.17
C CYS A 785 51.04 8.66 19.43
N ASP A 786 52.08 8.03 19.97
CA ASP A 786 53.41 8.60 20.15
C ASP A 786 54.50 7.60 19.66
N ASP A 787 55.78 7.94 19.81
CA ASP A 787 56.91 7.10 19.37
C ASP A 787 57.05 5.75 20.11
N ARG A 788 56.28 5.52 21.18
CA ARG A 788 56.35 4.34 22.06
C ARG A 788 54.99 3.68 22.33
N MET A 789 53.88 4.31 21.98
CA MET A 789 52.54 3.96 22.45
C MET A 789 51.45 4.24 21.41
N PHE A 790 50.51 3.30 21.30
CA PHE A 790 49.23 3.46 20.61
C PHE A 790 48.12 3.08 21.59
N GLN A 791 47.23 4.01 21.93
CA GLN A 791 46.19 3.80 22.93
C GLN A 791 44.82 4.33 22.46
N LEU A 792 43.85 3.42 22.29
CA LEU A 792 42.45 3.71 21.99
C LEU A 792 41.60 3.56 23.26
N TYR A 793 40.92 4.61 23.72
CA TYR A 793 40.13 4.60 24.97
C TYR A 793 38.84 5.42 24.87
N ASN A 794 37.90 5.20 25.78
CA ASN A 794 36.60 5.89 25.80
C ASN A 794 36.55 6.90 26.94
N LYS A 795 36.49 8.21 26.62
CA LYS A 795 36.52 9.36 27.53
C LYS A 795 37.76 9.45 28.42
N ASN A 796 38.03 8.42 29.24
CA ASN A 796 39.12 8.33 30.20
C ASN A 796 40.11 7.22 29.84
N ARG A 797 41.43 7.45 30.04
CA ARG A 797 42.49 6.47 29.76
C ARG A 797 42.35 5.16 30.56
N VAL A 798 41.62 5.17 31.68
CA VAL A 798 41.31 3.95 32.45
C VAL A 798 40.42 2.98 31.65
N ASP A 799 39.52 3.50 30.81
CA ASP A 799 38.62 2.68 29.97
C ASP A 799 39.23 2.38 28.58
N THR A 800 40.46 1.85 28.60
CA THR A 800 41.21 1.51 27.38
C THR A 800 40.61 0.31 26.65
N PHE A 801 40.46 0.44 25.32
CA PHE A 801 40.03 -0.63 24.43
C PHE A 801 41.23 -1.41 23.87
N ILE A 802 42.16 -0.72 23.21
CA ILE A 802 43.39 -1.31 22.66
C ILE A 802 44.57 -0.47 23.12
N TRP A 803 45.59 -1.14 23.66
CA TRP A 803 46.86 -0.54 24.02
C TRP A 803 47.98 -1.34 23.39
N ILE A 804 48.93 -0.67 22.74
CA ILE A 804 50.16 -1.24 22.20
C ILE A 804 51.30 -0.37 22.70
N SER A 805 52.34 -0.99 23.24
CA SER A 805 53.51 -0.26 23.74
C SER A 805 54.80 -1.01 23.48
N ARG A 806 55.88 -0.24 23.30
CA ARG A 806 57.24 -0.75 23.38
C ARG A 806 57.72 -0.78 24.83
N PRO A 807 57.98 -1.95 25.43
CA PRO A 807 58.50 -2.02 26.79
C PRO A 807 59.98 -1.59 26.85
N PRO A 808 60.52 -1.27 28.05
CA PRO A 808 61.93 -0.92 28.23
C PRO A 808 62.88 -2.03 27.75
N ARG A 809 64.12 -1.68 27.34
CA ARG A 809 65.10 -2.61 26.74
C ARG A 809 65.45 -3.85 27.60
N GLU A 810 65.12 -3.84 28.88
CA GLU A 810 65.42 -4.90 29.86
C GLU A 810 64.52 -6.15 29.70
N THR A 811 63.36 -6.05 29.04
CA THR A 811 62.33 -7.11 29.01
C THR A 811 62.44 -8.15 27.89
N GLN A 812 63.43 -8.06 26.98
CA GLN A 812 63.60 -8.94 25.79
C GLN A 812 62.36 -9.13 24.89
N GLN A 813 61.28 -8.37 25.10
CA GLN A 813 60.05 -8.39 24.28
C GLN A 813 59.96 -7.13 23.44
N ASP A 814 59.68 -7.26 22.15
CA ASP A 814 59.71 -6.13 21.22
C ASP A 814 58.47 -5.22 21.30
N LEU A 815 57.28 -5.82 21.36
CA LEU A 815 55.98 -5.13 21.36
C LEU A 815 55.00 -5.91 22.26
N ILE A 816 54.31 -5.19 23.15
CA ILE A 816 53.25 -5.75 24.02
C ILE A 816 51.92 -5.07 23.74
N THR A 817 50.82 -5.82 23.89
CA THR A 817 49.46 -5.30 23.72
C THR A 817 48.53 -5.69 24.86
N SER A 818 47.53 -4.85 25.13
CA SER A 818 46.38 -5.19 25.98
C SER A 818 45.09 -4.88 25.21
N ILE A 819 44.15 -5.82 25.20
CA ILE A 819 42.91 -5.71 24.44
C ILE A 819 41.72 -6.06 25.34
N ALA A 820 40.80 -5.11 25.50
CA ALA A 820 39.55 -5.30 26.23
C ALA A 820 38.55 -6.12 25.40
N LEU A 821 38.73 -7.45 25.37
CA LEU A 821 37.91 -8.38 24.56
C LEU A 821 36.40 -8.30 24.84
N GLN A 822 35.99 -7.90 26.04
CA GLN A 822 34.58 -7.69 26.39
C GLN A 822 33.91 -6.60 25.56
N LYS A 823 34.67 -5.61 25.08
CA LYS A 823 34.18 -4.55 24.20
C LYS A 823 33.95 -5.05 22.76
N ILE A 824 34.54 -6.19 22.39
CA ILE A 824 34.29 -6.90 21.13
C ILE A 824 33.11 -7.86 21.31
N SER A 825 33.17 -8.75 22.31
CA SER A 825 32.08 -9.65 22.69
C SER A 825 32.38 -10.38 24.02
N ALA A 826 31.38 -10.49 24.89
CA ALA A 826 31.48 -11.24 26.14
C ALA A 826 31.81 -12.74 25.90
N ARG A 827 31.42 -13.31 24.75
CA ARG A 827 31.74 -14.69 24.38
C ARG A 827 33.21 -14.86 24.01
N VAL A 828 33.79 -13.87 23.32
CA VAL A 828 35.22 -13.86 22.91
C VAL A 828 36.11 -13.81 24.15
N GLN A 829 35.77 -12.94 25.11
CA GLN A 829 36.49 -12.88 26.39
C GLN A 829 36.42 -14.21 27.17
N LYS A 830 35.26 -14.89 27.19
CA LYS A 830 35.14 -16.20 27.86
C LYS A 830 36.00 -17.29 27.20
N GLN A 831 36.23 -17.22 25.89
CA GLN A 831 36.99 -18.23 25.15
C GLN A 831 38.51 -18.00 25.19
N LEU A 832 38.94 -16.73 25.09
CA LEU A 832 40.37 -16.37 25.01
C LEU A 832 40.96 -15.92 26.36
N GLY A 833 40.11 -15.61 27.35
CA GLY A 833 40.53 -15.05 28.63
C GLY A 833 40.79 -13.54 28.57
N ARG A 834 41.65 -13.04 29.46
CA ARG A 834 42.06 -11.63 29.49
C ARG A 834 43.41 -11.46 28.76
N LEU A 835 43.45 -10.56 27.77
CA LEU A 835 44.68 -10.16 27.09
C LEU A 835 45.26 -8.89 27.75
N LEU A 836 46.22 -9.07 28.64
CA LEU A 836 46.87 -7.99 29.36
C LEU A 836 48.39 -8.11 29.23
N ARG A 837 49.01 -7.09 28.61
CA ARG A 837 50.46 -7.03 28.31
C ARG A 837 50.99 -8.27 27.59
N THR A 838 50.21 -8.81 26.65
CA THR A 838 50.56 -10.00 25.87
C THR A 838 51.53 -9.62 24.75
N PRO A 839 52.58 -10.42 24.46
CA PRO A 839 53.49 -10.16 23.36
C PRO A 839 52.78 -10.25 22.00
N VAL A 840 53.15 -9.37 21.07
CA VAL A 840 52.64 -9.37 19.70
C VAL A 840 53.44 -10.35 18.85
N ILE A 841 52.77 -11.32 18.22
CA ILE A 841 53.43 -12.31 17.34
C ILE A 841 53.70 -11.71 15.96
N ALA A 842 52.71 -11.04 15.40
CA ALA A 842 52.82 -10.40 14.10
C ALA A 842 51.95 -9.14 14.02
N ILE A 843 52.43 -8.15 13.28
CA ILE A 843 51.70 -6.89 13.06
C ILE A 843 51.95 -6.35 11.65
N GLU A 844 50.90 -5.87 11.01
CA GLU A 844 50.90 -5.35 9.65
C GLU A 844 50.18 -4.00 9.58
N ILE A 845 50.68 -3.10 8.72
CA ILE A 845 50.03 -1.82 8.40
C ILE A 845 49.71 -1.81 6.92
N HIS A 846 48.43 -1.62 6.59
CA HIS A 846 47.94 -1.43 5.24
C HIS A 846 47.39 -0.01 5.08
N VAL A 847 47.70 0.65 3.98
CA VAL A 847 47.25 2.02 3.68
C VAL A 847 46.62 2.09 2.30
N ILE A 848 45.69 3.03 2.10
CA ILE A 848 45.12 3.34 0.79
C ILE A 848 45.71 4.66 0.30
N SER A 849 46.08 4.70 -0.98
CA SER A 849 46.56 5.91 -1.63
C SER A 849 45.51 7.03 -1.56
N ASN A 850 45.89 8.23 -1.12
CA ASN A 850 44.98 9.38 -1.07
C ASN A 850 44.45 9.81 -2.45
N ARG A 851 45.05 9.34 -3.55
CA ARG A 851 44.58 9.58 -4.92
C ARG A 851 43.45 8.63 -5.34
N ASP A 852 43.23 7.55 -4.59
CA ASP A 852 42.27 6.50 -4.91
C ASP A 852 40.91 6.74 -4.23
N ARG A 853 40.06 7.54 -4.89
CA ARG A 853 38.70 7.86 -4.42
C ARG A 853 37.79 6.63 -4.27
N VAL A 854 37.98 5.59 -5.08
CA VAL A 854 37.11 4.40 -5.10
C VAL A 854 37.43 3.49 -3.93
N ALA A 855 38.72 3.26 -3.66
CA ALA A 855 39.15 2.54 -2.49
C ALA A 855 38.79 3.30 -1.20
N HIS A 856 38.84 4.64 -1.20
CA HIS A 856 38.33 5.45 -0.09
C HIS A 856 36.84 5.25 0.15
N GLN A 857 36.00 5.34 -0.89
CA GLN A 857 34.56 5.11 -0.77
C GLN A 857 34.24 3.69 -0.29
N SER A 858 34.92 2.69 -0.87
CA SER A 858 34.75 1.28 -0.48
C SER A 858 35.20 1.02 0.95
N PHE A 859 36.25 1.70 1.41
CA PHE A 859 36.71 1.65 2.79
C PHE A 859 35.74 2.39 3.72
N ASP A 860 35.20 3.54 3.32
CA ASP A 860 34.25 4.36 4.09
C ASP A 860 32.89 3.66 4.28
N LEU A 861 32.46 2.83 3.33
CA LEU A 861 31.26 1.99 3.46
C LEU A 861 31.33 1.02 4.66
N TYR A 862 32.52 0.71 5.19
CA TYR A 862 32.68 -0.07 6.41
C TYR A 862 32.40 0.74 7.69
N PHE A 863 32.25 2.07 7.59
CA PHE A 863 32.03 3.01 8.70
C PHE A 863 30.60 3.55 8.76
N GLU A 864 29.78 3.38 7.73
CA GLU A 864 28.38 3.83 7.73
C GLU A 864 27.49 2.88 8.55
N HIS A 865 27.41 3.10 9.86
CA HIS A 865 26.31 2.57 10.68
C HIS A 865 26.03 3.38 11.95
N VAL A 866 24.93 4.15 11.93
CA VAL A 866 24.05 4.36 13.09
C VAL A 866 22.61 4.19 12.61
N GLN A 867 21.85 3.28 13.23
CA GLN A 867 20.40 3.23 13.05
C GLN A 867 19.76 4.42 13.77
N THR A 868 19.48 5.49 13.01
CA THR A 868 18.70 6.65 13.45
C THR A 868 17.29 6.64 12.85
N GLU A 869 16.67 5.46 12.70
CA GLU A 869 15.35 5.33 12.09
C GLU A 869 14.25 5.80 13.04
N GLN A 870 13.46 6.78 12.60
CA GLN A 870 12.18 7.11 13.21
C GLN A 870 11.09 6.29 12.50
N HIS A 871 10.47 5.36 13.24
CA HIS A 871 9.32 4.57 12.77
C HIS A 871 8.03 5.32 13.13
N ILE A 872 7.17 5.53 12.14
CA ILE A 872 5.86 6.18 12.29
C ILE A 872 4.78 5.10 12.18
N GLY A 873 3.95 4.97 13.21
CA GLY A 873 2.81 4.04 13.20
C GLY A 873 1.67 4.55 12.33
N ARG A 874 0.86 3.63 11.77
CA ARG A 874 -0.27 4.00 10.90
C ARG A 874 -1.34 4.85 11.62
N PHE A 875 -1.42 4.76 12.95
CA PHE A 875 -2.44 5.40 13.77
C PHE A 875 -1.87 5.99 15.07
N ASP A 876 -0.68 6.60 15.04
CA ASP A 876 -0.19 7.33 16.22
C ASP A 876 -1.22 8.40 16.63
N ARG A 877 -1.80 8.23 17.82
CA ARG A 877 -2.83 9.11 18.35
C ARG A 877 -2.34 9.80 19.61
N ASP A 878 -2.18 11.10 19.47
CA ASP A 878 -2.18 11.99 20.62
C ASP A 878 -3.64 12.14 21.09
N LEU A 879 -3.91 11.76 22.34
CA LEU A 879 -5.21 12.01 22.95
C LEU A 879 -5.37 13.53 23.10
N THR A 880 -6.30 14.12 22.36
CA THR A 880 -6.63 15.53 22.52
C THR A 880 -7.60 15.68 23.68
N SER A 881 -7.30 16.64 24.56
CA SER A 881 -8.23 17.10 25.57
C SER A 881 -9.31 18.00 24.96
N TYR A 882 -10.41 18.20 25.68
CA TYR A 882 -11.49 19.11 25.29
C TYR A 882 -11.84 20.03 26.46
N GLU A 883 -12.47 21.17 26.15
CA GLU A 883 -12.90 22.15 27.15
C GLU A 883 -14.40 22.02 27.42
N LEU A 884 -14.81 22.05 28.69
CA LEU A 884 -16.21 22.00 29.07
C LEU A 884 -16.87 23.36 28.85
N LYS A 885 -18.05 23.38 28.24
CA LYS A 885 -18.84 24.62 28.10
C LYS A 885 -19.30 25.08 29.48
N SER A 886 -19.15 26.37 29.74
CA SER A 886 -19.50 27.02 31.00
C SER A 886 -20.10 28.41 30.74
N ILE A 887 -21.06 28.81 31.58
CA ILE A 887 -21.69 30.13 31.59
C ILE A 887 -20.64 31.26 31.71
N THR A 888 -19.53 31.01 32.41
CA THR A 888 -18.47 32.01 32.63
C THR A 888 -17.68 32.37 31.38
N LYS A 889 -17.79 31.57 30.30
CA LYS A 889 -17.05 31.74 29.04
C LYS A 889 -17.95 32.09 27.86
N VAL A 890 -19.20 32.47 28.14
CA VAL A 890 -20.17 32.87 27.10
C VAL A 890 -19.86 34.26 26.59
N GLU A 891 -19.82 34.40 25.26
CA GLU A 891 -19.79 35.69 24.58
C GLU A 891 -21.20 36.31 24.56
N TRP A 892 -21.49 37.14 25.56
CA TRP A 892 -22.82 37.74 25.74
C TRP A 892 -23.25 38.67 24.60
N GLU A 893 -22.32 39.19 23.81
CA GLU A 893 -22.61 40.06 22.64
C GLU A 893 -23.41 39.36 21.54
N SER A 894 -23.30 38.02 21.46
CA SER A 894 -24.02 37.19 20.50
C SER A 894 -25.41 36.74 20.97
N ASN A 895 -25.77 37.06 22.22
CA ASN A 895 -27.00 36.60 22.87
C ASN A 895 -27.90 37.79 23.25
N PRO A 896 -29.22 37.58 23.41
CA PRO A 896 -30.13 38.64 23.84
C PRO A 896 -29.74 39.22 25.23
N GLU A 897 -29.78 40.55 25.38
CA GLU A 897 -29.34 41.21 26.63
C GLU A 897 -30.17 40.77 27.85
N TRP A 898 -31.45 40.42 27.66
CA TRP A 898 -32.30 39.89 28.75
C TRP A 898 -31.82 38.53 29.29
N LEU A 899 -31.11 37.75 28.48
CA LEU A 899 -30.56 36.46 28.89
C LEU A 899 -29.35 36.69 29.81
N LYS A 900 -28.52 37.68 29.48
CA LYS A 900 -27.36 38.08 30.29
C LYS A 900 -27.74 38.53 31.68
N THR A 901 -28.84 39.28 31.83
CA THR A 901 -29.31 39.75 33.14
C THR A 901 -29.72 38.62 34.09
N LEU A 902 -30.07 37.44 33.55
CA LEU A 902 -30.43 36.26 34.34
C LEU A 902 -29.20 35.54 34.91
N PHE A 903 -28.08 35.53 34.20
CA PHE A 903 -26.87 34.79 34.59
C PHE A 903 -25.75 35.67 35.16
N VAL A 904 -25.77 36.99 34.90
CA VAL A 904 -24.72 37.93 35.30
C VAL A 904 -25.34 39.18 35.96
N PRO A 905 -25.12 39.43 37.27
CA PRO A 905 -24.43 38.55 38.23
C PRO A 905 -25.25 37.28 38.52
N ARG A 906 -24.59 36.22 39.01
CA ARG A 906 -25.27 34.96 39.34
C ARG A 906 -26.34 35.20 40.40
N GLN A 907 -27.59 34.93 40.06
CA GLN A 907 -28.74 35.18 40.94
C GLN A 907 -28.89 34.05 41.98
N SER A 908 -29.54 34.35 43.10
CA SER A 908 -30.04 33.33 44.03
C SER A 908 -31.27 32.62 43.44
N GLU A 909 -31.59 31.41 43.91
CA GLU A 909 -32.75 30.63 43.42
C GLU A 909 -34.06 31.44 43.45
N ASP A 910 -34.36 32.10 44.58
CA ASP A 910 -35.59 32.88 44.76
C ASP A 910 -35.68 34.04 43.76
N ARG A 911 -34.57 34.77 43.60
CA ARG A 911 -34.50 35.92 42.67
C ARG A 911 -34.53 35.47 41.21
N PHE A 912 -33.93 34.32 40.90
CA PHE A 912 -33.98 33.74 39.56
C PHE A 912 -35.42 33.34 39.21
N ARG A 913 -36.15 32.70 40.14
CA ARG A 913 -37.57 32.34 39.97
C ARG A 913 -38.47 33.57 39.78
N GLU A 914 -38.23 34.65 40.52
CA GLU A 914 -38.95 35.92 40.33
C GLU A 914 -38.73 36.52 38.92
N LEU A 915 -37.51 36.48 38.40
CA LEU A 915 -37.21 37.00 37.07
C LEU A 915 -37.82 36.14 35.94
N LEU A 916 -38.09 34.86 36.20
CA LEU A 916 -38.72 33.95 35.25
C LEU A 916 -40.21 34.23 35.03
N SER A 917 -40.92 34.82 36.01
CA SER A 917 -42.36 35.11 35.87
C SER A 917 -42.66 36.21 34.84
N ASP A 918 -41.67 37.04 34.54
CA ASP A 918 -41.79 38.14 33.58
C ASP A 918 -41.43 37.72 32.12
N LEU A 919 -40.94 36.49 31.92
CA LEU A 919 -40.54 35.98 30.61
C LEU A 919 -41.72 35.46 29.79
N THR A 920 -41.68 35.67 28.48
CA THR A 920 -42.63 35.04 27.57
C THR A 920 -42.34 33.53 27.40
N PRO A 921 -43.34 32.73 27.00
CA PRO A 921 -43.16 31.30 26.69
C PRO A 921 -42.00 31.02 25.72
N ASP A 922 -41.84 31.85 24.68
CA ASP A 922 -40.74 31.71 23.70
C ASP A 922 -39.37 32.06 24.31
N GLN A 923 -39.30 33.06 25.19
CA GLN A 923 -38.08 33.39 25.92
C GLN A 923 -37.69 32.25 26.87
N LEU A 924 -38.66 31.62 27.53
CA LEU A 924 -38.42 30.47 28.40
C LEU A 924 -37.85 29.28 27.60
N ALA A 925 -38.35 29.03 26.39
CA ALA A 925 -37.80 28.00 25.49
C ALA A 925 -36.34 28.28 25.07
N ILE A 926 -36.01 29.55 24.78
CA ILE A 926 -34.64 29.99 24.48
C ILE A 926 -33.73 29.78 25.71
N LEU A 927 -34.20 30.14 26.91
CA LEU A 927 -33.47 29.97 28.15
C LEU A 927 -33.19 28.50 28.47
N MET A 928 -34.19 27.62 28.30
CA MET A 928 -34.05 26.17 28.49
C MET A 928 -32.99 25.58 27.55
N THR A 929 -33.03 25.97 26.27
CA THR A 929 -32.06 25.52 25.26
C THR A 929 -30.65 26.03 25.56
N PHE A 930 -30.52 27.29 25.93
CA PHE A 930 -29.24 27.90 26.31
C PHE A 930 -28.63 27.22 27.56
N SER A 931 -29.47 26.94 28.57
CA SER A 931 -29.04 26.29 29.81
C SER A 931 -28.50 24.89 29.57
N LEU A 932 -29.11 24.13 28.64
CA LEU A 932 -28.61 22.82 28.20
C LEU A 932 -27.27 22.92 27.46
N GLN A 933 -27.12 23.90 26.56
CA GLN A 933 -25.89 24.08 25.78
C GLN A 933 -24.67 24.48 26.63
N HIS A 934 -24.90 25.19 27.74
CA HIS A 934 -23.84 25.72 28.62
C HIS A 934 -23.73 25.03 29.99
N ARG A 935 -24.37 23.85 30.16
CA ARG A 935 -24.38 23.04 31.40
C ARG A 935 -24.84 23.82 32.65
N ALA A 936 -25.78 24.73 32.49
CA ALA A 936 -26.39 25.49 33.58
C ALA A 936 -27.47 24.66 34.29
N ASN A 937 -27.07 23.55 34.93
CA ASN A 937 -28.02 22.55 35.44
C ASN A 937 -28.98 23.13 36.48
N ASN A 938 -28.51 23.94 37.43
CA ASN A 938 -29.37 24.50 38.48
C ASN A 938 -30.43 25.42 37.86
N GLU A 939 -29.99 26.33 37.01
CA GLU A 939 -30.82 27.30 36.31
C GLU A 939 -31.80 26.61 35.35
N LEU A 940 -31.40 25.48 34.73
CA LEU A 940 -32.27 24.60 33.94
C LEU A 940 -33.38 23.99 34.80
N TYR A 941 -33.05 23.40 35.95
CA TYR A 941 -34.03 22.78 36.85
C TYR A 941 -35.01 23.83 37.40
N TRP A 942 -34.52 25.02 37.80
CA TRP A 942 -35.37 26.12 38.26
C TRP A 942 -36.30 26.64 37.16
N SER A 943 -35.79 26.80 35.94
CA SER A 943 -36.59 27.23 34.79
C SER A 943 -37.67 26.22 34.46
N PHE A 944 -37.36 24.92 34.51
CA PHE A 944 -38.32 23.86 34.28
C PHE A 944 -39.40 23.81 35.37
N ASP A 945 -39.03 23.97 36.65
CA ASP A 945 -39.97 24.00 37.78
C ASP A 945 -41.01 25.13 37.66
N VAL A 946 -40.59 26.32 37.23
CA VAL A 946 -41.50 27.43 36.92
C VAL A 946 -42.38 27.11 35.71
N ALA A 947 -41.81 26.51 34.67
CA ALA A 947 -42.53 26.17 33.44
C ALA A 947 -43.66 25.15 33.65
N ILE A 948 -43.50 24.22 34.59
CA ILE A 948 -44.51 23.19 34.91
C ILE A 948 -45.53 23.65 35.95
N SER A 949 -45.27 24.78 36.62
CA SER A 949 -46.17 25.38 37.62
C SER A 949 -47.26 26.27 36.98
N THR A 950 -47.15 26.56 35.68
CA THR A 950 -48.15 27.33 34.93
C THR A 950 -49.13 26.41 34.20
N LEU A 951 -50.44 26.73 34.29
CA LEU A 951 -51.52 26.00 33.63
C LEU A 951 -52.21 26.89 32.58
N PRO A 952 -52.44 26.42 31.33
CA PRO A 952 -52.08 25.10 30.78
C PRO A 952 -50.56 24.92 30.63
N LEU A 953 -50.09 23.67 30.69
CA LEU A 953 -48.67 23.35 30.56
C LEU A 953 -48.08 23.87 29.25
N HIS A 954 -46.82 24.31 29.31
CA HIS A 954 -46.12 24.77 28.13
C HIS A 954 -46.02 23.65 27.05
N PRO A 955 -46.32 23.92 25.77
CA PRO A 955 -46.33 22.89 24.72
C PRO A 955 -45.01 22.14 24.56
N GLN A 956 -43.87 22.73 24.97
CA GLN A 956 -42.55 22.11 24.86
C GLN A 956 -42.11 21.27 26.07
N VAL A 957 -42.92 21.13 27.13
CA VAL A 957 -42.55 20.32 28.31
C VAL A 957 -42.16 18.90 27.90
N LYS A 958 -42.92 18.29 26.98
CA LYS A 958 -42.61 16.99 26.35
C LYS A 958 -41.22 16.97 25.71
N THR A 959 -40.91 17.97 24.90
CA THR A 959 -39.62 18.08 24.20
C THR A 959 -38.47 18.28 25.18
N TRP A 960 -38.66 19.02 26.27
CA TRP A 960 -37.61 19.26 27.25
C TRP A 960 -37.26 18.01 28.07
N ILE A 961 -38.26 17.24 28.52
CA ILE A 961 -38.00 15.96 29.21
C ILE A 961 -37.37 14.92 28.27
N GLU A 962 -37.61 15.00 26.97
CA GLU A 962 -36.97 14.12 25.99
C GLU A 962 -35.53 14.57 25.67
N ARG A 963 -35.22 15.87 25.74
CA ARG A 963 -33.85 16.41 25.56
C ARG A 963 -32.97 16.21 26.80
N HIS A 964 -33.55 16.30 28.00
CA HIS A 964 -32.87 16.03 29.26
C HIS A 964 -33.71 15.08 30.14
N PRO A 965 -33.58 13.76 29.96
CA PRO A 965 -34.40 12.73 30.62
C PRO A 965 -34.57 12.88 32.16
N PRO A 966 -33.57 13.30 32.94
CA PRO A 966 -33.73 13.49 34.39
C PRO A 966 -34.84 14.48 34.81
N LEU A 967 -35.25 15.41 33.95
CA LEU A 967 -36.35 16.36 34.23
C LEU A 967 -37.69 15.66 34.50
N VAL A 968 -37.87 14.42 34.02
CA VAL A 968 -39.08 13.64 34.28
C VAL A 968 -39.36 13.46 35.77
N TYR A 969 -38.33 13.36 36.61
CA TYR A 969 -38.50 13.22 38.06
C TYR A 969 -38.92 14.53 38.72
N VAL A 970 -38.58 15.68 38.13
CA VAL A 970 -39.10 16.99 38.57
C VAL A 970 -40.58 17.09 38.22
N LEU A 971 -40.96 16.64 37.02
CA LEU A 971 -42.36 16.58 36.59
C LEU A 971 -43.20 15.67 37.49
N LEU A 972 -42.72 14.46 37.78
CA LEU A 972 -43.39 13.50 38.68
C LEU A 972 -43.41 13.95 40.14
N LYS A 973 -42.51 14.87 40.54
CA LYS A 973 -42.53 15.47 41.88
C LYS A 973 -43.59 16.57 41.98
N ALA A 974 -43.73 17.39 40.94
CA ALA A 974 -44.75 18.44 40.89
C ALA A 974 -46.16 17.87 40.72
N TYR A 975 -46.28 16.78 39.96
CA TYR A 975 -47.53 16.06 39.70
C TYR A 975 -47.37 14.59 40.13
N PRO A 976 -47.44 14.30 41.44
CA PRO A 976 -47.25 12.95 41.95
C PRO A 976 -48.31 11.98 41.42
N PRO A 977 -47.93 10.73 41.08
CA PRO A 977 -48.89 9.69 40.73
C PRO A 977 -49.92 9.46 41.84
N THR A 978 -51.13 9.10 41.46
CA THR A 978 -52.25 8.86 42.39
C THR A 978 -52.05 7.58 43.21
N GLU A 979 -52.87 7.37 44.24
CA GLU A 979 -52.90 6.10 44.99
C GLU A 979 -53.23 4.88 44.13
N GLU A 980 -53.90 5.10 42.98
CA GLU A 980 -54.22 4.08 41.98
C GLU A 980 -53.05 3.83 40.99
N MET A 981 -51.87 4.41 41.24
CA MET A 981 -50.69 4.32 40.38
C MET A 981 -50.92 4.87 38.95
N THR A 982 -51.76 5.91 38.84
CA THR A 982 -52.04 6.62 37.57
C THR A 982 -51.44 8.02 37.54
N LEU A 983 -51.14 8.50 36.34
CA LEU A 983 -50.71 9.87 36.09
C LEU A 983 -51.90 10.85 36.18
N PRO A 984 -51.80 11.94 36.96
CA PRO A 984 -52.86 12.96 37.06
C PRO A 984 -52.95 13.85 35.80
N GLU A 985 -54.10 14.45 35.54
CA GLU A 985 -54.22 15.54 34.56
C GLU A 985 -53.43 16.78 35.05
N PRO A 986 -52.71 17.51 34.17
CA PRO A 986 -52.71 17.43 32.70
C PRO A 986 -51.62 16.52 32.09
N ILE A 987 -50.85 15.76 32.87
CA ILE A 987 -49.71 14.97 32.36
C ILE A 987 -50.07 13.54 31.92
N SER A 988 -51.32 13.11 32.11
CA SER A 988 -51.84 11.79 31.72
C SER A 988 -51.61 11.48 30.23
N GLU A 989 -51.84 12.46 29.34
CA GLU A 989 -51.62 12.32 27.89
C GLU A 989 -50.14 12.15 27.50
N MET A 990 -49.21 12.44 28.42
CA MET A 990 -47.76 12.36 28.19
C MET A 990 -47.13 11.04 28.66
N CYS A 991 -47.93 10.05 29.02
CA CYS A 991 -47.47 8.79 29.61
C CYS A 991 -46.32 8.13 28.83
N PHE A 992 -46.43 8.01 27.50
CA PHE A 992 -45.38 7.42 26.67
C PHE A 992 -44.03 8.16 26.79
N SER A 993 -44.05 9.51 26.69
CA SER A 993 -42.84 10.33 26.80
C SER A 993 -42.24 10.29 28.20
N ILE A 994 -43.07 10.21 29.25
CA ILE A 994 -42.63 10.05 30.64
C ILE A 994 -41.90 8.72 30.82
N VAL A 995 -42.50 7.61 30.40
CA VAL A 995 -41.88 6.27 30.49
C VAL A 995 -40.61 6.21 29.65
N LYS A 996 -40.63 6.76 28.43
CA LYS A 996 -39.46 6.87 27.55
C LYS A 996 -38.30 7.62 28.24
N SER A 997 -38.56 8.75 28.89
CA SER A 997 -37.53 9.50 29.61
C SER A 997 -37.03 8.77 30.87
N ILE A 998 -37.91 8.07 31.61
CA ILE A 998 -37.50 7.24 32.75
C ILE A 998 -36.51 6.14 32.33
N LEU A 999 -36.80 5.44 31.23
CA LEU A 999 -35.92 4.39 30.68
C LEU A 999 -34.58 4.97 30.20
N ARG A 1000 -34.60 6.11 29.51
CA ARG A 1000 -33.38 6.77 29.00
C ARG A 1000 -32.47 7.32 30.12
N ALA A 1001 -33.04 7.61 31.29
CA ALA A 1001 -32.31 8.05 32.49
C ALA A 1001 -31.82 6.89 33.38
N ALA A 1002 -32.14 5.64 33.05
CA ALA A 1002 -31.90 4.49 33.93
C ALA A 1002 -30.42 4.27 34.27
N ASN A 1003 -29.52 4.48 33.31
CA ASN A 1003 -28.07 4.31 33.55
C ASN A 1003 -27.49 5.39 34.49
N GLU A 1004 -28.16 6.53 34.67
CA GLU A 1004 -27.72 7.61 35.57
C GLU A 1004 -28.37 7.50 36.96
N LEU A 1005 -29.66 7.15 37.01
CA LEU A 1005 -30.48 7.23 38.23
C LEU A 1005 -30.79 5.87 38.88
N GLY A 1006 -30.47 4.76 38.20
CA GLY A 1006 -30.52 3.41 38.76
C GLY A 1006 -31.89 3.06 39.38
N ILE A 1007 -31.91 2.89 40.70
CA ILE A 1007 -33.09 2.47 41.49
C ILE A 1007 -34.28 3.42 41.29
N ALA A 1008 -34.05 4.71 41.05
CA ALA A 1008 -35.13 5.67 40.83
C ALA A 1008 -36.00 5.29 39.61
N THR A 1009 -35.44 4.61 38.62
CA THR A 1009 -36.17 4.10 37.45
C THR A 1009 -37.21 3.07 37.84
N LEU A 1010 -36.88 2.12 38.71
CA LEU A 1010 -37.81 1.09 39.16
C LEU A 1010 -38.98 1.71 39.92
N VAL A 1011 -38.67 2.58 40.89
CA VAL A 1011 -39.68 3.29 41.69
C VAL A 1011 -40.57 4.18 40.81
N GLY A 1012 -39.98 4.84 39.81
CA GLY A 1012 -40.70 5.68 38.86
C GLY A 1012 -41.72 4.88 38.05
N LEU A 1013 -41.32 3.72 37.51
CA LEU A 1013 -42.18 2.83 36.72
C LEU A 1013 -43.28 2.18 37.57
N GLU A 1014 -42.94 1.68 38.76
CA GLU A 1014 -43.90 1.06 39.69
C GLU A 1014 -45.03 2.04 40.08
N LYS A 1015 -44.68 3.31 40.36
CA LYS A 1015 -45.67 4.32 40.76
C LYS A 1015 -46.63 4.73 39.64
N ILE A 1016 -46.34 4.41 38.38
CA ILE A 1016 -47.19 4.72 37.22
C ILE A 1016 -47.66 3.43 36.50
N ALA A 1017 -47.59 2.28 37.16
CA ALA A 1017 -47.87 0.97 36.58
C ALA A 1017 -49.24 0.89 35.91
N GLN A 1018 -50.28 1.52 36.51
CA GLN A 1018 -51.63 1.52 35.94
C GLN A 1018 -51.70 2.38 34.67
N SER A 1019 -50.98 3.51 34.59
CA SER A 1019 -50.87 4.26 33.32
C SER A 1019 -50.07 3.53 32.24
N ILE A 1020 -49.07 2.72 32.60
CA ILE A 1020 -48.32 1.87 31.66
C ILE A 1020 -49.22 0.76 31.08
N LYS A 1021 -50.12 0.22 31.91
CA LYS A 1021 -51.12 -0.78 31.51
C LYS A 1021 -52.02 -0.25 30.40
N ASP A 1022 -52.43 1.01 30.50
CA ASP A 1022 -53.37 1.64 29.57
C ASP A 1022 -52.73 2.12 28.25
N LEU A 1023 -51.39 2.01 28.10
CA LEU A 1023 -50.70 2.37 26.86
C LEU A 1023 -51.14 1.49 25.67
N PRO A 1024 -51.15 2.03 24.44
CA PRO A 1024 -51.31 1.22 23.24
C PRO A 1024 -50.23 0.13 23.12
N THR A 1025 -50.59 -1.03 22.57
CA THR A 1025 -49.66 -2.16 22.37
C THR A 1025 -48.40 -1.76 21.59
N LYS A 1026 -48.56 -0.94 20.54
CA LYS A 1026 -47.44 -0.46 19.72
C LYS A 1026 -46.43 0.33 20.54
N ASP A 1027 -46.92 1.27 21.36
CA ASP A 1027 -46.11 2.14 22.20
C ASP A 1027 -45.37 1.33 23.27
N TYR A 1028 -46.03 0.31 23.83
CA TYR A 1028 -45.42 -0.63 24.77
C TYR A 1028 -44.30 -1.47 24.15
N THR A 1029 -44.50 -1.99 22.93
CA THR A 1029 -43.47 -2.73 22.19
C THR A 1029 -42.24 -1.86 21.94
N GLU A 1030 -42.43 -0.58 21.59
CA GLU A 1030 -41.33 0.38 21.41
C GLU A 1030 -40.56 0.61 22.72
N LEU A 1031 -41.27 0.79 23.84
CA LEU A 1031 -40.65 0.99 25.16
C LEU A 1031 -39.88 -0.26 25.64
N LEU A 1032 -40.38 -1.47 25.36
CA LEU A 1032 -39.67 -2.72 25.65
C LEU A 1032 -38.35 -2.82 24.88
N MET A 1033 -38.38 -2.54 23.57
CA MET A 1033 -37.16 -2.52 22.77
C MET A 1033 -36.20 -1.42 23.21
N LEU A 1034 -36.71 -0.23 23.56
CA LEU A 1034 -35.88 0.84 24.11
C LEU A 1034 -35.19 0.42 25.41
N ALA A 1035 -35.89 -0.27 26.31
CA ALA A 1035 -35.30 -0.79 27.54
C ALA A 1035 -34.16 -1.79 27.24
N ALA A 1036 -34.37 -2.71 26.30
CA ALA A 1036 -33.36 -3.70 25.87
C ALA A 1036 -32.11 -3.06 25.24
N LEU A 1037 -32.29 -1.97 24.51
CA LEU A 1037 -31.20 -1.32 23.77
C LEU A 1037 -30.48 -0.20 24.54
N SER A 1038 -31.12 0.37 25.58
CA SER A 1038 -30.60 1.53 26.31
C SER A 1038 -30.13 1.22 27.73
N ILE A 1039 -30.67 0.21 28.41
CA ILE A 1039 -30.25 -0.16 29.79
C ILE A 1039 -29.10 -1.15 29.72
N ARG A 1040 -27.94 -0.75 30.26
CA ARG A 1040 -26.69 -1.52 30.07
C ARG A 1040 -26.39 -2.51 31.19
N SER A 1041 -26.84 -2.20 32.40
CA SER A 1041 -26.63 -3.07 33.56
C SER A 1041 -27.59 -4.25 33.49
N LYS A 1042 -27.04 -5.48 33.54
CA LYS A 1042 -27.83 -6.71 33.40
C LYS A 1042 -28.91 -6.82 34.47
N THR A 1043 -28.58 -6.47 35.72
CA THR A 1043 -29.52 -6.52 36.85
C THR A 1043 -30.63 -5.48 36.70
N LEU A 1044 -30.26 -4.22 36.45
CA LEU A 1044 -31.22 -3.13 36.29
C LEU A 1044 -32.17 -3.36 35.13
N PHE A 1045 -31.67 -3.91 34.01
CA PHE A 1045 -32.49 -4.26 32.85
C PHE A 1045 -33.50 -5.37 33.18
N GLN A 1046 -33.05 -6.45 33.82
CA GLN A 1046 -33.93 -7.55 34.22
C GLN A 1046 -35.05 -7.07 35.14
N GLU A 1047 -34.71 -6.29 36.16
CA GLU A 1047 -35.69 -5.70 37.09
C GLU A 1047 -36.64 -4.74 36.37
N THR A 1048 -36.14 -3.92 35.45
CA THR A 1048 -36.97 -2.99 34.67
C THR A 1048 -37.98 -3.72 33.78
N LEU A 1049 -37.55 -4.78 33.09
CA LEU A 1049 -38.44 -5.60 32.28
C LEU A 1049 -39.48 -6.34 33.12
N LEU A 1050 -39.12 -6.80 34.31
CA LEU A 1050 -40.06 -7.41 35.24
C LEU A 1050 -41.14 -6.41 35.67
N VAL A 1051 -40.77 -5.18 36.04
CA VAL A 1051 -41.73 -4.12 36.39
C VAL A 1051 -42.66 -3.79 35.23
N LEU A 1052 -42.13 -3.63 34.01
CA LEU A 1052 -42.94 -3.39 32.80
C LEU A 1052 -43.88 -4.57 32.50
N HIS A 1053 -43.41 -5.80 32.69
CA HIS A 1053 -44.19 -7.01 32.50
C HIS A 1053 -45.33 -7.12 33.53
N GLU A 1054 -45.03 -6.95 34.82
CA GLU A 1054 -46.01 -7.04 35.90
C GLU A 1054 -47.10 -5.97 35.81
N SER A 1055 -46.75 -4.77 35.33
CA SER A 1055 -47.70 -3.68 35.08
C SER A 1055 -48.82 -4.07 34.11
N ARG A 1056 -48.57 -5.02 33.18
CA ARG A 1056 -49.57 -5.52 32.22
C ARG A 1056 -50.18 -6.86 32.59
N ARG A 1057 -49.59 -7.61 33.52
CA ARG A 1057 -50.01 -8.96 33.93
C ARG A 1057 -51.49 -9.04 34.37
N VAL A 1058 -52.01 -7.98 34.98
CA VAL A 1058 -53.40 -7.96 35.49
C VAL A 1058 -54.44 -7.83 34.38
N ALA A 1059 -54.06 -7.37 33.17
CA ALA A 1059 -54.95 -7.29 32.01
C ALA A 1059 -55.11 -8.65 31.27
N GLU A 1060 -54.28 -9.65 31.59
CA GLU A 1060 -54.08 -10.87 30.79
C GLU A 1060 -55.11 -11.97 31.01
N VAL A 1061 -55.85 -11.96 32.12
CA VAL A 1061 -56.66 -13.13 32.55
C VAL A 1061 -57.86 -13.41 31.62
N ALA A 1062 -58.15 -12.53 30.64
CA ALA A 1062 -59.33 -12.64 29.77
C ALA A 1062 -59.06 -13.05 28.30
N ASP A 1063 -57.83 -12.96 27.76
CA ASP A 1063 -57.54 -13.23 26.34
C ASP A 1063 -56.20 -13.99 26.13
N ALA A 1064 -56.27 -15.18 25.52
CA ALA A 1064 -55.10 -16.01 25.20
C ALA A 1064 -54.15 -15.33 24.21
N ALA A 1065 -54.69 -14.52 23.28
CA ALA A 1065 -53.92 -13.74 22.31
C ALA A 1065 -53.04 -12.68 22.95
N ALA A 1066 -53.61 -11.96 23.91
CA ALA A 1066 -52.88 -10.94 24.66
C ALA A 1066 -51.75 -11.56 25.50
N THR A 1067 -52.01 -12.72 26.10
CA THR A 1067 -51.01 -13.48 26.88
C THR A 1067 -49.87 -13.98 26.00
N TYR A 1068 -50.19 -14.54 24.82
CA TYR A 1068 -49.19 -14.99 23.86
C TYR A 1068 -48.31 -13.82 23.40
N LEU A 1069 -48.94 -12.72 22.96
CA LEU A 1069 -48.25 -11.51 22.52
C LEU A 1069 -47.26 -11.03 23.58
N HIS A 1070 -47.72 -10.78 24.80
CA HIS A 1070 -46.91 -10.18 25.86
C HIS A 1070 -45.72 -11.06 26.26
N LYS A 1071 -45.93 -12.38 26.38
CA LYS A 1071 -44.86 -13.34 26.69
C LYS A 1071 -43.76 -13.33 25.63
N HIS A 1072 -44.13 -13.32 24.35
CA HIS A 1072 -43.15 -13.41 23.26
C HIS A 1072 -42.47 -12.07 22.97
N LEU A 1073 -43.16 -10.93 23.14
CA LEU A 1073 -42.51 -9.61 23.12
C LEU A 1073 -41.42 -9.54 24.21
N LEU A 1074 -41.73 -10.00 25.42
CA LEU A 1074 -40.77 -10.04 26.52
C LEU A 1074 -39.56 -10.94 26.21
N ALA A 1075 -39.80 -12.12 25.64
CA ALA A 1075 -38.73 -13.04 25.25
C ALA A 1075 -37.78 -12.42 24.22
N VAL A 1076 -38.31 -11.79 23.17
CA VAL A 1076 -37.51 -11.12 22.15
C VAL A 1076 -36.68 -9.97 22.75
N ALA A 1077 -37.24 -9.22 23.71
CA ALA A 1077 -36.51 -8.16 24.41
C ALA A 1077 -35.35 -8.71 25.27
N PHE A 1078 -35.55 -9.84 25.96
CA PHE A 1078 -34.48 -10.51 26.70
C PHE A 1078 -33.37 -11.02 25.79
N ASP A 1079 -33.72 -11.72 24.71
CA ASP A 1079 -32.76 -12.26 23.74
C ASP A 1079 -31.92 -11.12 23.13
N CYS A 1080 -32.55 -10.01 22.78
CA CYS A 1080 -31.88 -8.84 22.21
C CYS A 1080 -30.88 -8.21 23.20
N ALA A 1081 -31.26 -8.07 24.47
CA ALA A 1081 -30.37 -7.52 25.49
C ALA A 1081 -29.23 -8.48 25.86
N GLU A 1082 -29.47 -9.79 25.84
CA GLU A 1082 -28.43 -10.80 26.05
C GLU A 1082 -27.41 -10.80 24.91
N GLU A 1083 -27.85 -10.73 23.65
CA GLU A 1083 -26.96 -10.56 22.49
C GLU A 1083 -26.09 -9.29 22.64
N ALA A 1084 -26.68 -8.20 23.10
CA ALA A 1084 -25.96 -6.95 23.33
C ALA A 1084 -24.95 -7.03 24.49
N ALA A 1085 -25.29 -7.75 25.56
CA ALA A 1085 -24.40 -8.00 26.70
C ALA A 1085 -23.22 -8.92 26.33
N ASP A 1086 -23.44 -9.90 25.45
CA ASP A 1086 -22.40 -10.80 24.95
C ASP A 1086 -21.49 -10.10 23.93
N ALA A 1087 -22.07 -9.33 23.02
CA ALA A 1087 -21.33 -8.60 22.00
C ALA A 1087 -20.46 -7.48 22.60
N CYS A 1088 -21.00 -6.76 23.59
CA CYS A 1088 -20.31 -5.66 24.28
C CYS A 1088 -20.59 -5.72 25.79
N PRO A 1089 -19.77 -6.43 26.59
CA PRO A 1089 -20.04 -6.60 28.01
C PRO A 1089 -19.80 -5.31 28.81
N CYS A 1090 -20.76 -4.96 29.66
CA CYS A 1090 -20.68 -3.84 30.61
C CYS A 1090 -20.46 -4.30 32.06
N ASP A 1091 -20.06 -3.37 32.92
CA ASP A 1091 -20.12 -3.52 34.38
C ASP A 1091 -21.49 -3.11 34.94
N ASP A 1092 -21.68 -3.26 36.25
CA ASP A 1092 -22.94 -2.96 36.94
C ASP A 1092 -23.33 -1.47 36.89
N ASN A 1093 -22.35 -0.59 36.60
CA ASN A 1093 -22.55 0.84 36.38
C ASN A 1093 -22.77 1.18 34.89
N GLY A 1094 -22.94 0.17 34.03
CA GLY A 1094 -23.18 0.35 32.60
C GLY A 1094 -21.97 0.84 31.81
N ARG A 1095 -20.74 0.59 32.28
CA ARG A 1095 -19.49 0.94 31.57
C ARG A 1095 -18.91 -0.29 30.85
N PRO A 1096 -18.52 -0.20 29.57
CA PRO A 1096 -17.91 -1.33 28.86
C PRO A 1096 -16.60 -1.81 29.49
N ARG A 1097 -16.41 -3.14 29.53
CA ARG A 1097 -15.21 -3.76 30.12
C ARG A 1097 -13.94 -3.47 29.33
N ARG A 1098 -12.80 -3.41 30.03
CA ARG A 1098 -11.47 -3.20 29.41
C ARG A 1098 -11.11 -4.38 28.50
N GLY A 1099 -10.58 -4.08 27.30
CA GLY A 1099 -10.18 -5.07 26.30
C GLY A 1099 -11.19 -5.33 25.18
N GLN A 1100 -12.33 -4.63 25.19
CA GLN A 1100 -13.34 -4.71 24.14
C GLN A 1100 -12.80 -4.22 22.79
N LYS A 1101 -13.20 -4.89 21.70
CA LYS A 1101 -12.92 -4.43 20.33
C LYS A 1101 -13.73 -3.17 20.03
N SER A 1102 -13.10 -2.02 20.21
CA SER A 1102 -13.67 -0.72 19.87
C SER A 1102 -12.97 -0.12 18.66
N TYR A 1103 -13.72 0.52 17.77
CA TYR A 1103 -13.21 1.16 16.57
C TYR A 1103 -13.22 2.68 16.73
N PRO A 1104 -12.19 3.38 16.26
CA PRO A 1104 -12.11 4.81 16.48
C PRO A 1104 -12.98 5.61 15.53
N VAL A 1105 -13.63 6.63 16.10
CA VAL A 1105 -14.48 7.59 15.40
C VAL A 1105 -13.69 8.88 15.21
N GLN A 1106 -13.70 9.42 13.99
CA GLN A 1106 -13.04 10.69 13.70
C GLN A 1106 -13.83 11.86 14.27
N ARG A 1107 -15.13 11.89 14.03
CA ARG A 1107 -16.05 12.95 14.49
C ARG A 1107 -17.46 12.39 14.67
N VAL A 1108 -18.18 12.96 15.63
CA VAL A 1108 -19.62 12.78 15.82
C VAL A 1108 -20.27 14.14 15.59
N LEU A 1109 -21.13 14.24 14.58
CA LEU A 1109 -21.81 15.47 14.21
C LEU A 1109 -23.32 15.33 14.45
N PRO A 1110 -23.96 16.24 15.20
CA PRO A 1110 -25.42 16.22 15.37
C PRO A 1110 -26.14 16.54 14.06
N THR A 1111 -27.33 15.96 13.87
CA THR A 1111 -28.30 16.40 12.84
C THR A 1111 -29.24 17.48 13.40
N GLU A 1112 -30.05 18.11 12.55
CA GLU A 1112 -31.03 19.14 12.96
C GLU A 1112 -32.01 18.64 14.04
N ASP A 1113 -32.31 17.33 14.05
CA ASP A 1113 -33.25 16.69 14.97
C ASP A 1113 -32.62 16.32 16.34
N TYR A 1114 -31.29 16.43 16.50
CA TYR A 1114 -30.49 16.07 17.71
C TYR A 1114 -30.64 14.61 18.22
N SER A 1115 -31.60 13.84 17.73
CA SER A 1115 -31.80 12.41 17.97
C SER A 1115 -30.91 11.54 17.11
N GLU A 1116 -30.49 12.02 15.94
CA GLU A 1116 -29.54 11.34 15.07
C GLU A 1116 -28.17 12.02 15.10
N VAL A 1117 -27.11 11.21 14.97
CA VAL A 1117 -25.75 11.68 14.79
C VAL A 1117 -25.11 11.04 13.56
N LYS A 1118 -24.34 11.85 12.83
CA LYS A 1118 -23.45 11.38 11.79
C LYS A 1118 -22.10 11.04 12.42
N VAL A 1119 -21.75 9.75 12.36
CA VAL A 1119 -20.49 9.21 12.86
C VAL A 1119 -19.55 9.05 11.68
N HIS A 1120 -18.49 9.85 11.67
CA HIS A 1120 -17.44 9.78 10.66
C HIS A 1120 -16.39 8.76 11.06
N LEU A 1121 -16.13 7.83 10.15
CA LEU A 1121 -15.12 6.80 10.29
C LEU A 1121 -14.10 6.91 9.18
N ARG A 1122 -12.93 6.33 9.40
CA ARG A 1122 -12.00 6.11 8.30
C ARG A 1122 -12.53 5.07 7.33
N VAL A 1123 -12.39 5.34 6.04
CA VAL A 1123 -12.83 4.47 4.94
C VAL A 1123 -12.10 3.12 4.91
N ASP A 1124 -10.88 3.06 5.41
CA ASP A 1124 -10.02 1.87 5.42
C ASP A 1124 -10.18 0.98 6.66
N LEU A 1125 -10.96 1.41 7.66
CA LEU A 1125 -11.28 0.57 8.80
C LEU A 1125 -12.28 -0.51 8.40
N SER A 1126 -11.92 -1.76 8.62
CA SER A 1126 -12.84 -2.89 8.50
C SER A 1126 -13.64 -3.02 9.80
N ILE A 1127 -14.85 -2.46 9.81
CA ILE A 1127 -15.74 -2.46 10.96
C ILE A 1127 -16.88 -3.45 10.67
N PRO A 1128 -17.25 -4.31 11.63
CA PRO A 1128 -18.31 -5.31 11.45
C PRO A 1128 -19.73 -4.72 11.47
N VAL A 1129 -19.89 -3.50 11.99
CA VAL A 1129 -21.13 -2.70 12.06
C VAL A 1129 -21.81 -2.55 10.70
N ARG A 1130 -23.12 -2.84 10.64
CA ARG A 1130 -23.98 -2.76 9.45
C ARG A 1130 -25.22 -1.91 9.73
N LEU A 1131 -26.07 -1.78 8.71
CA LEU A 1131 -27.43 -1.27 8.86
C LEU A 1131 -28.17 -2.13 9.90
N HIS A 1132 -28.91 -1.50 10.81
CA HIS A 1132 -29.58 -2.14 11.95
C HIS A 1132 -28.65 -2.85 12.94
N SER A 1133 -27.36 -2.49 13.01
CA SER A 1133 -26.53 -2.85 14.15
C SER A 1133 -26.83 -1.93 15.33
N HIS A 1134 -26.95 -2.49 16.52
CA HIS A 1134 -26.87 -1.75 17.78
C HIS A 1134 -25.41 -1.41 18.04
N VAL A 1135 -25.14 -0.16 18.41
CA VAL A 1135 -23.79 0.37 18.60
C VAL A 1135 -23.68 1.20 19.86
N ARG A 1136 -22.47 1.21 20.43
CA ARG A 1136 -22.13 2.05 21.59
C ARG A 1136 -20.99 3.01 21.26
N LEU A 1137 -21.24 4.31 21.38
CA LEU A 1137 -20.23 5.36 21.27
C LEU A 1137 -19.63 5.64 22.65
N LEU A 1138 -18.30 5.53 22.75
CA LEU A 1138 -17.51 5.63 23.97
C LEU A 1138 -16.61 6.86 23.91
N CYS A 1139 -16.78 7.80 24.83
CA CYS A 1139 -15.85 8.92 24.97
C CYS A 1139 -14.48 8.42 25.47
N VAL A 1140 -13.42 8.77 24.75
CA VAL A 1140 -12.04 8.41 25.10
C VAL A 1140 -11.28 9.59 25.70
N SER A 1141 -11.51 10.80 25.19
CA SER A 1141 -10.86 12.04 25.65
C SER A 1141 -11.25 12.43 27.08
N ASN A 1142 -10.39 13.21 27.73
CA ASN A 1142 -10.63 13.77 29.05
C ASN A 1142 -10.76 15.31 28.95
N PRO A 1143 -11.56 15.95 29.82
CA PRO A 1143 -11.64 17.40 29.89
C PRO A 1143 -10.33 18.01 30.42
N GLU A 1144 -9.96 19.21 29.96
CA GLU A 1144 -8.75 19.93 30.40
C GLU A 1144 -8.82 20.39 31.86
N HIS A 1145 -10.00 20.86 32.26
CA HIS A 1145 -10.24 21.45 33.57
C HIS A 1145 -11.57 20.94 34.12
N GLY A 1146 -11.52 20.13 35.18
CA GLY A 1146 -12.70 19.53 35.82
C GLY A 1146 -12.77 18.01 35.68
N TRP A 1147 -13.79 17.42 36.28
CA TRP A 1147 -14.03 15.98 36.25
C TRP A 1147 -15.48 15.71 35.86
N VAL A 1148 -15.69 14.96 34.79
CA VAL A 1148 -17.00 14.50 34.30
C VAL A 1148 -16.84 13.03 33.92
N ASP A 1149 -17.84 12.22 34.23
CA ASP A 1149 -17.86 10.81 33.82
C ASP A 1149 -17.87 10.67 32.30
N LYS A 1150 -17.16 9.67 31.80
CA LYS A 1150 -17.04 9.44 30.36
C LYS A 1150 -18.39 9.04 29.78
N ALA A 1151 -18.87 9.84 28.84
CA ALA A 1151 -20.12 9.58 28.15
C ALA A 1151 -20.06 8.26 27.38
N VAL A 1152 -21.12 7.47 27.51
CA VAL A 1152 -21.40 6.27 26.72
C VAL A 1152 -22.79 6.47 26.13
N LEU A 1153 -22.92 6.37 24.81
CA LEU A 1153 -24.18 6.58 24.09
C LEU A 1153 -24.52 5.34 23.27
N ASP A 1154 -25.64 4.71 23.57
CA ASP A 1154 -26.24 3.63 22.79
C ASP A 1154 -27.08 4.20 21.63
N GLY A 1155 -27.09 3.49 20.52
CA GLY A 1155 -27.89 3.86 19.35
C GLY A 1155 -27.94 2.77 18.29
N VAL A 1156 -28.75 3.01 17.25
CA VAL A 1156 -28.97 2.08 16.14
C VAL A 1156 -28.54 2.73 14.84
N VAL A 1157 -27.86 1.95 14.00
CA VAL A 1157 -27.42 2.41 12.68
C VAL A 1157 -28.61 2.43 11.70
N THR A 1158 -29.08 3.61 11.35
CA THR A 1158 -30.20 3.83 10.41
C THR A 1158 -29.72 3.98 8.97
N LYS A 1159 -28.50 4.46 8.77
CA LYS A 1159 -27.85 4.55 7.45
C LYS A 1159 -26.39 4.18 7.58
N ALA A 1160 -25.93 3.24 6.75
CA ALA A 1160 -24.53 2.83 6.72
C ALA A 1160 -23.95 3.06 5.32
N THR A 1161 -23.00 3.98 5.21
CA THR A 1161 -22.18 4.13 4.02
C THR A 1161 -20.70 4.02 4.39
N ARG A 1162 -19.82 3.94 3.38
CA ARG A 1162 -18.41 3.72 3.67
C ARG A 1162 -17.75 4.99 4.20
N GLY A 1163 -17.26 4.94 5.44
CA GLY A 1163 -16.63 6.08 6.12
C GLY A 1163 -17.62 7.03 6.80
N GLU A 1164 -18.93 6.77 6.70
CA GLU A 1164 -19.97 7.58 7.34
C GLU A 1164 -21.18 6.71 7.65
N MET A 1165 -21.64 6.76 8.90
CA MET A 1165 -22.90 6.16 9.32
C MET A 1165 -23.76 7.17 10.06
N THR A 1166 -25.07 7.01 9.95
CA THR A 1166 -26.04 7.72 10.78
C THR A 1166 -26.50 6.77 11.88
N VAL A 1167 -26.39 7.23 13.12
CA VAL A 1167 -26.79 6.51 14.32
C VAL A 1167 -27.90 7.30 14.98
N GLU A 1168 -29.06 6.67 15.15
CA GLU A 1168 -30.13 7.19 16.00
C GLU A 1168 -29.78 6.87 17.45
N LEU A 1169 -29.67 7.90 18.29
CA LEU A 1169 -29.23 7.78 19.68
C LEU A 1169 -30.41 7.59 20.62
N PHE A 1170 -30.23 6.69 21.58
CA PHE A 1170 -31.17 6.51 22.69
C PHE A 1170 -30.89 7.45 23.86
N HIS A 1171 -29.72 8.10 23.90
CA HIS A 1171 -29.33 9.01 24.98
C HIS A 1171 -29.03 10.42 24.44
N PRO A 1172 -29.21 11.47 25.25
CA PRO A 1172 -28.93 12.84 24.81
C PRO A 1172 -27.43 13.01 24.49
N LEU A 1173 -27.15 13.73 23.40
CA LEU A 1173 -25.80 14.04 22.96
C LEU A 1173 -25.20 15.16 23.85
N PRO A 1174 -23.99 14.99 24.40
CA PRO A 1174 -23.31 16.06 25.13
C PRO A 1174 -23.08 17.31 24.27
N PRO A 1175 -23.17 18.54 24.82
CA PRO A 1175 -22.94 19.78 24.09
C PRO A 1175 -21.55 19.92 23.43
N GLU A 1176 -20.56 19.23 23.97
CA GLU A 1176 -19.16 19.19 23.50
C GLU A 1176 -18.86 17.98 22.61
N ALA A 1177 -19.86 17.16 22.25
CA ALA A 1177 -19.65 15.94 21.48
C ALA A 1177 -18.84 16.10 20.18
N PRO A 1178 -18.93 17.20 19.41
CA PRO A 1178 -18.10 17.41 18.22
C PRO A 1178 -16.60 17.55 18.50
N ASP A 1179 -16.24 18.02 19.70
CA ASP A 1179 -14.84 18.27 20.14
C ASP A 1179 -14.26 17.08 20.93
N MET A 1180 -15.13 16.16 21.37
CA MET A 1180 -14.75 14.93 22.07
C MET A 1180 -14.26 13.85 21.11
N GLN A 1181 -13.31 13.02 21.56
CA GLN A 1181 -12.86 11.83 20.83
C GLN A 1181 -13.70 10.61 21.21
N TRP A 1182 -14.20 9.89 20.22
CA TRP A 1182 -15.11 8.75 20.40
C TRP A 1182 -14.53 7.45 19.83
N ASN A 1183 -14.92 6.31 20.42
CA ASN A 1183 -14.83 5.00 19.80
C ASN A 1183 -16.22 4.40 19.64
N ILE A 1184 -16.45 3.56 18.64
CA ILE A 1184 -17.68 2.81 18.41
C ILE A 1184 -17.46 1.32 18.65
N CYS A 1185 -18.35 0.68 19.39
CA CYS A 1185 -18.41 -0.77 19.57
C CYS A 1185 -19.71 -1.30 18.95
N GLU A 1186 -19.65 -2.48 18.33
CA GLU A 1186 -20.86 -3.21 17.94
C GLU A 1186 -21.42 -3.96 19.15
N ALA A 1187 -22.74 -3.89 19.33
CA ALA A 1187 -23.49 -4.51 20.42
C ALA A 1187 -24.61 -5.43 19.86
N GLY A 1188 -24.39 -6.05 18.70
CA GLY A 1188 -25.33 -7.01 18.10
C GLY A 1188 -26.18 -6.44 16.95
N SER A 1189 -26.94 -7.30 16.28
CA SER A 1189 -27.84 -6.90 15.19
C SER A 1189 -29.30 -6.96 15.64
N ILE A 1190 -30.04 -5.87 15.45
CA ILE A 1190 -31.46 -5.83 15.82
C ILE A 1190 -32.39 -6.26 14.69
N ALA A 1191 -31.85 -6.66 13.53
CA ALA A 1191 -32.67 -6.99 12.36
C ALA A 1191 -33.65 -8.15 12.65
N THR A 1192 -33.16 -9.19 13.33
CA THR A 1192 -33.98 -10.34 13.72
C THR A 1192 -34.99 -9.96 14.80
N ALA A 1193 -34.56 -9.24 15.84
CA ALA A 1193 -35.44 -8.80 16.93
C ALA A 1193 -36.57 -7.90 16.42
N ASN A 1194 -36.27 -6.94 15.54
CA ASN A 1194 -37.28 -6.08 14.93
C ASN A 1194 -38.28 -6.87 14.08
N ALA A 1195 -37.79 -7.80 13.25
CA ALA A 1195 -38.67 -8.65 12.45
C ALA A 1195 -39.59 -9.51 13.33
N MET A 1196 -39.08 -10.04 14.44
CA MET A 1196 -39.88 -10.78 15.42
C MET A 1196 -40.91 -9.89 16.12
N MET A 1197 -40.51 -8.71 16.60
CA MET A 1197 -41.42 -7.75 17.23
C MET A 1197 -42.54 -7.30 16.28
N GLU A 1198 -42.21 -7.03 15.02
CA GLU A 1198 -43.19 -6.68 13.98
C GLU A 1198 -44.13 -7.85 13.67
N ALA A 1199 -43.61 -9.06 13.51
CA ALA A 1199 -44.42 -10.26 13.27
C ALA A 1199 -45.39 -10.54 14.42
N ILE A 1200 -44.93 -10.44 15.67
CA ILE A 1200 -45.75 -10.63 16.87
C ILE A 1200 -46.83 -9.54 16.97
N THR A 1201 -46.47 -8.27 16.71
CA THR A 1201 -47.42 -7.16 16.71
C THR A 1201 -48.47 -7.30 15.59
N ARG A 1202 -48.05 -7.74 14.40
CA ARG A 1202 -48.94 -7.97 13.27
C ARG A 1202 -49.90 -9.12 13.52
N LEU A 1203 -49.41 -10.22 14.10
CA LEU A 1203 -50.24 -11.35 14.53
C LEU A 1203 -51.36 -10.89 15.47
N TRP A 1204 -51.09 -9.94 16.36
CA TRP A 1204 -52.09 -9.36 17.26
C TRP A 1204 -53.10 -8.43 16.57
N VAL A 1205 -52.65 -7.56 15.66
CA VAL A 1205 -53.50 -6.56 14.98
C VAL A 1205 -54.39 -7.21 13.93
N ASP A 1206 -53.80 -8.04 13.07
CA ASP A 1206 -54.45 -8.60 11.88
C ASP A 1206 -55.12 -9.97 12.18
N ARG A 1207 -54.79 -10.61 13.32
CA ARG A 1207 -55.36 -11.90 13.78
C ARG A 1207 -55.38 -12.97 12.68
N GLU A 1208 -56.55 -13.55 12.38
CA GLU A 1208 -56.76 -14.58 11.35
C GLU A 1208 -56.38 -14.11 9.93
N GLU A 1209 -56.44 -12.81 9.65
CA GLU A 1209 -56.04 -12.25 8.35
C GLU A 1209 -54.52 -12.31 8.15
N CYS A 1210 -53.74 -12.33 9.25
CA CYS A 1210 -52.28 -12.51 9.19
C CYS A 1210 -51.89 -13.97 8.94
N CYS A 1211 -52.59 -14.92 9.59
CA CYS A 1211 -52.21 -16.33 9.56
C CYS A 1211 -53.42 -17.24 9.75
N ARG A 1212 -53.61 -18.20 8.82
CA ARG A 1212 -54.74 -19.16 8.85
C ARG A 1212 -54.73 -20.12 10.05
N ILE A 1213 -53.59 -20.26 10.74
CA ILE A 1213 -53.44 -21.09 11.95
C ILE A 1213 -53.30 -20.23 13.21
N TYR A 1214 -53.79 -18.98 13.18
CA TYR A 1214 -53.74 -18.03 14.29
C TYR A 1214 -54.18 -18.66 15.62
N ASP A 1215 -55.32 -19.35 15.65
CA ASP A 1215 -55.84 -19.99 16.86
C ASP A 1215 -54.92 -21.08 17.41
N MET A 1216 -54.22 -21.83 16.54
CA MET A 1216 -53.25 -22.85 16.97
C MET A 1216 -51.97 -22.23 17.54
N ILE A 1217 -51.60 -21.04 17.08
CA ILE A 1217 -50.41 -20.31 17.56
C ILE A 1217 -50.69 -19.71 18.94
N VAL A 1218 -51.88 -19.15 19.12
CA VAL A 1218 -52.25 -18.31 20.25
C VAL A 1218 -52.88 -19.09 21.42
N MET A 1219 -53.68 -20.13 21.13
CA MET A 1219 -54.37 -20.89 22.17
C MET A 1219 -53.51 -22.00 22.77
N ALA A 1220 -53.73 -22.29 24.06
CA ALA A 1220 -53.15 -23.47 24.69
C ALA A 1220 -53.69 -24.76 24.04
N PRO A 1221 -52.91 -25.85 23.95
CA PRO A 1221 -53.38 -27.09 23.36
C PRO A 1221 -54.64 -27.56 24.08
N MET A 1222 -55.71 -27.80 23.32
CA MET A 1222 -56.88 -28.51 23.83
C MET A 1222 -56.40 -29.85 24.43
N PRO A 1223 -56.93 -30.28 25.60
CA PRO A 1223 -56.65 -31.62 26.09
C PRO A 1223 -57.06 -32.60 25.00
N HIS A 1224 -56.11 -33.44 24.57
CA HIS A 1224 -56.27 -34.49 23.57
C HIS A 1224 -57.71 -35.00 23.44
N GLU A 1225 -58.43 -34.52 22.43
CA GLU A 1225 -59.34 -35.40 21.71
C GLU A 1225 -58.47 -36.18 20.73
N GLU A 1226 -58.66 -37.49 20.75
CA GLU A 1226 -57.92 -38.49 20.01
C GLU A 1226 -57.72 -38.02 18.56
N LEU A 1227 -56.48 -37.69 18.22
CA LEU A 1227 -56.04 -37.71 16.82
C LEU A 1227 -56.18 -39.15 16.38
N GLU A 1228 -57.35 -39.51 15.84
CA GLU A 1228 -57.53 -40.73 15.09
C GLU A 1228 -56.39 -40.80 14.06
N ASP A 1229 -55.66 -41.91 14.10
CA ASP A 1229 -54.63 -42.25 13.14
C ASP A 1229 -55.22 -42.11 11.73
N ALA A 1230 -55.01 -40.95 11.09
CA ALA A 1230 -55.12 -40.81 9.65
C ALA A 1230 -53.92 -41.49 8.98
N ARG A 1231 -53.74 -42.79 9.27
CA ARG A 1231 -53.07 -43.73 8.36
C ARG A 1231 -54.12 -44.20 7.35
N GLY A 1232 -54.63 -43.26 6.57
CA GLY A 1232 -55.20 -43.60 5.28
C GLY A 1232 -54.01 -43.82 4.36
N ASP A 1233 -53.77 -45.07 3.96
CA ASP A 1233 -53.03 -45.39 2.75
C ASP A 1233 -53.74 -44.68 1.60
N SER A 1234 -53.33 -43.44 1.30
CA SER A 1234 -53.70 -42.77 0.06
C SER A 1234 -52.92 -43.48 -1.04
N GLU A 1235 -53.65 -44.26 -1.84
CA GLU A 1235 -53.22 -44.81 -3.11
C GLU A 1235 -52.42 -43.79 -3.93
N GLU A 1236 -51.45 -44.29 -4.69
CA GLU A 1236 -50.60 -43.53 -5.61
C GLU A 1236 -51.45 -42.78 -6.66
N GLU A 1237 -51.92 -41.57 -6.32
CA GLU A 1237 -52.43 -40.64 -7.34
C GLU A 1237 -51.24 -40.07 -8.13
N GLU A 1238 -51.18 -40.38 -9.42
CA GLU A 1238 -50.26 -39.77 -10.37
C GLU A 1238 -50.54 -38.26 -10.45
N ILE A 1239 -49.60 -37.45 -9.95
CA ILE A 1239 -49.65 -36.00 -10.07
C ILE A 1239 -49.35 -35.64 -11.54
N GLU A 1240 -50.33 -35.14 -12.29
CA GLU A 1240 -50.14 -34.67 -13.67
C GLU A 1240 -49.30 -33.38 -13.71
N GLY A 1241 -48.38 -33.26 -14.69
CA GLY A 1241 -47.60 -32.02 -14.95
C GLY A 1241 -46.18 -31.97 -14.35
N VAL A 1242 -45.64 -33.10 -13.90
CA VAL A 1242 -44.37 -33.18 -13.13
C VAL A 1242 -43.12 -33.44 -13.98
N GLU A 1243 -43.27 -33.52 -15.31
CA GLU A 1243 -42.21 -33.92 -16.25
C GLU A 1243 -40.94 -33.04 -16.22
N ASN A 1244 -41.03 -31.80 -15.72
CA ASN A 1244 -39.92 -30.84 -15.62
C ASN A 1244 -39.45 -30.54 -14.19
N MET A 1245 -39.94 -31.25 -13.17
CA MET A 1245 -39.62 -30.96 -11.76
C MET A 1245 -38.54 -31.90 -11.21
N ASN A 1246 -37.69 -31.38 -10.32
CA ASN A 1246 -36.67 -32.19 -9.66
C ASN A 1246 -37.23 -32.96 -8.46
N ALA A 1247 -36.54 -34.02 -8.02
CA ALA A 1247 -37.01 -34.90 -6.95
C ALA A 1247 -37.41 -34.17 -5.65
N SER A 1248 -36.73 -33.08 -5.28
CA SER A 1248 -37.09 -32.29 -4.10
C SER A 1248 -38.41 -31.52 -4.24
N GLN A 1249 -38.70 -30.99 -5.44
CA GLN A 1249 -39.95 -30.28 -5.73
C GLN A 1249 -41.13 -31.24 -5.73
N ILE A 1250 -40.95 -32.43 -6.31
CA ILE A 1250 -41.95 -33.50 -6.29
C ILE A 1250 -42.24 -33.93 -4.85
N THR A 1251 -41.19 -34.08 -4.04
CA THR A 1251 -41.31 -34.44 -2.62
C THR A 1251 -41.99 -33.34 -1.80
N ALA A 1252 -41.74 -32.06 -2.10
CA ALA A 1252 -42.40 -30.93 -1.44
C ALA A 1252 -43.89 -30.84 -1.81
N ILE A 1253 -44.27 -31.09 -3.06
CA ILE A 1253 -45.68 -31.15 -3.48
C ILE A 1253 -46.39 -32.33 -2.81
N ARG A 1254 -45.74 -33.50 -2.75
CA ARG A 1254 -46.27 -34.65 -2.00
C ARG A 1254 -46.39 -34.36 -0.52
N SER A 1255 -45.45 -33.61 0.07
CA SER A 1255 -45.55 -33.22 1.47
C SER A 1255 -46.70 -32.23 1.69
N CYS A 1256 -46.98 -31.30 0.78
CA CYS A 1256 -48.15 -30.41 0.88
C CYS A 1256 -49.50 -31.13 1.00
N MET A 1257 -49.59 -32.40 0.56
CA MET A 1257 -50.81 -33.21 0.66
C MET A 1257 -51.05 -33.76 2.08
N ALA A 1258 -50.07 -33.68 2.99
CA ALA A 1258 -50.23 -34.10 4.38
C ALA A 1258 -50.93 -33.01 5.22
N PRO A 1259 -51.73 -33.38 6.24
CA PRO A 1259 -52.58 -32.44 6.98
C PRO A 1259 -51.83 -31.35 7.75
N LEU A 1260 -50.52 -31.49 7.98
CA LEU A 1260 -49.66 -30.43 8.50
C LEU A 1260 -48.26 -30.52 7.90
N SER A 1261 -47.92 -29.59 7.01
CA SER A 1261 -46.62 -29.55 6.33
C SER A 1261 -45.99 -28.17 6.39
N LEU A 1262 -44.88 -28.08 7.11
CA LEU A 1262 -44.04 -26.88 7.18
C LEU A 1262 -42.98 -26.96 6.09
N ILE A 1263 -43.11 -26.11 5.07
CA ILE A 1263 -42.10 -25.96 4.02
C ILE A 1263 -41.23 -24.76 4.37
N TRP A 1264 -39.92 -25.00 4.57
CA TRP A 1264 -38.95 -23.95 4.79
C TRP A 1264 -37.98 -23.86 3.60
N GLY A 1265 -37.98 -22.72 2.91
CA GLY A 1265 -37.07 -22.40 1.80
C GLY A 1265 -37.25 -20.93 1.35
N PRO A 1266 -36.23 -20.29 0.75
CA PRO A 1266 -36.35 -18.90 0.31
C PRO A 1266 -37.39 -18.76 -0.80
N PRO A 1267 -38.19 -17.67 -0.83
CA PRO A 1267 -39.18 -17.46 -1.88
C PRO A 1267 -38.45 -17.25 -3.21
N GLY A 1268 -38.63 -18.17 -4.15
CA GLY A 1268 -38.33 -17.92 -5.56
C GLY A 1268 -39.44 -17.06 -6.14
N ASP A 1269 -39.06 -16.01 -6.87
CA ASP A 1269 -40.01 -15.16 -7.61
C ASP A 1269 -40.89 -16.01 -8.56
N PRO A 1270 -42.18 -15.64 -8.72
CA PRO A 1270 -43.17 -16.39 -9.51
C PRO A 1270 -42.88 -16.44 -11.01
#